data_AF-A0A3Q3A000-F1
#
_entry.id   AF-A0A3Q3A000-F1
#
_cell.length_a   1.000
_cell.length_b   1.000
_cell.length_c   1.000
_cell.angle_alpha   90.00
_cell.angle_beta   90.00
_cell.angle_gamma   90.00
#
_symmetry.space_group_name_H-M   'P 1'
#
loop_
_entity.id
_entity.type
_entity.pdbx_description
1 polymer ?
#
loop_
_entity_poly.entity_id
_entity_poly.type
_entity_poly.pdbx_seq_one_letter_code
_entity_poly.pdbx_strand_id
1 'polypeptide(L)'
;MPSSDAPSAPGDSLRFVSWNVKGLNSPIKRKKVFNHLKHLNPKIAFLQETHLKLSDQLRLRCGWVGQVHHSSFNSKARGVAILIHKSVPFSVTKVISDPNGRYIIVLGRISSSNLTLVNLYGPNWDDEDFFKNILFSLPDLSNSQLILGGDFNCCLDPLLDRSSNKSYSVSKSSKVLHTFMQQYAVSDVWRYFNPNTRKFSFFSPVHSTFSRIDFFLLDNKLLSSVRSCCYNPIVISDHSPVILDLSLPGRTASRPPWRFNSVLLNDSVFVKTMNDRLDLYVSTNITSDVSAATVWETCKAYLRGEIIAYSAYLRKTTTQKSLILSSAMSDLQAKCAESPAPDLIKSLLIKKAEFDTLASDAAVALLLKSRYSYYEFGDKPSKILAHQIRQRASNQHIVEINISNGTSINPQTINNQFRDFYSTLYTSECSPDQAQYESFFDSFTIPTIDPEAASDLDKPFTLAEVKSAILSMQSGKCSGPDGFPSEFFKVFSDKLSPLLLNMLKEACELGVLPLTMRQATISLILKGDKDPRVCNNYRPISLLCTDVKILAKMLAKRLEIIMTKIINPDQTGFIKNRHSFHNIRRLLNIMYSPASADSPEVIISMDAEKAFDRVEWSYLFYTLRRFGFGCSFISWIKLLYTSPLASVRTNNDHSEYFHLGRGTRQGCPLSPLLFAIAIEPLAAALRSSPMQGITRGGLDHKVSLYADDLLLFLSDPETSMPLVLDMLEKFGQISGYKLNFNKSELFPINDAAMAYPLTSLPFKISLQTFKYLGIHVTKNYSQLFKVNSTPLLDQLTQDLQRWSMLPLSLAGRISCIKMNVLPKFLYLFQCLPVFVPKKFFRSLDASVFQFIWNRKPPRIRKSILQKSKEMGGLATPNFLCYYWSVNIRTMLFWRNTNCETPKWLPIEEASCSSASLLSLLCLPPATSPTTYTNNIIVKNCLRIWAQIMQHFRIQRIPLLSPLNSNPLFPPSLIDKTFSVWKSHGLFSVKDLYLGDTFASFAQLSSNFNLPAVHFFRFLQVRDFIRHRFPGFPITPAPNMVDQLLEISPIPKGTIPKIYNLLMSNVTPGLGHLQATWSDDLNTEIDNEMWQTILERIHTSSICARHRIIQCKVVHRVHWSKSKLARIFPDVDSNCGKCGLGPATLGHMFWTCPSLFQFRKSVFDSLSVITSTTVQPSPLTALFGVLPKNQLLPLHQADLVAFLTLLARRIILMHWKNPLPPSHSHWIKDALSFMKLEKIRHTLKGSEIKFLIIWSPFLDHVRSLTLDVTL
;
A
#
# COMPACT_ATOMS: atom_id res chain seq x y z
N MET A 1 -34.81 31.88 -37.19
CA MET A 1 -34.26 33.24 -37.27
C MET A 1 -34.73 34.03 -36.04
N PRO A 2 -33.91 34.91 -35.45
CA PRO A 2 -33.34 34.65 -34.13
C PRO A 2 -33.68 35.72 -33.05
N SER A 3 -33.52 35.35 -31.78
CA SER A 3 -32.65 36.13 -30.88
C SER A 3 -31.88 35.16 -29.97
N SER A 4 -30.58 35.13 -30.24
CA SER A 4 -29.55 34.32 -29.62
C SER A 4 -28.95 35.09 -28.45
N ASP A 5 -29.05 34.57 -27.23
CA ASP A 5 -28.12 34.90 -26.15
C ASP A 5 -27.88 33.64 -25.31
N ALA A 6 -27.05 32.75 -25.85
CA ALA A 6 -26.39 31.72 -25.06
C ALA A 6 -25.15 32.36 -24.41
N PRO A 7 -24.99 32.35 -23.09
CA PRO A 7 -23.79 32.89 -22.45
C PRO A 7 -22.57 32.05 -22.86
N SER A 8 -21.57 32.75 -23.38
CA SER A 8 -20.25 32.23 -23.77
C SER A 8 -19.60 31.33 -22.69
N ALA A 9 -18.81 30.35 -23.15
CA ALA A 9 -18.26 29.26 -22.34
C ALA A 9 -17.29 29.73 -21.21
N PRO A 10 -17.34 29.14 -19.99
CA PRO A 10 -16.58 29.59 -18.81
C PRO A 10 -15.19 28.95 -18.72
N GLY A 11 -14.27 29.30 -19.63
CA GLY A 11 -12.92 28.72 -19.73
C GLY A 11 -11.79 29.44 -18.96
N ASP A 12 -11.85 30.77 -18.84
CA ASP A 12 -10.64 31.59 -18.60
C ASP A 12 -10.60 32.36 -17.25
N SER A 13 -11.58 32.18 -16.35
CA SER A 13 -11.65 32.94 -15.09
C SER A 13 -11.02 32.24 -13.88
N LEU A 14 -10.23 32.99 -13.10
CA LEU A 14 -9.70 32.63 -11.79
C LEU A 14 -10.70 33.03 -10.70
N ARG A 15 -11.31 32.04 -10.05
CA ARG A 15 -12.27 32.26 -8.97
C ARG A 15 -11.60 32.44 -7.60
N PHE A 16 -11.88 33.55 -6.95
CA PHE A 16 -11.54 33.86 -5.56
C PHE A 16 -12.77 33.68 -4.67
N VAL A 17 -12.55 33.17 -3.46
CA VAL A 17 -13.60 33.08 -2.43
C VAL A 17 -13.05 33.60 -1.11
N SER A 18 -13.69 34.61 -0.51
CA SER A 18 -13.41 35.04 0.87
C SER A 18 -14.53 34.55 1.79
N TRP A 19 -14.16 33.95 2.93
CA TRP A 19 -15.16 33.41 3.85
C TRP A 19 -14.67 33.29 5.30
N ASN A 20 -15.33 34.02 6.20
CA ASN A 20 -15.20 33.79 7.63
C ASN A 20 -15.91 32.48 7.99
N VAL A 21 -15.15 31.51 8.53
CA VAL A 21 -15.64 30.14 8.78
C VAL A 21 -15.97 29.88 10.25
N LYS A 22 -15.70 30.82 11.17
CA LYS A 22 -15.95 30.71 12.61
C LYS A 22 -15.48 29.39 13.23
N GLY A 23 -14.23 29.03 12.96
CA GLY A 23 -13.51 27.89 13.53
C GLY A 23 -13.60 26.58 12.73
N LEU A 24 -12.44 25.93 12.57
CA LEU A 24 -12.25 24.66 11.83
C LEU A 24 -11.75 23.49 12.71
N ASN A 25 -11.86 23.63 14.03
CA ASN A 25 -11.40 22.62 14.99
C ASN A 25 -12.22 21.33 14.93
N SER A 26 -13.55 21.44 14.78
CA SER A 26 -14.45 20.28 14.63
C SER A 26 -14.19 19.58 13.28
N PRO A 27 -13.86 18.27 13.28
CA PRO A 27 -13.65 17.52 12.04
C PRO A 27 -14.88 17.49 11.13
N ILE A 28 -16.09 17.59 11.69
CA ILE A 28 -17.35 17.60 10.94
C ILE A 28 -17.52 18.96 10.24
N LYS A 29 -17.45 20.06 11.01
CA LYS A 29 -17.57 21.43 10.47
C LYS A 29 -16.51 21.71 9.40
N ARG A 30 -15.26 21.35 9.66
CA ARG A 30 -14.16 21.51 8.68
C ARG A 30 -14.43 20.79 7.36
N LYS A 31 -15.03 19.60 7.41
CA LYS A 31 -15.38 18.84 6.20
C LYS A 31 -16.56 19.46 5.45
N LYS A 32 -17.59 19.96 6.17
CA LYS A 32 -18.69 20.72 5.59
C LYS A 32 -18.16 21.95 4.84
N VAL A 33 -17.30 22.75 5.49
CA VAL A 33 -16.64 23.93 4.89
C VAL A 33 -15.86 23.55 3.63
N PHE A 34 -14.99 22.53 3.68
CA PHE A 34 -14.22 22.14 2.49
C PHE A 34 -15.05 21.53 1.37
N ASN A 35 -16.13 20.83 1.68
CA ASN A 35 -17.06 20.34 0.66
C ASN A 35 -17.79 21.50 0.00
N HIS A 36 -18.26 22.47 0.79
CA HIS A 36 -18.91 23.66 0.25
C HIS A 36 -17.95 24.47 -0.62
N LEU A 37 -16.71 24.72 -0.15
CA LEU A 37 -15.67 25.31 -1.00
C LEU A 37 -15.46 24.51 -2.29
N LYS A 38 -15.43 23.17 -2.25
CA LYS A 38 -15.31 22.37 -3.47
C LYS A 38 -16.47 22.60 -4.46
N HIS A 39 -17.69 22.82 -3.97
CA HIS A 39 -18.84 23.19 -4.80
C HIS A 39 -18.71 24.60 -5.38
N LEU A 40 -18.18 25.56 -4.61
CA LEU A 40 -17.90 26.92 -5.09
C LEU A 40 -16.77 26.96 -6.14
N ASN A 41 -15.94 25.91 -6.20
CA ASN A 41 -14.82 25.73 -7.14
C ASN A 41 -13.77 26.87 -7.12
N PRO A 42 -13.27 27.30 -5.94
CA PRO A 42 -12.26 28.34 -5.84
C PRO A 42 -10.93 27.87 -6.43
N LYS A 43 -10.26 28.78 -7.12
CA LYS A 43 -8.84 28.66 -7.47
C LYS A 43 -7.97 29.22 -6.36
N ILE A 44 -8.43 30.28 -5.67
CA ILE A 44 -7.82 30.85 -4.48
C ILE A 44 -8.91 31.09 -3.44
N ALA A 45 -8.67 30.71 -2.17
CA ALA A 45 -9.63 30.91 -1.08
C ALA A 45 -9.00 31.62 0.12
N PHE A 46 -9.62 32.68 0.60
CA PHE A 46 -9.29 33.43 1.81
C PHE A 46 -10.23 32.99 2.93
N LEU A 47 -9.67 32.41 3.99
CA LEU A 47 -10.43 31.94 5.16
C LEU A 47 -10.08 32.78 6.39
N GLN A 48 -11.10 33.28 7.09
CA GLN A 48 -10.96 34.01 8.36
C GLN A 48 -11.49 33.17 9.54
N GLU A 49 -11.07 33.51 10.76
CA GLU A 49 -11.40 32.76 11.99
C GLU A 49 -11.18 31.24 11.88
N THR A 50 -10.03 30.80 11.38
CA THR A 50 -9.73 29.37 11.25
C THR A 50 -9.66 28.64 12.59
N HIS A 51 -9.26 29.33 13.67
CA HIS A 51 -9.05 28.82 15.04
C HIS A 51 -8.06 27.64 15.13
N LEU A 52 -7.18 27.51 14.14
CA LEU A 52 -6.17 26.45 14.08
C LEU A 52 -4.85 26.96 14.66
N LYS A 53 -4.20 26.12 15.49
CA LYS A 53 -2.83 26.35 15.97
C LYS A 53 -1.82 26.06 14.87
N LEU A 54 -0.59 26.56 15.01
CA LEU A 54 0.52 26.31 14.07
C LEU A 54 0.75 24.80 13.83
N SER A 55 0.68 23.97 14.89
CA SER A 55 0.78 22.51 14.80
C SER A 55 -0.35 21.84 13.98
N ASP A 56 -1.46 22.55 13.77
CA ASP A 56 -2.66 22.06 13.11
C ASP A 56 -2.85 22.63 11.68
N GLN A 57 -1.94 23.47 11.19
CA GLN A 57 -1.96 24.05 9.84
C GLN A 57 -2.06 22.98 8.73
N LEU A 58 -1.43 21.82 8.93
CA LEU A 58 -1.49 20.69 7.99
C LEU A 58 -2.93 20.21 7.74
N ARG A 59 -3.89 20.52 8.61
CA ARG A 59 -5.32 20.17 8.44
C ARG A 59 -6.00 20.98 7.33
N LEU A 60 -5.42 22.11 6.91
CA LEU A 60 -5.90 22.91 5.79
C LEU A 60 -5.49 22.35 4.42
N ARG A 61 -4.49 21.46 4.38
CA ARG A 61 -4.08 20.77 3.15
C ARG A 61 -5.12 19.72 2.75
N CYS A 62 -6.01 20.07 1.83
CA CYS A 62 -7.00 19.16 1.26
C CYS A 62 -6.67 18.77 -0.19
N GLY A 63 -7.47 17.89 -0.79
CA GLY A 63 -7.12 17.20 -2.05
C GLY A 63 -6.81 18.13 -3.24
N TRP A 64 -7.46 19.30 -3.31
CA TRP A 64 -7.31 20.27 -4.40
C TRP A 64 -6.31 21.40 -4.09
N VAL A 65 -5.94 21.60 -2.82
CA VAL A 65 -5.05 22.68 -2.38
C VAL A 65 -3.59 22.29 -2.61
N GLY A 66 -2.85 23.14 -3.33
CA GLY A 66 -1.42 22.99 -3.61
C GLY A 66 -0.57 23.74 -2.61
N GLN A 67 -0.94 24.99 -2.29
CA GLN A 67 -0.19 25.86 -1.37
C GLN A 67 -1.11 26.38 -0.26
N VAL A 68 -0.56 26.53 0.94
CA VAL A 68 -1.27 26.99 2.14
C VAL A 68 -0.39 28.01 2.85
N HIS A 69 -0.88 29.23 2.99
CA HIS A 69 -0.27 30.28 3.78
C HIS A 69 -1.21 30.59 4.95
N HIS A 70 -0.71 30.55 6.17
CA HIS A 70 -1.54 30.65 7.38
C HIS A 70 -0.86 31.55 8.41
N SER A 71 -1.63 32.48 8.97
CA SER A 71 -1.25 33.28 10.13
C SER A 71 -2.01 32.75 11.33
N SER A 72 -1.29 32.26 12.35
CA SER A 72 -1.86 31.50 13.46
C SER A 72 -1.72 32.24 14.79
N PHE A 73 -2.72 32.12 15.66
CA PHE A 73 -2.67 32.62 17.04
C PHE A 73 -2.77 31.47 18.04
N ASN A 74 -2.09 31.57 19.19
CA ASN A 74 -2.01 30.48 20.18
C ASN A 74 -3.34 30.17 20.91
N SER A 75 -4.37 31.01 20.75
CA SER A 75 -5.71 30.81 21.32
C SER A 75 -6.74 30.32 20.27
N LYS A 76 -7.86 29.74 20.73
CA LYS A 76 -8.93 29.20 19.87
C LYS A 76 -9.87 30.28 19.30
N ALA A 77 -9.38 31.50 19.05
CA ALA A 77 -10.23 32.65 18.75
C ALA A 77 -9.88 33.40 17.45
N ARG A 78 -8.73 33.11 16.80
CA ARG A 78 -8.25 33.87 15.61
C ARG A 78 -7.58 32.95 14.58
N GLY A 79 -7.11 33.54 13.48
CA GLY A 79 -6.25 32.92 12.48
C GLY A 79 -6.80 33.02 11.06
N VAL A 80 -6.00 33.50 10.12
CA VAL A 80 -6.37 33.65 8.70
C VAL A 80 -5.54 32.77 7.78
N ALA A 81 -6.12 32.25 6.69
CA ALA A 81 -5.43 31.39 5.73
C ALA A 81 -5.72 31.75 4.28
N ILE A 82 -4.71 31.67 3.41
CA ILE A 82 -4.84 31.69 1.96
C ILE A 82 -4.56 30.28 1.42
N LEU A 83 -5.53 29.71 0.70
CA LEU A 83 -5.44 28.39 0.07
C LEU A 83 -5.38 28.55 -1.45
N ILE A 84 -4.34 28.02 -2.09
CA ILE A 84 -4.15 28.11 -3.55
C ILE A 84 -4.31 26.71 -4.17
N HIS A 85 -5.14 26.60 -5.21
CA HIS A 85 -5.43 25.34 -5.89
C HIS A 85 -4.20 24.80 -6.65
N LYS A 86 -3.99 23.48 -6.69
CA LYS A 86 -2.83 22.82 -7.34
C LYS A 86 -2.65 23.17 -8.82
N SER A 87 -3.77 23.38 -9.50
CA SER A 87 -3.78 23.84 -10.90
C SER A 87 -3.26 25.27 -11.07
N VAL A 88 -3.10 26.09 -10.03
CA VAL A 88 -2.66 27.48 -10.19
C VAL A 88 -1.14 27.52 -10.04
N PRO A 89 -0.39 27.86 -11.10
CA PRO A 89 1.06 27.99 -11.03
C PRO A 89 1.44 29.33 -10.36
N PHE A 90 1.20 29.44 -9.05
CA PHE A 90 1.56 30.61 -8.26
C PHE A 90 2.98 30.44 -7.72
N SER A 91 3.91 31.32 -8.06
CA SER A 91 5.24 31.34 -7.45
C SER A 91 5.27 32.39 -6.34
N VAL A 92 5.52 31.95 -5.10
CA VAL A 92 5.54 32.83 -3.93
C VAL A 92 6.90 33.49 -3.83
N THR A 93 6.92 34.82 -3.72
CA THR A 93 8.13 35.62 -3.54
C THR A 93 8.37 35.95 -2.08
N LYS A 94 7.32 36.40 -1.37
CA LYS A 94 7.42 36.82 0.05
C LYS A 94 6.09 36.61 0.77
N VAL A 95 6.15 36.25 2.05
CA VAL A 95 4.98 36.09 2.92
C VAL A 95 5.19 36.92 4.19
N ILE A 96 4.19 37.72 4.57
CA ILE A 96 4.18 38.50 5.81
C ILE A 96 2.98 38.04 6.64
N SER A 97 3.23 37.57 7.85
CA SER A 97 2.20 37.04 8.75
C SER A 97 2.12 37.85 10.03
N ASP A 98 0.91 38.23 10.42
CA ASP A 98 0.65 38.90 11.70
C ASP A 98 0.84 37.96 12.91
N PRO A 99 1.65 38.32 13.92
CA PRO A 99 1.78 37.55 15.16
C PRO A 99 0.45 37.31 15.90
N ASN A 100 -0.54 38.18 15.71
CA ASN A 100 -1.85 38.09 16.35
C ASN A 100 -2.89 37.26 15.56
N GLY A 101 -2.51 36.71 14.40
CA GLY A 101 -3.38 35.87 13.57
C GLY A 101 -4.53 36.60 12.87
N ARG A 102 -4.45 37.93 12.72
CA ARG A 102 -5.49 38.80 12.12
C ARG A 102 -5.30 39.00 10.62
N TYR A 103 -4.08 38.98 10.09
CA TYR A 103 -3.85 39.12 8.65
C TYR A 103 -2.68 38.30 8.12
N ILE A 104 -2.68 38.08 6.81
CA ILE A 104 -1.56 37.52 6.05
C ILE A 104 -1.48 38.16 4.66
N ILE A 105 -0.26 38.53 4.26
CA ILE A 105 0.07 39.12 2.97
C ILE A 105 0.98 38.13 2.23
N VAL A 106 0.61 37.75 1.01
CA VAL A 106 1.37 36.83 0.16
C VAL A 106 1.66 37.52 -1.17
N LEU A 107 2.94 37.80 -1.42
CA LEU A 107 3.43 38.32 -2.69
C LEU A 107 3.86 37.17 -3.58
N GLY A 108 3.50 37.22 -4.85
CA GLY A 108 3.94 36.23 -5.82
C GLY A 108 3.58 36.55 -7.25
N ARG A 109 3.85 35.61 -8.14
CA ARG A 109 3.61 35.74 -9.57
C ARG A 109 2.71 34.63 -10.09
N ILE A 110 1.76 34.98 -10.95
CA ILE A 110 1.02 34.03 -11.79
C ILE A 110 1.38 34.35 -13.23
N SER A 111 2.01 33.41 -13.94
CA SER A 111 2.52 33.62 -15.29
C SER A 111 3.45 34.84 -15.36
N SER A 112 3.06 35.93 -16.05
CA SER A 112 3.81 37.18 -16.14
C SER A 112 3.41 38.26 -15.11
N SER A 113 2.27 38.13 -14.42
CA SER A 113 1.69 39.17 -13.55
C SER A 113 2.09 39.04 -12.08
N ASN A 114 2.53 40.13 -11.47
CA ASN A 114 2.87 40.23 -10.04
C ASN A 114 1.63 40.57 -9.21
N LEU A 115 1.28 39.72 -8.25
CA LEU A 115 0.09 39.86 -7.42
C LEU A 115 0.45 39.94 -5.93
N THR A 116 -0.23 40.82 -5.22
CA THR A 116 -0.21 40.93 -3.76
C THR A 116 -1.57 40.49 -3.22
N LEU A 117 -1.60 39.31 -2.58
CA LEU A 117 -2.81 38.73 -1.99
C LEU A 117 -2.84 39.04 -0.49
N VAL A 118 -3.92 39.67 -0.02
CA VAL A 118 -4.05 40.00 1.40
C VAL A 118 -5.36 39.43 1.94
N ASN A 119 -5.25 38.64 3.00
CA ASN A 119 -6.39 38.11 3.73
C ASN A 119 -6.45 38.74 5.13
N LEU A 120 -7.57 39.40 5.44
CA LEU A 120 -7.78 40.19 6.65
C LEU A 120 -8.93 39.67 7.53
N TYR A 121 -8.73 39.75 8.84
CA TYR A 121 -9.74 39.63 9.89
C TYR A 121 -9.60 40.82 10.87
N GLY A 122 -10.46 41.83 10.72
CA GLY A 122 -10.47 43.04 11.54
C GLY A 122 -10.82 42.80 13.02
N PRO A 123 -10.49 43.73 13.93
CA PRO A 123 -10.95 43.68 15.31
C PRO A 123 -12.46 43.97 15.43
N ASN A 124 -13.10 43.41 16.45
CA ASN A 124 -14.56 43.53 16.66
C ASN A 124 -14.96 44.87 17.31
N TRP A 125 -13.98 45.70 17.66
CA TRP A 125 -14.13 47.07 18.15
C TRP A 125 -13.52 48.01 17.12
N ASP A 126 -13.92 49.28 17.13
CA ASP A 126 -13.39 50.29 16.20
C ASP A 126 -11.95 50.64 16.57
N ASP A 127 -11.00 50.27 15.70
CA ASP A 127 -9.55 50.34 15.93
C ASP A 127 -8.84 50.86 14.68
N GLU A 128 -8.69 52.18 14.60
CA GLU A 128 -8.07 52.83 13.45
C GLU A 128 -6.58 52.51 13.31
N ASP A 129 -5.88 52.26 14.43
CA ASP A 129 -4.45 52.00 14.43
C ASP A 129 -4.14 50.61 13.89
N PHE A 130 -5.00 49.62 14.12
CA PHE A 130 -4.90 48.32 13.45
C PHE A 130 -4.90 48.46 11.92
N PHE A 131 -5.83 49.23 11.36
CA PHE A 131 -5.92 49.43 9.91
C PHE A 131 -4.75 50.26 9.38
N LYS A 132 -4.29 51.30 10.08
CA LYS A 132 -3.07 52.03 9.70
C LYS A 132 -1.86 51.08 9.65
N ASN A 133 -1.68 50.25 10.68
CA ASN A 133 -0.53 49.33 10.78
C ASN A 133 -0.46 48.28 9.66
N ILE A 134 -1.60 47.68 9.28
CA ILE A 134 -1.60 46.74 8.14
C ILE A 134 -1.32 47.45 6.82
N LEU A 135 -1.86 48.65 6.63
CA LEU A 135 -1.63 49.44 5.42
C LEU A 135 -0.15 49.86 5.31
N PHE A 136 0.51 50.23 6.41
CA PHE A 136 1.97 50.44 6.45
C PHE A 136 2.78 49.17 6.19
N SER A 137 2.22 47.99 6.45
CA SER A 137 2.87 46.70 6.19
C SER A 137 2.76 46.25 4.72
N LEU A 138 2.01 46.96 3.88
CA LEU A 138 1.90 46.65 2.46
C LEU A 138 3.22 46.96 1.74
N PRO A 139 3.68 46.08 0.83
CA PRO A 139 4.85 46.34 0.00
C PRO A 139 4.57 47.48 -1.00
N ASP A 140 5.62 48.02 -1.64
CA ASP A 140 5.46 48.97 -2.74
C ASP A 140 4.59 48.36 -3.85
N LEU A 141 3.43 48.99 -4.10
CA LEU A 141 2.42 48.56 -5.06
C LEU A 141 2.70 49.07 -6.49
N SER A 142 3.80 49.79 -6.71
CA SER A 142 4.20 50.30 -8.03
C SER A 142 4.31 49.20 -9.09
N ASN A 143 4.76 48.01 -8.70
CA ASN A 143 5.05 46.86 -9.56
C ASN A 143 4.19 45.60 -9.29
N SER A 144 3.12 45.71 -8.50
CA SER A 144 2.25 44.59 -8.14
C SER A 144 0.79 45.02 -7.97
N GLN A 145 -0.13 44.20 -8.48
CA GLN A 145 -1.57 44.47 -8.35
C GLN A 145 -2.12 43.90 -7.04
N LEU A 146 -2.89 44.70 -6.32
CA LEU A 146 -3.44 44.36 -5.00
C LEU A 146 -4.80 43.65 -5.09
N ILE A 147 -4.93 42.53 -4.37
CA ILE A 147 -6.19 41.85 -4.09
C ILE A 147 -6.30 41.66 -2.57
N LEU A 148 -7.05 42.56 -1.91
CA LEU A 148 -7.30 42.53 -0.47
C LEU A 148 -8.73 42.03 -0.23
N GLY A 149 -8.91 40.98 0.56
CA GLY A 149 -10.24 40.46 0.87
C GLY A 149 -10.32 39.85 2.25
N GLY A 150 -11.48 39.92 2.89
CA GLY A 150 -11.59 39.43 4.25
C GLY A 150 -12.86 39.87 4.96
N ASP A 151 -12.85 39.64 6.26
CA ASP A 151 -13.83 40.17 7.20
C ASP A 151 -13.21 41.39 7.87
N PHE A 152 -13.74 42.57 7.54
CA PHE A 152 -13.20 43.84 8.03
C PHE A 152 -13.80 44.21 9.39
N ASN A 153 -14.85 43.54 9.86
CA ASN A 153 -15.61 43.91 11.07
C ASN A 153 -16.09 45.38 11.12
N CYS A 154 -16.08 46.09 9.99
CA CYS A 154 -16.58 47.46 9.86
C CYS A 154 -17.39 47.63 8.57
N CYS A 155 -18.41 48.49 8.60
CA CYS A 155 -19.23 48.84 7.44
C CYS A 155 -18.64 50.07 6.75
N LEU A 156 -18.56 50.06 5.41
CA LEU A 156 -18.08 51.21 4.64
C LEU A 156 -19.17 52.27 4.49
N ASP A 157 -20.43 51.84 4.29
CA ASP A 157 -21.61 52.71 4.23
C ASP A 157 -22.66 52.27 5.25
N PRO A 158 -22.79 52.94 6.42
CA PRO A 158 -23.76 52.54 7.45
C PRO A 158 -25.23 52.53 7.01
N LEU A 159 -25.62 53.28 5.98
CA LEU A 159 -27.01 53.34 5.48
C LEU A 159 -27.32 52.12 4.60
N LEU A 160 -26.40 51.76 3.70
CA LEU A 160 -26.61 50.66 2.75
C LEU A 160 -26.14 49.31 3.29
N ASP A 161 -25.15 49.29 4.19
CA ASP A 161 -24.49 48.07 4.68
C ASP A 161 -25.06 47.54 6.00
N ARG A 162 -26.12 48.14 6.58
CA ARG A 162 -26.79 47.64 7.79
C ARG A 162 -28.29 47.51 7.58
N SER A 163 -28.93 46.50 8.19
CA SER A 163 -30.38 46.32 8.08
C SER A 163 -31.19 47.20 9.03
N SER A 164 -30.61 47.65 10.15
CA SER A 164 -31.32 48.46 11.15
C SER A 164 -31.54 49.91 10.69
N ASN A 165 -32.72 50.46 10.94
CA ASN A 165 -33.09 51.85 10.61
C ASN A 165 -32.52 52.91 11.58
N LYS A 166 -31.54 52.57 12.42
CA LYS A 166 -30.88 53.53 13.31
C LYS A 166 -29.81 54.29 12.54
N SER A 167 -29.76 55.62 12.70
CA SER A 167 -28.68 56.45 12.15
C SER A 167 -27.38 56.18 12.90
N TYR A 168 -26.34 55.73 12.19
CA TYR A 168 -25.00 55.50 12.74
C TYR A 168 -23.99 56.41 12.04
N SER A 169 -23.08 57.01 12.81
CA SER A 169 -21.90 57.69 12.26
C SER A 169 -20.91 56.68 11.67
N VAL A 170 -20.20 57.07 10.61
CA VAL A 170 -19.10 56.28 10.01
C VAL A 170 -18.00 56.05 11.05
N SER A 171 -17.56 54.80 11.20
CA SER A 171 -16.52 54.42 12.17
C SER A 171 -15.15 54.98 11.80
N LYS A 172 -14.25 55.13 12.78
CA LYS A 172 -12.88 55.63 12.53
C LYS A 172 -12.11 54.70 11.59
N SER A 173 -12.26 53.38 11.76
CA SER A 173 -11.69 52.36 10.88
C SER A 173 -12.18 52.51 9.44
N SER A 174 -13.48 52.81 9.25
CA SER A 174 -14.07 53.01 7.92
C SER A 174 -13.52 54.29 7.25
N LYS A 175 -13.29 55.37 8.02
CA LYS A 175 -12.62 56.58 7.52
C LYS A 175 -11.21 56.30 7.02
N VAL A 176 -10.41 55.52 7.77
CA VAL A 176 -9.06 55.10 7.35
C VAL A 176 -9.11 54.30 6.04
N LEU A 177 -10.06 53.36 5.91
CA LEU A 177 -10.24 52.58 4.69
C LEU A 177 -10.68 53.43 3.50
N HIS A 178 -11.57 54.41 3.69
CA HIS A 178 -11.95 55.37 2.65
C HIS A 178 -10.75 56.21 2.18
N THR A 179 -9.94 56.72 3.12
CA THR A 179 -8.70 57.44 2.78
C THR A 179 -7.73 56.56 2.01
N PHE A 180 -7.56 55.29 2.41
CA PHE A 180 -6.72 54.33 1.69
C PHE A 180 -7.23 54.05 0.27
N MET A 181 -8.53 53.81 0.12
CA MET A 181 -9.18 53.57 -1.17
C MET A 181 -8.98 54.74 -2.14
N GLN A 182 -9.07 55.98 -1.63
CA GLN A 182 -8.83 57.20 -2.41
C GLN A 182 -7.35 57.39 -2.77
N GLN A 183 -6.42 57.19 -1.82
CA GLN A 183 -4.99 57.42 -2.03
C GLN A 183 -4.33 56.38 -2.94
N TYR A 184 -4.75 55.12 -2.86
CA TYR A 184 -4.12 54.00 -3.59
C TYR A 184 -4.93 53.51 -4.79
N ALA A 185 -5.99 54.24 -5.16
CA ALA A 185 -6.90 53.87 -6.26
C ALA A 185 -7.40 52.41 -6.14
N VAL A 186 -7.99 52.09 -4.99
CA VAL A 186 -8.54 50.77 -4.67
C VAL A 186 -10.05 50.90 -4.46
N SER A 187 -10.84 50.01 -5.06
CA SER A 187 -12.31 50.04 -4.96
C SER A 187 -12.86 48.79 -4.31
N ASP A 188 -13.97 48.94 -3.57
CA ASP A 188 -14.83 47.81 -3.19
C ASP A 188 -15.55 47.29 -4.42
N VAL A 189 -15.16 46.08 -4.84
CA VAL A 189 -15.61 45.49 -6.11
C VAL A 189 -17.11 45.32 -6.15
N TRP A 190 -17.74 44.84 -5.08
CA TRP A 190 -19.18 44.56 -5.12
C TRP A 190 -20.00 45.85 -5.16
N ARG A 191 -19.64 46.85 -4.34
CA ARG A 191 -20.31 48.15 -4.27
C ARG A 191 -20.13 48.95 -5.56
N TYR A 192 -18.97 48.84 -6.21
CA TYR A 192 -18.71 49.45 -7.51
C TYR A 192 -19.74 49.02 -8.57
N PHE A 193 -20.05 47.72 -8.65
CA PHE A 193 -21.06 47.19 -9.59
C PHE A 193 -22.50 47.28 -9.07
N ASN A 194 -22.70 47.55 -7.78
CA ASN A 194 -24.02 47.58 -7.12
C ASN A 194 -24.15 48.80 -6.18
N PRO A 195 -24.15 50.04 -6.71
CA PRO A 195 -24.01 51.25 -5.90
C PRO A 195 -25.15 51.40 -4.89
N ASN A 196 -26.40 51.19 -5.32
CA ASN A 196 -27.59 51.48 -4.51
C ASN A 196 -28.26 50.23 -3.89
N THR A 197 -27.73 49.04 -4.15
CA THR A 197 -28.36 47.78 -3.70
C THR A 197 -27.97 47.48 -2.25
N ARG A 198 -28.95 47.11 -1.41
CA ARG A 198 -28.70 46.60 -0.05
C ARG A 198 -28.49 45.09 -0.10
N LYS A 199 -27.31 44.63 0.33
CA LYS A 199 -26.98 43.20 0.49
C LYS A 199 -26.05 43.06 1.69
N PHE A 200 -26.22 42.00 2.45
CA PHE A 200 -25.50 41.78 3.71
C PHE A 200 -24.64 40.52 3.65
N SER A 201 -23.53 40.54 4.39
CA SER A 201 -22.58 39.42 4.46
C SER A 201 -22.62 38.67 5.78
N PHE A 202 -23.10 39.30 6.86
CA PHE A 202 -23.12 38.77 8.21
C PHE A 202 -24.51 38.90 8.85
N PHE A 203 -24.91 37.88 9.62
CA PHE A 203 -26.10 37.91 10.47
C PHE A 203 -25.70 37.81 11.94
N SER A 204 -26.13 38.77 12.76
CA SER A 204 -25.94 38.74 14.21
C SER A 204 -27.13 38.09 14.92
N PRO A 205 -26.98 36.90 15.52
CA PRO A 205 -28.08 36.25 16.25
C PRO A 205 -28.48 36.98 17.53
N VAL A 206 -27.53 37.68 18.16
CA VAL A 206 -27.75 38.41 19.43
C VAL A 206 -28.57 39.67 19.21
N HIS A 207 -28.34 40.35 18.08
CA HIS A 207 -28.98 41.62 17.76
C HIS A 207 -30.04 41.51 16.67
N SER A 208 -30.32 40.30 16.17
CA SER A 208 -31.26 40.02 15.08
C SER A 208 -31.14 40.97 13.89
N THR A 209 -29.91 41.33 13.52
CA THR A 209 -29.61 42.33 12.48
C THR A 209 -28.58 41.79 11.49
N PHE A 210 -28.62 42.34 10.27
CA PHE A 210 -27.68 42.02 9.20
C PHE A 210 -26.74 43.18 8.90
N SER A 211 -25.49 42.86 8.56
CA SER A 211 -24.51 43.85 8.12
C SER A 211 -23.61 43.33 6.99
N ARG A 212 -23.08 44.24 6.15
CA ARG A 212 -22.03 43.96 5.16
C ARG A 212 -20.69 44.38 5.73
N ILE A 213 -19.88 43.38 6.09
CA ILE A 213 -18.54 43.54 6.70
C ILE A 213 -17.48 42.69 5.99
N ASP A 214 -17.90 41.79 5.09
CA ASP A 214 -17.03 40.96 4.26
C ASP A 214 -17.03 41.50 2.82
N PHE A 215 -15.88 41.88 2.29
CA PHE A 215 -15.77 42.40 0.92
C PHE A 215 -14.35 42.22 0.34
N PHE A 216 -14.21 42.47 -0.96
CA PHE A 216 -12.93 42.55 -1.67
C PHE A 216 -12.65 44.00 -2.05
N LEU A 217 -11.46 44.48 -1.68
CA LEU A 217 -10.86 45.71 -2.15
C LEU A 217 -9.83 45.37 -3.23
N LEU A 218 -10.01 45.93 -4.42
CA LEU A 218 -9.23 45.60 -5.61
C LEU A 218 -8.60 46.86 -6.21
N ASP A 219 -7.37 46.75 -6.66
CA ASP A 219 -6.71 47.78 -7.48
C ASP A 219 -7.59 48.13 -8.69
N ASN A 220 -7.83 49.43 -8.92
CA ASN A 220 -8.69 49.91 -10.00
C ASN A 220 -8.23 49.41 -11.38
N LYS A 221 -6.93 49.14 -11.58
CA LYS A 221 -6.39 48.55 -12.82
C LYS A 221 -6.95 47.17 -13.11
N LEU A 222 -7.40 46.43 -12.10
CA LEU A 222 -7.99 45.09 -12.23
C LEU A 222 -9.52 45.09 -12.37
N LEU A 223 -10.19 46.24 -12.20
CA LEU A 223 -11.66 46.31 -12.28
C LEU A 223 -12.21 45.89 -13.64
N SER A 224 -11.51 46.24 -14.74
CA SER A 224 -11.86 45.83 -16.11
C SER A 224 -11.77 44.32 -16.35
N SER A 225 -11.03 43.61 -15.48
CA SER A 225 -10.84 42.14 -15.56
C SER A 225 -11.83 41.36 -14.68
N VAL A 226 -12.71 42.06 -13.94
CA VAL A 226 -13.76 41.45 -13.11
C VAL A 226 -14.91 40.97 -14.00
N ARG A 227 -15.22 39.68 -13.93
CA ARG A 227 -16.38 39.08 -14.62
C ARG A 227 -17.63 39.09 -13.75
N SER A 228 -17.48 38.81 -12.46
CA SER A 228 -18.56 38.91 -11.49
C SER A 228 -18.03 39.00 -10.07
N CYS A 229 -18.80 39.65 -9.19
CA CYS A 229 -18.60 39.63 -7.74
C CYS A 229 -19.97 39.45 -7.06
N CYS A 230 -20.14 38.41 -6.23
CA CYS A 230 -21.44 38.11 -5.61
C CYS A 230 -21.33 37.46 -4.22
N TYR A 231 -22.40 37.62 -3.43
CA TYR A 231 -22.56 36.98 -2.13
C TYR A 231 -23.36 35.68 -2.25
N ASN A 232 -22.85 34.60 -1.67
CA ASN A 232 -23.56 33.31 -1.60
C ASN A 232 -24.39 33.24 -0.30
N PRO A 233 -25.57 32.58 -0.25
CA PRO A 233 -26.36 32.48 0.97
C PRO A 233 -25.60 32.04 2.23
N ILE A 234 -26.05 32.49 3.40
CA ILE A 234 -25.41 32.13 4.69
C ILE A 234 -25.85 30.71 5.07
N VAL A 235 -25.02 29.71 4.74
CA VAL A 235 -25.39 28.29 4.89
C VAL A 235 -24.73 27.59 6.07
N ILE A 236 -23.41 27.73 6.27
CA ILE A 236 -22.64 26.96 7.28
C ILE A 236 -22.13 27.84 8.44
N SER A 237 -21.65 29.04 8.14
CA SER A 237 -21.30 30.07 9.13
C SER A 237 -22.50 31.03 9.27
N ASP A 238 -22.34 32.02 10.15
CA ASP A 238 -23.05 33.29 10.23
C ASP A 238 -22.58 34.31 9.17
N HIS A 239 -21.51 34.02 8.43
CA HIS A 239 -21.03 34.80 7.29
C HIS A 239 -21.32 34.14 5.94
N SER A 240 -21.57 35.00 4.95
CA SER A 240 -21.77 34.72 3.54
C SER A 240 -20.42 34.65 2.82
N PRO A 241 -20.13 33.58 2.06
CA PRO A 241 -18.97 33.55 1.17
C PRO A 241 -19.10 34.63 0.09
N VAL A 242 -18.05 35.44 -0.07
CA VAL A 242 -17.92 36.42 -1.15
C VAL A 242 -17.13 35.79 -2.29
N ILE A 243 -17.69 35.80 -3.50
CA ILE A 243 -17.08 35.19 -4.70
C ILE A 243 -16.67 36.30 -5.66
N LEU A 244 -15.44 36.25 -6.15
CA LEU A 244 -14.90 37.17 -7.15
C LEU A 244 -14.29 36.36 -8.30
N ASP A 245 -14.78 36.55 -9.53
CA ASP A 245 -14.26 35.92 -10.74
C ASP A 245 -13.43 36.92 -11.55
N LEU A 246 -12.11 36.67 -11.70
CA LEU A 246 -11.17 37.51 -12.45
C LEU A 246 -10.66 36.80 -13.71
N SER A 247 -10.62 37.48 -14.85
CA SER A 247 -10.00 36.97 -16.08
C SER A 247 -8.50 37.33 -16.11
N LEU A 248 -7.60 36.34 -16.16
CA LEU A 248 -6.15 36.57 -16.27
C LEU A 248 -5.62 36.01 -17.62
N PRO A 249 -4.74 36.71 -18.35
CA PRO A 249 -4.24 36.24 -19.65
C PRO A 249 -3.47 34.90 -19.58
N GLY A 250 -3.71 33.99 -20.53
CA GLY A 250 -2.76 32.92 -20.89
C GLY A 250 -3.00 31.49 -20.36
N ARG A 251 -4.24 31.00 -20.21
CA ARG A 251 -4.49 29.58 -19.87
C ARG A 251 -5.49 28.91 -20.78
N THR A 252 -5.15 27.72 -21.29
CA THR A 252 -6.11 26.74 -21.80
C THR A 252 -6.33 25.66 -20.73
N ALA A 253 -7.59 25.38 -20.39
CA ALA A 253 -7.95 24.36 -19.41
C ALA A 253 -8.14 22.99 -20.08
N SER A 254 -7.19 22.07 -19.90
CA SER A 254 -7.36 20.65 -20.23
C SER A 254 -8.34 19.98 -19.25
N ARG A 255 -9.36 19.26 -19.76
CA ARG A 255 -10.26 18.42 -18.94
C ARG A 255 -9.61 17.05 -18.72
N PRO A 256 -9.62 16.51 -17.49
CA PRO A 256 -9.07 15.19 -17.24
C PRO A 256 -9.86 14.11 -17.99
N PRO A 257 -9.20 13.01 -18.44
CA PRO A 257 -9.88 11.91 -19.08
C PRO A 257 -10.90 11.25 -18.14
N TRP A 258 -11.99 10.74 -18.71
CA TRP A 258 -13.02 10.03 -17.95
C TRP A 258 -12.42 8.79 -17.26
N ARG A 259 -12.86 8.54 -16.02
CA ARG A 259 -12.55 7.32 -15.28
C ARG A 259 -13.78 6.83 -14.57
N PHE A 260 -14.01 5.53 -14.63
CA PHE A 260 -15.14 4.91 -13.95
C PHE A 260 -15.03 5.09 -12.43
N ASN A 261 -16.14 5.48 -11.80
CA ASN A 261 -16.23 5.57 -10.35
C ASN A 261 -16.62 4.19 -9.77
N SER A 262 -15.63 3.44 -9.29
CA SER A 262 -15.84 2.08 -8.73
C SER A 262 -16.80 2.01 -7.55
N VAL A 263 -17.15 3.14 -6.94
CA VAL A 263 -18.19 3.19 -5.89
C VAL A 263 -19.57 2.80 -6.42
N LEU A 264 -19.86 3.10 -7.69
CA LEU A 264 -21.16 2.79 -8.33
C LEU A 264 -21.47 1.29 -8.33
N LEU A 265 -20.44 0.43 -8.36
CA LEU A 265 -20.62 -1.03 -8.34
C LEU A 265 -21.19 -1.57 -7.03
N ASN A 266 -21.28 -0.75 -5.98
CA ASN A 266 -21.93 -1.12 -4.72
C ASN A 266 -23.41 -0.76 -4.68
N ASP A 267 -23.89 0.00 -5.65
CA ASP A 267 -25.30 0.37 -5.78
C ASP A 267 -26.01 -0.70 -6.60
N SER A 268 -26.90 -1.45 -5.93
CA SER A 268 -27.65 -2.54 -6.56
C SER A 268 -28.58 -2.04 -7.67
N VAL A 269 -29.11 -0.81 -7.56
CA VAL A 269 -29.95 -0.20 -8.59
C VAL A 269 -29.09 0.05 -9.82
N PHE A 270 -27.92 0.67 -9.65
CA PHE A 270 -26.97 0.87 -10.75
C PHE A 270 -26.58 -0.46 -11.42
N VAL A 271 -26.20 -1.48 -10.65
CA VAL A 271 -25.79 -2.79 -11.20
C VAL A 271 -26.93 -3.45 -11.97
N LYS A 272 -28.16 -3.40 -11.45
CA LYS A 272 -29.35 -3.91 -12.16
C LYS A 272 -29.58 -3.13 -13.46
N THR A 273 -29.64 -1.80 -13.41
CA THR A 273 -29.82 -0.96 -14.60
C THR A 273 -28.74 -1.23 -15.66
N MET A 274 -27.47 -1.37 -15.27
CA MET A 274 -26.40 -1.69 -16.23
C MET A 274 -26.55 -3.09 -16.83
N ASN A 275 -27.01 -4.08 -16.06
CA ASN A 275 -27.29 -5.41 -16.60
C ASN A 275 -28.46 -5.40 -17.60
N ASP A 276 -29.51 -4.63 -17.32
CA ASP A 276 -30.67 -4.48 -18.22
C ASP A 276 -30.24 -3.74 -19.51
N ARG A 277 -29.41 -2.70 -19.37
CA ARG A 277 -28.82 -1.97 -20.52
C ARG A 277 -27.90 -2.84 -21.36
N LEU A 278 -27.12 -3.71 -20.72
CA LEU A 278 -26.31 -4.71 -21.41
C LEU A 278 -27.17 -5.70 -22.19
N ASP A 279 -28.25 -6.21 -21.61
CA ASP A 279 -29.16 -7.13 -22.32
C ASP A 279 -29.80 -6.47 -23.53
N LEU A 280 -30.33 -5.25 -23.36
CA LEU A 280 -30.88 -4.46 -24.45
C LEU A 280 -29.85 -4.23 -25.56
N TYR A 281 -28.61 -3.90 -25.18
CA TYR A 281 -27.54 -3.70 -26.14
C TYR A 281 -27.25 -4.98 -26.94
N VAL A 282 -27.10 -6.12 -26.23
CA VAL A 282 -26.82 -7.44 -26.81
C VAL A 282 -27.94 -7.89 -27.75
N SER A 283 -29.20 -7.78 -27.34
CA SER A 283 -30.34 -8.20 -28.16
C SER A 283 -30.55 -7.35 -29.41
N THR A 284 -30.09 -6.10 -29.38
CA THR A 284 -30.30 -5.15 -30.48
C THR A 284 -29.14 -5.14 -31.48
N ASN A 285 -27.90 -5.34 -31.03
CA ASN A 285 -26.70 -5.08 -31.84
C ASN A 285 -25.92 -6.33 -32.24
N ILE A 286 -26.26 -7.52 -31.72
CA ILE A 286 -25.65 -8.77 -32.18
C ILE A 286 -26.50 -9.34 -33.30
N THR A 287 -26.12 -9.00 -34.52
CA THR A 287 -26.68 -9.50 -35.77
C THR A 287 -25.57 -10.14 -36.61
N SER A 288 -25.92 -10.95 -37.62
CA SER A 288 -24.95 -11.70 -38.42
C SER A 288 -24.01 -10.82 -39.27
N ASP A 289 -24.40 -9.58 -39.54
CA ASP A 289 -23.71 -8.60 -40.37
C ASP A 289 -22.73 -7.69 -39.61
N VAL A 290 -22.77 -7.70 -38.27
CA VAL A 290 -21.93 -6.82 -37.44
C VAL A 290 -20.74 -7.59 -36.86
N SER A 291 -19.52 -7.11 -37.13
CA SER A 291 -18.30 -7.70 -36.59
C SER A 291 -18.28 -7.71 -35.06
N ALA A 292 -17.68 -8.75 -34.46
CA ALA A 292 -17.58 -8.88 -33.01
C ALA A 292 -16.73 -7.75 -32.39
N ALA A 293 -15.74 -7.24 -33.11
CA ALA A 293 -14.93 -6.08 -32.78
C ALA A 293 -15.76 -4.81 -32.71
N THR A 294 -16.62 -4.56 -33.70
CA THR A 294 -17.57 -3.44 -33.65
C THR A 294 -18.47 -3.58 -32.44
N VAL A 295 -19.12 -4.74 -32.25
CA VAL A 295 -19.99 -5.01 -31.09
C VAL A 295 -19.28 -4.71 -29.77
N TRP A 296 -18.02 -5.10 -29.60
CA TRP A 296 -17.26 -4.84 -28.36
C TRP A 296 -16.94 -3.36 -28.14
N GLU A 297 -16.46 -2.65 -29.17
CA GLU A 297 -16.09 -1.24 -29.05
C GLU A 297 -17.32 -0.35 -28.82
N THR A 298 -18.40 -0.58 -29.56
CA THR A 298 -19.65 0.16 -29.39
C THR A 298 -20.34 -0.20 -28.08
N CYS A 299 -20.19 -1.43 -27.57
CA CYS A 299 -20.65 -1.80 -26.22
C CYS A 299 -19.95 -0.95 -25.15
N LYS A 300 -18.62 -0.86 -25.19
CA LYS A 300 -17.85 -0.01 -24.25
C LYS A 300 -18.26 1.46 -24.35
N ALA A 301 -18.46 1.98 -25.57
CA ALA A 301 -18.88 3.35 -25.79
C ALA A 301 -20.30 3.62 -25.24
N TYR A 302 -21.24 2.73 -25.54
CA TYR A 302 -22.62 2.77 -25.07
C TYR A 302 -22.70 2.75 -23.54
N LEU A 303 -22.03 1.77 -22.90
CA LEU A 303 -21.98 1.67 -21.45
C LEU A 303 -21.34 2.90 -20.82
N ARG A 304 -20.27 3.43 -21.42
CA ARG A 304 -19.65 4.68 -20.93
C ARG A 304 -20.64 5.84 -21.00
N GLY A 305 -21.42 5.96 -22.08
CA GLY A 305 -22.49 6.93 -22.22
C GLY A 305 -23.54 6.80 -21.12
N GLU A 306 -24.08 5.59 -20.93
CA GLU A 306 -25.06 5.28 -19.88
C GLU A 306 -24.53 5.58 -18.47
N ILE A 307 -23.28 5.24 -18.18
CA ILE A 307 -22.64 5.51 -16.88
C ILE A 307 -22.45 7.01 -16.66
N ILE A 308 -22.06 7.76 -17.70
CA ILE A 308 -21.93 9.22 -17.63
C ILE A 308 -23.31 9.84 -17.40
N ALA A 309 -24.34 9.40 -18.13
CA ALA A 309 -25.71 9.87 -17.99
C ALA A 309 -26.25 9.59 -16.58
N TYR A 310 -26.07 8.37 -16.06
CA TYR A 310 -26.46 8.00 -14.71
C TYR A 310 -25.72 8.83 -13.65
N SER A 311 -24.40 9.01 -13.81
CA SER A 311 -23.59 9.84 -12.92
C SER A 311 -24.00 11.31 -12.96
N ALA A 312 -24.36 11.82 -14.14
CA ALA A 312 -24.85 13.18 -14.33
C ALA A 312 -26.25 13.34 -13.72
N TYR A 313 -27.13 12.36 -13.86
CA TYR A 313 -28.44 12.31 -13.22
C TYR A 313 -28.32 12.36 -11.69
N LEU A 314 -27.48 11.52 -11.09
CA LEU A 314 -27.22 11.54 -9.64
C LEU A 314 -26.66 12.89 -9.19
N ARG A 315 -25.74 13.48 -9.97
CA ARG A 315 -25.16 14.78 -9.66
C ARG A 315 -26.20 15.90 -9.80
N LYS A 316 -27.03 15.87 -10.85
CA LYS A 316 -28.10 16.85 -11.12
C LYS A 316 -29.16 16.80 -10.05
N THR A 317 -29.69 15.63 -9.70
CA THR A 317 -30.68 15.45 -8.63
C THR A 317 -30.15 15.94 -7.28
N THR A 318 -28.91 15.60 -6.92
CA THR A 318 -28.27 16.09 -5.70
C THR A 318 -28.08 17.61 -5.73
N THR A 319 -27.65 18.16 -6.87
CA THR A 319 -27.42 19.62 -7.03
C THR A 319 -28.73 20.39 -7.02
N GLN A 320 -29.78 19.89 -7.68
CA GLN A 320 -31.12 20.49 -7.69
C GLN A 320 -31.70 20.54 -6.28
N LYS A 321 -31.63 19.43 -5.52
CA LYS A 321 -32.05 19.43 -4.11
C LYS A 321 -31.29 20.48 -3.29
N SER A 322 -29.98 20.60 -3.51
CA SER A 322 -29.15 21.60 -2.83
C SER A 322 -29.48 23.04 -3.24
N LEU A 323 -29.79 23.29 -4.52
CA LEU A 323 -30.14 24.61 -5.06
C LEU A 323 -31.52 25.06 -4.59
N ILE A 324 -32.52 24.18 -4.63
CA ILE A 324 -33.88 24.46 -4.13
C ILE A 324 -33.82 24.89 -2.67
N LEU A 325 -33.08 24.13 -1.85
CA LEU A 325 -32.89 24.47 -0.44
C LEU A 325 -32.13 25.80 -0.27
N SER A 326 -31.09 26.04 -1.07
CA SER A 326 -30.32 27.29 -1.00
C SER A 326 -31.13 28.52 -1.43
N SER A 327 -32.00 28.40 -2.43
CA SER A 327 -32.88 29.49 -2.89
C SER A 327 -33.93 29.80 -1.83
N ALA A 328 -34.62 28.77 -1.33
CA ALA A 328 -35.59 28.92 -0.25
C ALA A 328 -34.96 29.56 1.01
N MET A 329 -33.72 29.22 1.33
CA MET A 329 -32.96 29.87 2.42
C MET A 329 -32.64 31.33 2.11
N SER A 330 -32.25 31.67 0.88
CA SER A 330 -31.98 33.06 0.46
C SER A 330 -33.24 33.93 0.55
N ASP A 331 -34.38 33.42 0.09
CA ASP A 331 -35.66 34.15 0.11
C ASP A 331 -36.16 34.38 1.54
N LEU A 332 -36.02 33.36 2.41
CA LEU A 332 -36.32 33.48 3.83
C LEU A 332 -35.36 34.45 4.53
N GLN A 333 -34.07 34.48 4.16
CA GLN A 333 -33.09 35.44 4.68
C GLN A 333 -33.42 36.88 4.29
N ALA A 334 -33.81 37.12 3.03
CA ALA A 334 -34.23 38.44 2.57
C ALA A 334 -35.47 38.93 3.34
N LYS A 335 -36.50 38.08 3.48
CA LYS A 335 -37.71 38.40 4.25
C LYS A 335 -37.43 38.65 5.73
N CYS A 336 -36.53 37.88 6.35
CA CYS A 336 -36.11 38.12 7.74
C CYS A 336 -35.33 39.43 7.91
N ALA A 337 -34.62 39.90 6.88
CA ALA A 337 -33.88 41.15 6.91
C ALA A 337 -34.80 42.38 6.82
N GLU A 338 -35.97 42.24 6.19
CA GLU A 338 -37.01 43.26 6.08
C GLU A 338 -37.94 43.30 7.31
N SER A 339 -38.36 42.12 7.82
CA SER A 339 -39.20 42.01 9.02
C SER A 339 -38.90 40.72 9.81
N PRO A 340 -38.23 40.80 10.97
CA PRO A 340 -37.81 39.63 11.74
C PRO A 340 -38.96 39.02 12.57
N ALA A 341 -39.83 38.23 11.93
CA ALA A 341 -40.88 37.46 12.62
C ALA A 341 -40.35 36.09 13.13
N PRO A 342 -40.76 35.62 14.33
CA PRO A 342 -40.32 34.34 14.90
C PRO A 342 -40.57 33.11 14.00
N ASP A 343 -41.68 33.08 13.26
CA ASP A 343 -42.05 31.95 12.38
C ASP A 343 -41.19 31.86 11.12
N LEU A 344 -40.73 33.00 10.58
CA LEU A 344 -39.79 33.07 9.46
C LEU A 344 -38.41 32.55 9.88
N ILE A 345 -37.96 32.88 11.10
CA ILE A 345 -36.71 32.39 11.69
C ILE A 345 -36.78 30.87 11.91
N LYS A 346 -37.90 30.35 12.41
CA LYS A 346 -38.14 28.92 12.59
C LYS A 346 -38.10 28.16 11.26
N SER A 347 -38.75 28.69 10.22
CA SER A 347 -38.75 28.11 8.87
C SER A 347 -37.36 28.11 8.23
N LEU A 348 -36.58 29.19 8.43
CA LEU A 348 -35.19 29.28 8.01
C LEU A 348 -34.31 28.22 8.71
N LEU A 349 -34.50 27.99 10.01
CA LEU A 349 -33.78 26.98 10.77
C LEU A 349 -34.09 25.55 10.30
N ILE A 350 -35.35 25.25 9.96
CA ILE A 350 -35.76 23.95 9.41
C ILE A 350 -35.09 23.71 8.04
N LYS A 351 -35.13 24.69 7.13
CA LYS A 351 -34.48 24.57 5.81
C LYS A 351 -32.96 24.49 5.92
N LYS A 352 -32.38 25.21 6.89
CA LYS A 352 -30.95 25.08 7.23
C LYS A 352 -30.62 23.68 7.76
N ALA A 353 -31.49 23.06 8.56
CA ALA A 353 -31.34 21.69 9.03
C ALA A 353 -31.49 20.63 7.93
N GLU A 354 -32.42 20.82 6.98
CA GLU A 354 -32.57 19.97 5.79
C GLU A 354 -31.33 20.06 4.88
N PHE A 355 -30.86 21.28 4.61
CA PHE A 355 -29.61 21.50 3.87
C PHE A 355 -28.43 20.88 4.61
N ASP A 356 -28.36 21.07 5.93
CA ASP A 356 -27.33 20.47 6.76
C ASP A 356 -27.42 18.96 6.78
N THR A 357 -28.60 18.35 6.62
CA THR A 357 -28.76 16.90 6.51
C THR A 357 -28.27 16.40 5.16
N LEU A 358 -28.61 17.06 4.04
CA LEU A 358 -28.08 16.75 2.71
C LEU A 358 -26.56 16.96 2.60
N ALA A 359 -26.06 18.09 3.11
CA ALA A 359 -24.63 18.39 3.19
C ALA A 359 -23.93 17.47 4.19
N SER A 360 -24.61 17.08 5.28
CA SER A 360 -24.13 16.06 6.20
C SER A 360 -24.14 14.71 5.53
N ASP A 361 -25.10 14.29 4.71
CA ASP A 361 -25.14 13.00 4.04
C ASP A 361 -24.09 12.89 2.93
N ALA A 362 -23.80 13.98 2.21
CA ALA A 362 -22.66 14.05 1.30
C ALA A 362 -21.32 14.10 2.06
N ALA A 363 -21.26 14.88 3.14
CA ALA A 363 -20.10 14.93 4.03
C ALA A 363 -19.92 13.65 4.82
N VAL A 364 -20.99 12.90 5.10
CA VAL A 364 -21.11 11.62 5.79
C VAL A 364 -20.74 10.56 4.78
N ALA A 365 -21.20 10.51 3.54
CA ALA A 365 -20.62 9.64 2.51
C ALA A 365 -19.09 9.86 2.35
N LEU A 366 -18.60 11.10 2.40
CA LEU A 366 -17.16 11.41 2.37
C LEU A 366 -16.44 11.18 3.72
N LEU A 367 -17.11 11.41 4.85
CA LEU A 367 -16.61 11.22 6.22
C LEU A 367 -16.63 9.76 6.56
N LEU A 368 -17.61 9.00 6.09
CA LEU A 368 -17.76 7.56 6.10
C LEU A 368 -16.80 6.96 5.12
N LYS A 369 -16.54 7.50 3.92
CA LYS A 369 -15.40 7.04 3.09
C LYS A 369 -14.05 7.26 3.79
N SER A 370 -13.91 8.39 4.49
CA SER A 370 -12.73 8.73 5.30
C SER A 370 -12.66 8.01 6.65
N ARG A 371 -13.81 7.68 7.26
CA ARG A 371 -13.99 7.05 8.57
C ARG A 371 -14.02 5.56 8.41
N TYR A 372 -14.50 5.00 7.30
CA TYR A 372 -14.24 3.65 6.78
C TYR A 372 -12.75 3.49 6.54
N SER A 373 -12.13 4.44 5.82
CA SER A 373 -10.65 4.50 5.75
C SER A 373 -10.02 4.62 7.14
N TYR A 374 -10.70 5.16 8.14
CA TYR A 374 -10.22 5.25 9.53
C TYR A 374 -10.60 4.04 10.43
N TYR A 375 -11.66 3.32 10.10
CA TYR A 375 -12.34 2.30 10.90
C TYR A 375 -11.82 0.93 10.47
N GLU A 376 -11.65 0.72 9.16
CA GLU A 376 -10.94 -0.43 8.59
C GLU A 376 -9.43 -0.19 8.49
N PHE A 377 -8.98 1.04 8.16
CA PHE A 377 -7.56 1.36 7.93
C PHE A 377 -6.94 2.46 8.80
N GLY A 378 -7.64 3.08 9.75
CA GLY A 378 -7.16 4.31 10.44
C GLY A 378 -6.08 4.10 11.48
N ASP A 379 -5.86 2.84 11.84
CA ASP A 379 -4.65 2.41 12.53
C ASP A 379 -3.70 1.62 11.62
N LYS A 380 -4.12 1.08 10.47
CA LYS A 380 -3.15 0.58 9.47
C LYS A 380 -2.30 1.76 8.96
N PRO A 381 -1.11 1.55 8.38
CA PRO A 381 -0.21 2.63 7.95
C PRO A 381 -0.77 3.56 6.85
N SER A 382 -2.08 3.59 6.59
CA SER A 382 -2.77 4.52 5.68
C SER A 382 -2.43 5.99 5.92
N LYS A 383 -2.18 6.43 7.16
CA LYS A 383 -1.72 7.81 7.44
C LYS A 383 -0.28 8.05 6.98
N ILE A 384 0.62 7.09 7.23
CA ILE A 384 2.00 7.10 6.73
C ILE A 384 1.99 7.01 5.20
N LEU A 385 1.26 6.06 4.63
CA LEU A 385 1.12 5.85 3.20
C LEU A 385 0.48 7.05 2.52
N ALA A 386 -0.57 7.66 3.08
CA ALA A 386 -1.17 8.87 2.53
C ALA A 386 -0.23 10.07 2.63
N HIS A 387 0.57 10.18 3.70
CA HIS A 387 1.61 11.18 3.81
C HIS A 387 2.73 10.95 2.77
N GLN A 388 3.21 9.72 2.62
CA GLN A 388 4.19 9.30 1.62
C GLN A 388 3.65 9.48 0.19
N ILE A 389 2.39 9.16 -0.09
CA ILE A 389 1.74 9.36 -1.39
C ILE A 389 1.62 10.86 -1.68
N ARG A 390 1.28 11.70 -0.69
CA ARG A 390 1.26 13.15 -0.88
C ARG A 390 2.65 13.73 -1.14
N GLN A 391 3.66 13.26 -0.40
CA GLN A 391 5.05 13.67 -0.62
C GLN A 391 5.55 13.20 -2.00
N ARG A 392 5.29 11.94 -2.38
CA ARG A 392 5.61 11.40 -3.70
C ARG A 392 4.88 12.14 -4.81
N ALA A 393 3.60 12.43 -4.67
CA ALA A 393 2.83 13.19 -5.66
C ALA A 393 3.33 14.63 -5.82
N SER A 394 3.81 15.25 -4.73
CA SER A 394 4.48 16.56 -4.78
C SER A 394 5.82 16.46 -5.52
N ASN A 395 6.61 15.42 -5.23
CA ASN A 395 7.91 15.19 -5.85
C ASN A 395 7.82 14.68 -7.30
N GLN A 396 6.65 14.16 -7.71
CA GLN A 396 6.38 13.68 -9.08
C GLN A 396 5.86 14.77 -10.01
N HIS A 397 5.56 15.97 -9.49
CA HIS A 397 5.15 17.09 -10.33
C HIS A 397 6.36 17.60 -11.13
N ILE A 398 6.28 17.51 -12.45
CA ILE A 398 7.36 17.95 -13.34
C ILE A 398 7.17 19.44 -13.57
N VAL A 399 8.04 20.25 -12.97
CA VAL A 399 8.00 21.72 -13.06
C VAL A 399 8.81 22.22 -14.25
N GLU A 400 9.97 21.61 -14.49
CA GLU A 400 10.96 22.06 -15.47
C GLU A 400 11.74 20.86 -16.04
N ILE A 401 12.20 20.98 -17.30
CA ILE A 401 13.09 20.00 -17.95
C ILE A 401 14.19 20.70 -18.76
N ASN A 402 15.29 20.00 -19.01
CA ASN A 402 16.35 20.42 -19.92
C ASN A 402 15.92 20.20 -21.39
N ILE A 403 16.13 21.21 -22.23
CA ILE A 403 15.96 21.20 -23.68
C ILE A 403 17.28 21.63 -24.35
N SER A 404 17.39 21.49 -25.67
CA SER A 404 18.60 21.86 -26.43
C SER A 404 19.04 23.31 -26.21
N ASN A 405 18.08 24.23 -25.98
CA ASN A 405 18.34 25.67 -25.81
C ASN A 405 18.25 26.15 -24.34
N GLY A 406 18.43 25.26 -23.35
CA GLY A 406 18.36 25.60 -21.91
C GLY A 406 17.30 24.81 -21.15
N THR A 407 16.43 25.47 -20.39
CA THR A 407 15.35 24.81 -19.61
C THR A 407 13.97 25.35 -19.98
N SER A 408 12.95 24.49 -19.99
CA SER A 408 11.56 24.90 -20.23
C SER A 408 10.65 24.56 -19.05
N ILE A 409 9.77 25.51 -18.71
CA ILE A 409 8.69 25.38 -17.72
C ILE A 409 7.29 25.29 -18.38
N ASN A 410 7.22 25.36 -19.71
CA ASN A 410 5.96 25.30 -20.45
C ASN A 410 5.43 23.85 -20.46
N PRO A 411 4.20 23.58 -19.97
CA PRO A 411 3.66 22.22 -19.89
C PRO A 411 3.57 21.49 -21.24
N GLN A 412 3.22 22.19 -22.33
CA GLN A 412 3.12 21.59 -23.66
C GLN A 412 4.51 21.21 -24.20
N THR A 413 5.49 22.11 -24.07
CA THR A 413 6.88 21.84 -24.45
C THR A 413 7.46 20.68 -23.65
N ILE A 414 7.19 20.65 -22.33
CA ILE A 414 7.60 19.53 -21.47
C ILE A 414 7.04 18.22 -21.99
N ASN A 415 5.74 18.20 -22.28
CA ASN A 415 5.06 16.99 -22.71
C ASN A 415 5.54 16.49 -24.08
N ASN A 416 5.77 17.40 -25.03
CA ASN A 416 6.29 17.08 -26.36
C ASN A 416 7.73 16.54 -26.29
N GLN A 417 8.59 17.12 -25.44
CA GLN A 417 9.96 16.62 -25.27
C GLN A 417 9.97 15.17 -24.75
N PHE A 418 9.08 14.82 -23.82
CA PHE A 418 8.95 13.43 -23.39
C PHE A 418 8.37 12.53 -24.48
N ARG A 419 7.38 13.00 -25.24
CA ARG A 419 6.84 12.27 -26.40
C ARG A 419 7.96 11.94 -27.37
N ASP A 420 8.75 12.92 -27.79
CA ASP A 420 9.79 12.75 -28.79
C ASP A 420 10.87 11.79 -28.28
N PHE A 421 11.31 11.95 -27.03
CA PHE A 421 12.27 11.05 -26.39
C PHE A 421 11.81 9.58 -26.36
N TYR A 422 10.55 9.32 -25.97
CA TYR A 422 10.04 7.94 -25.93
C TYR A 422 9.66 7.43 -27.32
N SER A 423 9.23 8.29 -28.24
CA SER A 423 8.99 7.94 -29.64
C SER A 423 10.27 7.40 -30.27
N THR A 424 11.38 8.14 -30.16
CA THR A 424 12.70 7.68 -30.64
C THR A 424 13.13 6.40 -29.95
N LEU A 425 12.93 6.27 -28.64
CA LEU A 425 13.29 5.06 -27.90
C LEU A 425 12.56 3.82 -28.44
N TYR A 426 11.28 3.93 -28.79
CA TYR A 426 10.46 2.81 -29.23
C TYR A 426 10.45 2.61 -30.75
N THR A 427 11.18 3.42 -31.53
CA THR A 427 11.47 3.14 -32.93
C THR A 427 12.45 1.96 -33.03
N SER A 428 12.17 1.03 -33.95
CA SER A 428 13.08 -0.09 -34.23
C SER A 428 14.40 0.45 -34.80
N GLU A 429 15.53 -0.08 -34.31
CA GLU A 429 16.87 0.31 -34.78
C GLU A 429 17.54 -0.81 -35.60
N CYS A 430 16.98 -2.01 -35.57
CA CYS A 430 17.59 -3.20 -36.16
C CYS A 430 16.65 -3.82 -37.20
N SER A 431 17.20 -4.13 -38.38
CA SER A 431 16.52 -4.88 -39.42
C SER A 431 17.37 -6.08 -39.85
N PRO A 432 17.63 -7.03 -38.93
CA PRO A 432 18.50 -8.17 -39.23
C PRO A 432 17.86 -9.08 -40.28
N ASP A 433 18.69 -9.64 -41.15
CA ASP A 433 18.26 -10.64 -42.11
C ASP A 433 18.15 -12.03 -41.47
N GLN A 434 17.59 -12.98 -42.23
CA GLN A 434 17.40 -14.35 -41.78
C GLN A 434 18.75 -15.05 -41.49
N ALA A 435 19.78 -14.77 -42.28
CA ALA A 435 21.10 -15.38 -42.16
C ALA A 435 21.82 -14.96 -40.86
N GLN A 436 21.64 -13.71 -40.42
CA GLN A 436 22.17 -13.20 -39.16
C GLN A 436 21.51 -13.90 -37.95
N TYR A 437 20.21 -14.17 -38.02
CA TYR A 437 19.55 -14.97 -36.99
C TYR A 437 20.06 -16.40 -36.95
N GLU A 438 20.13 -17.06 -38.11
CA GLU A 438 20.62 -18.45 -38.22
C GLU A 438 22.07 -18.56 -37.72
N SER A 439 22.95 -17.69 -38.19
CA SER A 439 24.35 -17.62 -37.74
C SER A 439 24.50 -17.50 -36.23
N PHE A 440 23.67 -16.70 -35.57
CA PHE A 440 23.70 -16.59 -34.11
C PHE A 440 23.13 -17.84 -33.44
N PHE A 441 21.91 -18.26 -33.80
CA PHE A 441 21.21 -19.35 -33.11
C PHE A 441 21.80 -20.74 -33.38
N ASP A 442 22.50 -20.95 -34.49
CA ASP A 442 23.11 -22.25 -34.82
C ASP A 442 24.46 -22.44 -34.11
N SER A 443 25.01 -21.38 -33.49
CA SER A 443 26.23 -21.46 -32.70
C SER A 443 26.05 -22.07 -31.30
N PHE A 444 24.81 -22.32 -30.86
CA PHE A 444 24.50 -22.93 -29.56
C PHE A 444 23.18 -23.71 -29.58
N THR A 445 22.97 -24.56 -28.59
CA THR A 445 21.72 -25.29 -28.42
C THR A 445 20.79 -24.60 -27.43
N ILE A 446 19.49 -24.60 -27.74
CA ILE A 446 18.43 -24.16 -26.82
C ILE A 446 17.39 -25.27 -26.64
N PRO A 447 16.74 -25.35 -25.48
CA PRO A 447 15.68 -26.32 -25.27
C PRO A 447 14.48 -25.97 -26.15
N THR A 448 13.89 -26.98 -26.77
CA THR A 448 12.62 -26.89 -27.48
C THR A 448 11.48 -27.36 -26.58
N ILE A 449 10.30 -26.78 -26.78
CA ILE A 449 9.09 -27.21 -26.08
C ILE A 449 8.70 -28.59 -26.61
N ASP A 450 8.24 -29.44 -25.68
CA ASP A 450 7.66 -30.72 -26.03
C ASP A 450 6.45 -30.55 -26.98
N PRO A 451 6.31 -31.35 -28.06
CA PRO A 451 5.23 -31.19 -29.03
C PRO A 451 3.81 -31.22 -28.43
N GLU A 452 3.57 -32.02 -27.38
CA GLU A 452 2.28 -32.06 -26.69
C GLU A 452 2.02 -30.75 -25.95
N ALA A 453 3.05 -30.24 -25.24
CA ALA A 453 2.97 -28.94 -24.57
C ALA A 453 2.80 -27.77 -25.55
N ALA A 454 3.42 -27.83 -26.74
CA ALA A 454 3.22 -26.83 -27.79
C ALA A 454 1.79 -26.87 -28.34
N SER A 455 1.24 -28.07 -28.58
CA SER A 455 -0.15 -28.28 -28.99
C SER A 455 -1.14 -27.74 -27.94
N ASP A 456 -0.86 -27.95 -26.66
CA ASP A 456 -1.66 -27.42 -25.56
C ASP A 456 -1.71 -25.88 -25.53
N LEU A 457 -0.59 -25.22 -25.83
CA LEU A 457 -0.52 -23.76 -25.90
C LEU A 457 -1.34 -23.20 -27.07
N ASP A 458 -1.45 -23.94 -28.17
CA ASP A 458 -2.15 -23.56 -29.40
C ASP A 458 -3.67 -23.77 -29.36
N LYS A 459 -4.19 -24.48 -28.35
CA LYS A 459 -5.64 -24.69 -28.17
C LYS A 459 -6.43 -23.36 -28.18
N PRO A 460 -7.63 -23.31 -28.77
CA PRO A 460 -8.43 -22.09 -28.77
C PRO A 460 -8.78 -21.64 -27.34
N PHE A 461 -8.93 -20.33 -27.12
CA PHE A 461 -9.33 -19.83 -25.82
C PHE A 461 -10.76 -20.23 -25.47
N THR A 462 -10.96 -20.59 -24.21
CA THR A 462 -12.28 -20.96 -23.67
C THR A 462 -12.89 -19.83 -22.85
N LEU A 463 -14.22 -19.85 -22.69
CA LEU A 463 -14.94 -18.90 -21.83
C LEU A 463 -14.48 -18.99 -20.36
N ALA A 464 -14.15 -20.21 -19.90
CA ALA A 464 -13.65 -20.45 -18.55
C ALA A 464 -12.28 -19.76 -18.32
N GLU A 465 -11.38 -19.78 -19.32
CA GLU A 465 -10.10 -19.07 -19.25
C GLU A 465 -10.30 -17.55 -19.14
N VAL A 466 -11.23 -16.97 -19.90
CA VAL A 466 -11.55 -15.54 -19.85
C VAL A 466 -12.05 -15.15 -18.45
N LYS A 467 -13.05 -15.87 -17.91
CA LYS A 467 -13.58 -15.64 -16.57
C LYS A 467 -12.49 -15.80 -15.50
N SER A 468 -11.69 -16.86 -15.60
CA SER A 468 -10.56 -17.12 -14.69
C SER A 468 -9.51 -16.00 -14.74
N ALA A 469 -9.23 -15.44 -15.91
CA ALA A 469 -8.34 -14.30 -16.05
C ALA A 469 -8.92 -13.05 -15.36
N ILE A 470 -10.18 -12.70 -15.64
CA ILE A 470 -10.90 -11.57 -15.03
C ILE A 470 -10.87 -11.64 -13.50
N LEU A 471 -11.28 -12.77 -12.93
CA LEU A 471 -11.36 -12.97 -11.48
C LEU A 471 -9.99 -12.89 -10.80
N SER A 472 -8.94 -13.36 -11.49
CA SER A 472 -7.55 -13.34 -10.99
C SER A 472 -6.88 -11.96 -11.02
N MET A 473 -7.46 -10.96 -11.71
CA MET A 473 -6.89 -9.61 -11.76
C MET A 473 -6.88 -8.95 -10.37
N GLN A 474 -5.91 -8.08 -10.10
CA GLN A 474 -5.84 -7.35 -8.84
C GLN A 474 -6.72 -6.09 -8.87
N SER A 475 -7.66 -5.96 -7.92
CA SER A 475 -8.49 -4.76 -7.75
C SER A 475 -7.68 -3.57 -7.19
N GLY A 476 -8.16 -2.34 -7.39
CA GLY A 476 -7.56 -1.10 -6.92
C GLY A 476 -6.40 -0.59 -7.77
N LYS A 477 -6.25 -1.10 -9.00
CA LYS A 477 -5.25 -0.65 -9.98
C LYS A 477 -5.82 0.43 -10.90
N CYS A 478 -4.95 1.27 -11.47
CA CYS A 478 -5.37 2.27 -12.45
C CYS A 478 -5.78 1.61 -13.77
N SER A 479 -6.87 2.08 -14.35
CA SER A 479 -7.33 1.75 -15.70
C SER A 479 -6.47 2.43 -16.78
N GLY A 480 -6.61 1.94 -18.01
CA GLY A 480 -6.01 2.54 -19.21
C GLY A 480 -6.81 3.75 -19.72
N PRO A 481 -6.55 4.18 -20.98
CA PRO A 481 -7.23 5.31 -21.62
C PRO A 481 -8.75 5.23 -21.65
N ASP A 482 -9.31 4.02 -21.73
CA ASP A 482 -10.76 3.77 -21.77
C ASP A 482 -11.49 4.10 -20.45
N GLY A 483 -10.76 4.15 -19.34
CA GLY A 483 -11.28 4.45 -18.02
C GLY A 483 -11.91 3.27 -17.28
N PHE A 484 -11.99 2.06 -17.86
CA PHE A 484 -12.62 0.89 -17.25
C PHE A 484 -11.65 0.06 -16.38
N PRO A 485 -11.91 -0.10 -15.06
CA PRO A 485 -11.04 -0.84 -14.15
C PRO A 485 -11.41 -2.33 -14.06
N SER A 486 -10.52 -3.15 -13.51
CA SER A 486 -10.73 -4.61 -13.32
C SER A 486 -12.03 -4.96 -12.58
N GLU A 487 -12.44 -4.11 -11.64
CA GLU A 487 -13.64 -4.29 -10.83
C GLU A 487 -14.91 -4.26 -11.67
N PHE A 488 -14.95 -3.46 -12.73
CA PHE A 488 -16.07 -3.41 -13.67
C PHE A 488 -16.22 -4.76 -14.37
N PHE A 489 -15.13 -5.29 -14.93
CA PHE A 489 -15.12 -6.60 -15.61
C PHE A 489 -15.47 -7.75 -14.66
N LYS A 490 -15.06 -7.67 -13.39
CA LYS A 490 -15.41 -8.70 -12.39
C LYS A 490 -16.90 -8.74 -12.07
N VAL A 491 -17.54 -7.57 -11.94
CA VAL A 491 -18.97 -7.49 -11.61
C VAL A 491 -19.84 -7.93 -12.79
N PHE A 492 -19.50 -7.52 -14.01
CA PHE A 492 -20.25 -7.86 -15.22
C PHE A 492 -19.64 -9.03 -16.00
N SER A 493 -18.86 -9.89 -15.32
CA SER A 493 -18.05 -10.94 -15.97
C SER A 493 -18.90 -11.89 -16.79
N ASP A 494 -20.08 -12.28 -16.31
CA ASP A 494 -20.91 -13.27 -16.98
C ASP A 494 -21.41 -12.80 -18.34
N LYS A 495 -21.76 -11.51 -18.47
CA LYS A 495 -22.25 -10.93 -19.73
C LYS A 495 -21.13 -10.43 -20.64
N LEU A 496 -20.04 -9.92 -20.07
CA LEU A 496 -18.92 -9.38 -20.85
C LEU A 496 -17.97 -10.46 -21.39
N SER A 497 -17.81 -11.60 -20.70
CA SER A 497 -16.85 -12.64 -21.12
C SER A 497 -17.17 -13.26 -22.48
N PRO A 498 -18.45 -13.58 -22.82
CA PRO A 498 -18.80 -14.08 -24.14
C PRO A 498 -18.50 -13.09 -25.26
N LEU A 499 -18.87 -11.81 -25.07
CA LEU A 499 -18.60 -10.74 -26.05
C LEU A 499 -17.10 -10.55 -26.28
N LEU A 500 -16.33 -10.53 -25.18
CA LEU A 500 -14.88 -10.42 -25.24
C LEU A 500 -14.26 -11.62 -25.96
N LEU A 501 -14.72 -12.84 -25.69
CA LEU A 501 -14.20 -14.04 -26.35
C LEU A 501 -14.46 -14.03 -27.86
N ASN A 502 -15.66 -13.65 -28.30
CA ASN A 502 -16.00 -13.58 -29.72
C ASN A 502 -15.15 -12.52 -30.44
N MET A 503 -15.00 -11.34 -29.84
CA MET A 503 -14.11 -10.30 -30.39
C MET A 503 -12.66 -10.77 -30.47
N LEU A 504 -12.16 -11.47 -29.43
CA LEU A 504 -10.79 -11.99 -29.46
C LEU A 504 -10.59 -13.02 -30.58
N LYS A 505 -11.55 -13.92 -30.82
CA LYS A 505 -11.48 -14.90 -31.92
C LYS A 505 -11.38 -14.21 -33.27
N GLU A 506 -12.30 -13.30 -33.55
CA GLU A 506 -12.29 -12.50 -34.79
C GLU A 506 -11.00 -11.68 -34.94
N ALA A 507 -10.53 -11.04 -33.87
CA ALA A 507 -9.29 -10.27 -33.88
C ALA A 507 -8.06 -11.15 -34.18
N CYS A 508 -8.07 -12.41 -33.76
CA CYS A 508 -7.00 -13.37 -34.08
C CYS A 508 -7.04 -13.81 -35.53
N GLU A 509 -8.24 -14.04 -36.08
CA GLU A 509 -8.44 -14.39 -37.50
C GLU A 509 -8.01 -13.23 -38.42
N LEU A 510 -8.36 -11.99 -38.07
CA LEU A 510 -7.99 -10.79 -38.82
C LEU A 510 -6.56 -10.29 -38.54
N GLY A 511 -5.91 -10.79 -37.48
CA GLY A 511 -4.56 -10.38 -37.07
C GLY A 511 -4.44 -8.97 -36.46
N VAL A 512 -5.55 -8.32 -36.11
CA VAL A 512 -5.57 -6.94 -35.59
C VAL A 512 -6.57 -6.75 -34.44
N LEU A 513 -6.13 -6.05 -33.38
CA LEU A 513 -6.99 -5.66 -32.27
C LEU A 513 -7.78 -4.38 -32.57
N PRO A 514 -8.97 -4.20 -31.96
CA PRO A 514 -9.68 -2.93 -31.98
C PRO A 514 -8.80 -1.76 -31.52
N LEU A 515 -9.07 -0.56 -32.06
CA LEU A 515 -8.21 0.61 -31.87
C LEU A 515 -7.98 0.95 -30.39
N THR A 516 -9.01 0.94 -29.54
CA THR A 516 -8.84 1.29 -28.12
C THR A 516 -8.00 0.27 -27.35
N MET A 517 -7.92 -0.99 -27.81
CA MET A 517 -7.07 -2.03 -27.23
C MET A 517 -5.60 -1.92 -27.67
N ARG A 518 -5.33 -1.17 -28.75
CA ARG A 518 -3.98 -0.84 -29.23
C ARG A 518 -3.39 0.39 -28.56
N GLN A 519 -4.19 1.16 -27.81
CA GLN A 519 -3.79 2.41 -27.15
C GLN A 519 -3.28 2.21 -25.72
N ALA A 520 -2.25 2.96 -25.36
CA ALA A 520 -1.71 3.03 -24.00
C ALA A 520 -1.42 4.48 -23.59
N THR A 521 -1.49 4.75 -22.28
CA THR A 521 -0.93 5.99 -21.70
C THR A 521 0.33 5.66 -20.91
N ILE A 522 1.46 6.28 -21.26
CA ILE A 522 2.71 6.19 -20.53
C ILE A 522 2.68 7.19 -19.36
N SER A 523 2.71 6.66 -18.14
CA SER A 523 2.88 7.44 -16.92
C SER A 523 4.35 7.43 -16.53
N LEU A 524 4.89 8.60 -16.18
CA LEU A 524 6.31 8.76 -15.85
C LEU A 524 6.56 8.66 -14.34
N ILE A 525 7.57 7.88 -13.95
CA ILE A 525 8.02 7.78 -12.55
C ILE A 525 9.51 8.08 -12.48
N LEU A 526 9.88 9.14 -11.76
CA LEU A 526 11.28 9.50 -11.53
C LEU A 526 12.01 8.38 -10.77
N LYS A 527 13.20 7.99 -11.28
CA LYS A 527 14.13 7.10 -10.56
C LYS A 527 14.63 7.83 -9.31
N GLY A 528 14.66 7.15 -8.16
CA GLY A 528 15.08 7.76 -6.89
C GLY A 528 16.47 8.39 -6.98
N ASP A 529 16.64 9.54 -6.33
CA ASP A 529 17.91 10.28 -6.21
C ASP A 529 18.54 10.70 -7.56
N LYS A 530 17.73 10.84 -8.61
CA LYS A 530 18.15 11.32 -9.93
C LYS A 530 17.57 12.70 -10.24
N ASP A 531 18.27 13.46 -11.09
CA ASP A 531 17.86 14.79 -11.53
C ASP A 531 16.51 14.74 -12.27
N PRO A 532 15.46 15.44 -11.79
CA PRO A 532 14.15 15.52 -12.45
C PRO A 532 14.18 16.27 -13.79
N ARG A 533 15.25 17.00 -14.12
CA ARG A 533 15.31 17.77 -15.37
C ARG A 533 15.63 16.92 -16.60
N VAL A 534 16.09 15.68 -16.41
CA VAL A 534 16.59 14.79 -17.47
C VAL A 534 15.58 13.68 -17.79
N CYS A 535 15.07 13.63 -19.02
CA CYS A 535 14.04 12.65 -19.45
C CYS A 535 14.45 11.18 -19.21
N ASN A 536 15.73 10.85 -19.40
CA ASN A 536 16.26 9.48 -19.19
C ASN A 536 16.17 8.97 -17.73
N ASN A 537 15.99 9.89 -16.78
CA ASN A 537 15.82 9.57 -15.37
C ASN A 537 14.39 9.10 -15.02
N TYR A 538 13.46 9.12 -15.97
CA TYR A 538 12.09 8.66 -15.78
C TYR A 538 11.88 7.23 -16.31
N ARG A 539 11.14 6.43 -15.54
CA ARG A 539 10.65 5.10 -15.96
C ARG A 539 9.28 5.25 -16.62
N PRO A 540 9.08 4.74 -17.85
CA PRO A 540 7.77 4.71 -18.49
C PRO A 540 6.94 3.54 -17.95
N ILE A 541 5.74 3.81 -17.45
CA ILE A 541 4.77 2.75 -17.09
C ILE A 541 3.58 2.83 -18.02
N SER A 542 3.36 1.77 -18.80
CA SER A 542 2.26 1.69 -19.76
C SER A 542 0.95 1.32 -19.07
N LEU A 543 0.02 2.28 -19.03
CA LEU A 543 -1.35 2.06 -18.58
C LEU A 543 -2.17 1.49 -19.75
N LEU A 544 -2.20 0.16 -19.86
CA LEU A 544 -3.02 -0.55 -20.84
C LEU A 544 -4.49 -0.63 -20.39
N CYS A 545 -5.41 -0.64 -21.36
CA CYS A 545 -6.82 -0.97 -21.14
C CYS A 545 -6.95 -2.36 -20.48
N THR A 546 -8.03 -2.57 -19.74
CA THR A 546 -8.17 -3.77 -18.90
C THR A 546 -8.49 -5.01 -19.75
N ASP A 547 -9.21 -4.84 -20.86
CA ASP A 547 -9.50 -5.87 -21.85
C ASP A 547 -8.24 -6.49 -22.47
N VAL A 548 -7.26 -5.67 -22.90
CA VAL A 548 -5.99 -6.20 -23.43
C VAL A 548 -5.13 -6.84 -22.33
N LYS A 549 -5.26 -6.38 -21.07
CA LYS A 549 -4.61 -7.04 -19.91
C LYS A 549 -5.22 -8.42 -19.62
N ILE A 550 -6.51 -8.63 -19.90
CA ILE A 550 -7.16 -9.94 -19.77
C ILE A 550 -6.55 -10.92 -20.76
N LEU A 551 -6.44 -10.55 -22.04
CA LEU A 551 -5.76 -11.36 -23.06
C LEU A 551 -4.30 -11.68 -22.65
N ALA A 552 -3.52 -10.65 -22.28
CA ALA A 552 -2.15 -10.85 -21.85
C ALA A 552 -2.05 -11.76 -20.60
N LYS A 553 -3.03 -11.72 -19.70
CA LYS A 553 -3.05 -12.59 -18.51
C LYS A 553 -3.38 -14.03 -18.86
N MET A 554 -4.24 -14.28 -19.84
CA MET A 554 -4.55 -15.63 -20.35
C MET A 554 -3.29 -16.26 -20.95
N LEU A 555 -2.60 -15.53 -21.84
CA LEU A 555 -1.33 -15.97 -22.42
C LEU A 555 -0.25 -16.21 -21.36
N ALA A 556 -0.14 -15.32 -20.36
CA ALA A 556 0.82 -15.49 -19.28
C ALA A 556 0.57 -16.75 -18.45
N LYS A 557 -0.70 -17.09 -18.16
CA LYS A 557 -1.05 -18.31 -17.42
C LYS A 557 -0.66 -19.57 -18.18
N ARG A 558 -0.89 -19.61 -19.50
CA ARG A 558 -0.45 -20.71 -20.37
C ARG A 558 1.08 -20.84 -20.37
N LEU A 559 1.77 -19.72 -20.54
CA LEU A 559 3.24 -19.67 -20.58
C LEU A 559 3.90 -20.08 -19.26
N GLU A 560 3.34 -19.67 -18.10
CA GLU A 560 3.84 -19.99 -16.76
C GLU A 560 4.05 -21.50 -16.51
N ILE A 561 3.30 -22.37 -17.22
CA ILE A 561 3.35 -23.83 -17.07
C ILE A 561 4.67 -24.40 -17.62
N ILE A 562 5.20 -23.82 -18.70
CA ILE A 562 6.39 -24.34 -19.40
C ILE A 562 7.68 -23.59 -19.07
N MET A 563 7.60 -22.42 -18.42
CA MET A 563 8.77 -21.54 -18.18
C MET A 563 9.97 -22.26 -17.55
N THR A 564 9.74 -23.13 -16.56
CA THR A 564 10.84 -23.85 -15.87
C THR A 564 11.48 -24.95 -16.72
N LYS A 565 10.82 -25.37 -17.81
CA LYS A 565 11.35 -26.37 -18.75
C LYS A 565 12.27 -25.74 -19.81
N ILE A 566 11.95 -24.51 -20.24
CA ILE A 566 12.67 -23.83 -21.34
C ILE A 566 13.69 -22.80 -20.87
N ILE A 567 13.54 -22.23 -19.67
CA ILE A 567 14.48 -21.23 -19.12
C ILE A 567 15.46 -21.90 -18.19
N ASN A 568 16.76 -21.75 -18.45
CA ASN A 568 17.80 -22.37 -17.63
C ASN A 568 17.77 -21.86 -16.17
N PRO A 569 18.12 -22.70 -15.17
CA PRO A 569 18.17 -22.29 -13.76
C PRO A 569 19.06 -21.07 -13.46
N ASP A 570 19.97 -20.68 -14.36
CA ASP A 570 20.76 -19.45 -14.22
C ASP A 570 19.93 -18.16 -14.21
N GLN A 571 18.74 -18.17 -14.82
CA GLN A 571 17.78 -17.06 -14.79
C GLN A 571 16.76 -17.29 -13.67
N THR A 572 16.81 -16.45 -12.63
CA THR A 572 15.89 -16.54 -11.49
C THR A 572 14.89 -15.39 -11.43
N GLY A 573 15.01 -14.38 -12.29
CA GLY A 573 14.07 -13.28 -12.40
C GLY A 573 12.76 -13.69 -13.06
N PHE A 574 11.64 -13.33 -12.46
CA PHE A 574 10.27 -13.56 -12.98
C PHE A 574 9.84 -15.02 -13.21
N ILE A 575 10.69 -16.00 -12.94
CA ILE A 575 10.35 -17.43 -13.02
C ILE A 575 9.72 -17.89 -11.70
N LYS A 576 8.59 -18.60 -11.80
CA LYS A 576 7.87 -19.13 -10.64
C LYS A 576 8.77 -20.04 -9.81
N ASN A 577 8.72 -19.90 -8.49
CA ASN A 577 9.52 -20.65 -7.52
C ASN A 577 11.05 -20.43 -7.59
N ARG A 578 11.56 -19.52 -8.44
CA ARG A 578 12.94 -19.05 -8.38
C ARG A 578 13.02 -17.74 -7.59
N HIS A 579 14.12 -17.52 -6.89
CA HIS A 579 14.28 -16.42 -5.95
C HIS A 579 15.68 -15.78 -6.07
N SER A 580 15.75 -14.46 -5.92
CA SER A 580 17.00 -13.68 -6.01
C SER A 580 18.09 -14.10 -5.03
N PHE A 581 17.72 -14.68 -3.87
CA PHE A 581 18.71 -15.14 -2.91
C PHE A 581 19.57 -16.29 -3.44
N HIS A 582 19.11 -17.06 -4.44
CA HIS A 582 19.93 -18.08 -5.10
C HIS A 582 21.11 -17.45 -5.85
N ASN A 583 20.89 -16.34 -6.56
CA ASN A 583 21.95 -15.61 -7.27
C ASN A 583 22.96 -15.03 -6.29
N ILE A 584 22.47 -14.37 -5.23
CA ILE A 584 23.36 -13.83 -4.19
C ILE A 584 24.15 -14.96 -3.53
N ARG A 585 23.52 -16.05 -3.14
CA ARG A 585 24.22 -17.15 -2.47
C ARG A 585 25.23 -17.86 -3.38
N ARG A 586 24.94 -18.00 -4.68
CA ARG A 586 25.89 -18.49 -5.68
C ARG A 586 27.09 -17.56 -5.80
N LEU A 587 26.85 -16.26 -5.99
CA LEU A 587 27.90 -15.25 -6.04
C LEU A 587 28.81 -15.28 -4.81
N LEU A 588 28.23 -15.28 -3.61
CA LEU A 588 29.02 -15.30 -2.38
C LEU A 588 29.81 -16.62 -2.20
N ASN A 589 29.24 -17.76 -2.59
CA ASN A 589 29.98 -19.03 -2.54
C ASN A 589 31.15 -19.03 -3.52
N ILE A 590 30.99 -18.48 -4.73
CA ILE A 590 32.09 -18.36 -5.71
C ILE A 590 33.19 -17.43 -5.16
N MET A 591 32.81 -16.23 -4.69
CA MET A 591 33.76 -15.22 -4.21
C MET A 591 34.58 -15.64 -3.00
N TYR A 592 34.01 -16.41 -2.08
CA TYR A 592 34.67 -16.77 -0.82
C TYR A 592 35.13 -18.23 -0.77
N SER A 593 35.04 -18.96 -1.89
CA SER A 593 35.73 -20.24 -2.05
C SER A 593 37.19 -20.00 -2.43
N PRO A 594 38.11 -20.93 -2.10
CA PRO A 594 39.52 -20.83 -2.51
C PRO A 594 39.62 -20.53 -4.01
N ALA A 595 40.42 -19.53 -4.36
CA ALA A 595 40.62 -19.10 -5.74
C ALA A 595 41.78 -19.80 -6.42
N SER A 596 41.77 -19.83 -7.75
CA SER A 596 42.96 -20.20 -8.52
C SER A 596 44.09 -19.21 -8.22
N ALA A 597 45.31 -19.72 -8.02
CA ALA A 597 46.49 -18.88 -7.86
C ALA A 597 47.03 -18.40 -9.21
N ASP A 598 46.86 -19.21 -10.26
CA ASP A 598 47.59 -19.07 -11.52
C ASP A 598 46.83 -18.29 -12.60
N SER A 599 45.50 -18.18 -12.47
CA SER A 599 44.64 -17.51 -13.46
C SER A 599 43.88 -16.33 -12.83
N PRO A 600 43.89 -15.14 -13.43
CA PRO A 600 43.05 -14.03 -13.01
C PRO A 600 41.55 -14.39 -13.06
N GLU A 601 40.82 -14.15 -11.97
CA GLU A 601 39.37 -14.36 -11.89
C GLU A 601 38.63 -13.05 -11.61
N VAL A 602 37.61 -12.73 -12.43
CA VAL A 602 36.81 -11.50 -12.32
C VAL A 602 35.31 -11.79 -12.38
N ILE A 603 34.53 -10.95 -11.70
CA ILE A 603 33.08 -10.87 -11.84
C ILE A 603 32.73 -9.57 -12.56
N ILE A 604 31.84 -9.65 -13.54
CA ILE A 604 31.35 -8.47 -14.24
C ILE A 604 29.85 -8.36 -14.04
N SER A 605 29.41 -7.26 -13.43
CA SER A 605 28.01 -6.89 -13.28
C SER A 605 27.60 -5.96 -14.41
N MET A 606 26.80 -6.47 -15.33
CA MET A 606 26.41 -5.76 -16.55
C MET A 606 25.09 -5.00 -16.34
N ASP A 607 25.05 -3.74 -16.75
CA ASP A 607 23.84 -2.88 -16.75
C ASP A 607 23.35 -2.69 -18.18
N ALA A 608 22.17 -3.24 -18.50
CA ALA A 608 21.56 -3.08 -19.81
C ALA A 608 20.83 -1.73 -19.94
N GLU A 609 21.01 -1.05 -21.08
CA GLU A 609 20.31 0.19 -21.35
C GLU A 609 18.84 -0.07 -21.63
N LYS A 610 17.96 0.24 -20.66
CA LYS A 610 16.50 0.15 -20.84
C LYS A 610 16.05 -1.20 -21.45
N ALA A 611 16.56 -2.30 -20.91
CA ALA A 611 16.45 -3.64 -21.49
C ALA A 611 15.04 -4.01 -22.00
N PHE A 612 14.00 -3.75 -21.20
CA PHE A 612 12.62 -4.03 -21.58
C PHE A 612 12.16 -3.21 -22.80
N ASP A 613 12.58 -1.94 -22.90
CA ASP A 613 12.13 -1.00 -23.93
C ASP A 613 12.83 -1.22 -25.29
N ARG A 614 13.96 -1.96 -25.32
CA ARG A 614 14.79 -2.15 -26.51
C ARG A 614 14.57 -3.46 -27.28
N VAL A 615 13.86 -4.44 -26.71
CA VAL A 615 13.67 -5.76 -27.34
C VAL A 615 13.00 -5.62 -28.72
N GLU A 616 13.70 -5.99 -29.78
CA GLU A 616 13.16 -5.98 -31.14
C GLU A 616 12.11 -7.08 -31.34
N TRP A 617 10.98 -6.74 -31.95
CA TRP A 617 9.85 -7.68 -32.06
C TRP A 617 10.10 -8.79 -33.08
N SER A 618 10.78 -8.48 -34.18
CA SER A 618 11.22 -9.46 -35.18
C SER A 618 12.05 -10.57 -34.52
N TYR A 619 13.03 -10.18 -33.71
CA TYR A 619 13.85 -11.07 -32.90
C TYR A 619 13.03 -11.88 -31.88
N LEU A 620 12.10 -11.23 -31.15
CA LEU A 620 11.25 -11.92 -30.20
C LEU A 620 10.43 -13.04 -30.86
N PHE A 621 9.83 -12.76 -32.02
CA PHE A 621 9.04 -13.76 -32.76
C PHE A 621 9.91 -14.87 -33.36
N TYR A 622 11.12 -14.53 -33.83
CA TYR A 622 12.09 -15.54 -34.25
C TYR A 622 12.48 -16.46 -33.09
N THR A 623 12.80 -15.88 -31.94
CA THR A 623 13.16 -16.61 -30.71
C THR A 623 12.06 -17.57 -30.30
N LEU A 624 10.79 -17.13 -30.26
CA LEU A 624 9.65 -18.01 -29.96
C LEU A 624 9.56 -19.20 -30.94
N ARG A 625 9.80 -18.99 -32.24
CA ARG A 625 9.84 -20.12 -33.18
C ARG A 625 10.97 -21.10 -32.87
N ARG A 626 12.17 -20.61 -32.52
CA ARG A 626 13.30 -21.48 -32.18
C ARG A 626 13.07 -22.31 -30.91
N PHE A 627 12.33 -21.78 -29.93
CA PHE A 627 11.89 -22.55 -28.76
C PHE A 627 10.78 -23.57 -29.07
N GLY A 628 10.27 -23.65 -30.30
CA GLY A 628 9.25 -24.62 -30.72
C GLY A 628 7.82 -24.22 -30.37
N PHE A 629 7.55 -22.93 -30.13
CA PHE A 629 6.18 -22.47 -29.93
C PHE A 629 5.36 -22.61 -31.21
N GLY A 630 4.11 -23.08 -31.08
CA GLY A 630 3.19 -23.23 -32.19
C GLY A 630 2.81 -21.90 -32.85
N CYS A 631 2.44 -21.98 -34.14
CA CYS A 631 2.08 -20.81 -34.93
C CYS A 631 0.90 -20.04 -34.33
N SER A 632 -0.08 -20.74 -33.73
CA SER A 632 -1.29 -20.11 -33.20
C SER A 632 -0.98 -19.28 -31.96
N PHE A 633 -0.19 -19.81 -31.02
CA PHE A 633 0.25 -19.08 -29.84
C PHE A 633 1.12 -17.87 -30.20
N ILE A 634 2.02 -18.01 -31.18
CA ILE A 634 2.82 -16.90 -31.68
C ILE A 634 1.92 -15.82 -32.31
N SER A 635 0.89 -16.19 -33.06
CA SER A 635 -0.08 -15.25 -33.63
C SER A 635 -0.82 -14.45 -32.56
N TRP A 636 -1.20 -15.06 -31.44
CA TRP A 636 -1.78 -14.33 -30.30
C TRP A 636 -0.81 -13.32 -29.67
N ILE A 637 0.47 -13.66 -29.60
CA ILE A 637 1.50 -12.72 -29.12
C ILE A 637 1.67 -11.59 -30.14
N LYS A 638 1.80 -11.91 -31.45
CA LYS A 638 1.90 -10.91 -32.54
C LYS A 638 0.73 -9.93 -32.50
N LEU A 639 -0.49 -10.44 -32.29
CA LEU A 639 -1.71 -9.63 -32.17
C LEU A 639 -1.58 -8.54 -31.09
N LEU A 640 -0.92 -8.83 -29.96
CA LEU A 640 -0.66 -7.82 -28.94
C LEU A 640 0.28 -6.72 -29.45
N TYR A 641 1.22 -7.00 -30.35
CA TYR A 641 2.22 -6.06 -30.87
C TYR A 641 1.90 -5.49 -32.25
N THR A 642 0.75 -5.80 -32.85
CA THR A 642 0.31 -5.24 -34.14
C THR A 642 -0.08 -3.76 -34.00
N SER A 643 0.73 -2.86 -34.55
CA SER A 643 0.48 -1.41 -34.64
C SER A 643 -0.01 -0.72 -33.35
N PRO A 644 0.69 -0.87 -32.21
CA PRO A 644 0.30 -0.24 -30.96
C PRO A 644 0.64 1.26 -30.92
N LEU A 645 -0.17 1.99 -30.18
CA LEU A 645 -0.07 3.43 -30.01
C LEU A 645 0.13 3.79 -28.53
N ALA A 646 0.98 4.76 -28.25
CA ALA A 646 1.17 5.30 -26.91
C ALA A 646 1.06 6.83 -26.89
N SER A 647 0.54 7.37 -25.80
CA SER A 647 0.63 8.81 -25.48
C SER A 647 1.38 8.97 -24.16
N VAL A 648 2.20 10.02 -24.03
CA VAL A 648 2.83 10.36 -22.75
C VAL A 648 1.89 11.24 -21.94
N ARG A 649 1.79 10.95 -20.64
CA ARG A 649 1.13 11.83 -19.68
C ARG A 649 2.16 12.47 -18.75
N THR A 650 2.31 13.78 -18.87
CA THR A 650 3.05 14.62 -17.91
C THR A 650 2.05 15.42 -17.08
N ASN A 651 2.10 15.31 -15.76
CA ASN A 651 1.15 15.96 -14.86
C ASN A 651 -0.33 15.66 -15.24
N ASN A 652 -1.03 16.63 -15.85
CA ASN A 652 -2.41 16.50 -16.33
C ASN A 652 -2.55 16.62 -17.86
N ASP A 653 -1.44 16.78 -18.58
CA ASP A 653 -1.42 16.95 -20.02
C ASP A 653 -1.07 15.63 -20.71
N HIS A 654 -1.65 15.44 -21.90
CA HIS A 654 -1.47 14.24 -22.73
C HIS A 654 -0.85 14.66 -24.05
N SER A 655 0.16 13.92 -24.50
CA SER A 655 0.71 14.12 -25.84
C SER A 655 -0.21 13.51 -26.88
N GLU A 656 0.03 13.83 -28.14
CA GLU A 656 -0.49 13.03 -29.25
C GLU A 656 0.02 11.57 -29.16
N TYR A 657 -0.70 10.67 -29.82
CA TYR A 657 -0.32 9.28 -29.93
C TYR A 657 0.83 9.12 -30.92
N PHE A 658 1.77 8.24 -30.60
CA PHE A 658 2.86 7.82 -31.48
C PHE A 658 2.94 6.28 -31.54
N HIS A 659 3.53 5.77 -32.62
CA HIS A 659 3.67 4.33 -32.85
C HIS A 659 4.84 3.75 -32.04
N LEU A 660 4.66 2.52 -31.56
CA LEU A 660 5.78 1.72 -31.03
C LEU A 660 6.19 0.71 -32.10
N GLY A 661 7.50 0.45 -32.23
CA GLY A 661 8.08 -0.56 -33.12
C GLY A 661 8.94 -1.60 -32.39
N ARG A 662 9.29 -1.36 -31.12
CA ARG A 662 10.04 -2.29 -30.27
C ARG A 662 9.67 -2.20 -28.80
N GLY A 663 10.23 -3.10 -28.01
CA GLY A 663 10.12 -3.16 -26.57
C GLY A 663 8.95 -4.01 -26.07
N THR A 664 9.09 -4.53 -24.86
CA THR A 664 8.04 -5.22 -24.12
C THR A 664 7.35 -4.25 -23.16
N ARG A 665 6.03 -4.36 -23.05
CA ARG A 665 5.21 -3.36 -22.33
C ARG A 665 5.40 -3.42 -20.82
N GLN A 666 6.02 -2.39 -20.24
CA GLN A 666 6.13 -2.26 -18.78
C GLN A 666 4.74 -2.11 -18.12
N GLY A 667 4.39 -3.06 -17.26
CA GLY A 667 3.07 -3.12 -16.61
C GLY A 667 2.10 -4.15 -17.21
N CYS A 668 2.48 -4.82 -18.29
CA CYS A 668 1.77 -5.97 -18.85
C CYS A 668 2.11 -7.27 -18.08
N PRO A 669 1.14 -8.15 -17.78
CA PRO A 669 1.40 -9.40 -17.08
C PRO A 669 2.24 -10.41 -17.87
N LEU A 670 2.22 -10.35 -19.21
CA LEU A 670 2.94 -11.27 -20.09
C LEU A 670 4.40 -10.85 -20.32
N SER A 671 4.68 -9.55 -20.34
CA SER A 671 5.99 -9.00 -20.74
C SER A 671 7.19 -9.52 -19.95
N PRO A 672 7.14 -9.75 -18.62
CA PRO A 672 8.27 -10.33 -17.89
C PRO A 672 8.66 -11.74 -18.36
N LEU A 673 7.68 -12.56 -18.76
CA LEU A 673 7.94 -13.91 -19.25
C LEU A 673 8.52 -13.89 -20.67
N LEU A 674 7.99 -13.02 -21.54
CA LEU A 674 8.55 -12.81 -22.88
C LEU A 674 9.98 -12.28 -22.82
N PHE A 675 10.28 -11.38 -21.88
CA PHE A 675 11.64 -10.89 -21.67
C PHE A 675 12.58 -12.01 -21.22
N ALA A 676 12.15 -12.88 -20.30
CA ALA A 676 12.94 -14.03 -19.88
C ALA A 676 13.27 -14.97 -21.06
N ILE A 677 12.33 -15.17 -21.98
CA ILE A 677 12.56 -15.94 -23.22
C ILE A 677 13.50 -15.19 -24.17
N ALA A 678 13.34 -13.87 -24.31
CA ALA A 678 14.15 -13.05 -25.21
C ALA A 678 15.63 -12.94 -24.77
N ILE A 679 15.93 -12.98 -23.47
CA ILE A 679 17.31 -12.90 -22.98
C ILE A 679 17.99 -14.27 -22.87
N GLU A 680 17.23 -15.37 -22.88
CA GLU A 680 17.76 -16.73 -22.72
C GLU A 680 18.75 -17.12 -23.83
N PRO A 681 18.57 -16.77 -25.13
CA PRO A 681 19.55 -17.05 -26.17
C PRO A 681 20.93 -16.43 -25.90
N LEU A 682 21.01 -15.20 -25.38
CA LEU A 682 22.29 -14.61 -24.96
C LEU A 682 22.94 -15.44 -23.85
N ALA A 683 22.16 -15.83 -22.85
CA ALA A 683 22.67 -16.66 -21.76
C ALA A 683 23.12 -18.05 -22.25
N ALA A 684 22.43 -18.64 -23.23
CA ALA A 684 22.79 -19.90 -23.86
C ALA A 684 24.09 -19.78 -24.66
N ALA A 685 24.21 -18.75 -25.49
CA ALA A 685 25.41 -18.45 -26.25
C ALA A 685 26.63 -18.31 -25.33
N LEU A 686 26.52 -17.52 -24.26
CA LEU A 686 27.59 -17.33 -23.28
C LEU A 686 28.00 -18.65 -22.61
N ARG A 687 27.03 -19.51 -22.26
CA ARG A 687 27.33 -20.82 -21.66
C ARG A 687 28.08 -21.75 -22.62
N SER A 688 27.64 -21.80 -23.87
CA SER A 688 28.21 -22.67 -24.91
C SER A 688 29.52 -22.12 -25.50
N SER A 689 29.83 -20.84 -25.26
CA SER A 689 31.06 -20.23 -25.75
C SER A 689 32.32 -20.87 -25.16
N PRO A 690 33.47 -20.78 -25.86
CA PRO A 690 34.75 -21.28 -25.36
C PRO A 690 35.34 -20.42 -24.22
N MET A 691 34.63 -19.37 -23.77
CA MET A 691 35.07 -18.56 -22.63
C MET A 691 35.22 -19.41 -21.37
N GLN A 692 36.24 -19.12 -20.58
CA GLN A 692 36.50 -19.82 -19.33
C GLN A 692 35.69 -19.18 -18.19
N GLY A 693 34.82 -19.96 -17.57
CA GLY A 693 34.14 -19.53 -16.36
C GLY A 693 34.98 -19.78 -15.10
N ILE A 694 34.43 -19.45 -13.94
CA ILE A 694 35.05 -19.74 -12.65
C ILE A 694 34.60 -21.12 -12.19
N THR A 695 35.54 -22.06 -12.11
CA THR A 695 35.23 -23.43 -11.70
C THR A 695 35.24 -23.58 -10.18
N ARG A 696 34.10 -23.96 -9.59
CA ARG A 696 33.95 -24.27 -8.15
C ARG A 696 32.96 -25.41 -7.96
N GLY A 697 33.23 -26.29 -7.00
CA GLY A 697 32.32 -27.40 -6.66
C GLY A 697 32.01 -28.34 -7.82
N GLY A 698 32.98 -28.56 -8.72
CA GLY A 698 32.82 -29.38 -9.92
C GLY A 698 31.97 -28.76 -11.04
N LEU A 699 31.59 -27.48 -10.91
CA LEU A 699 30.82 -26.76 -11.90
C LEU A 699 31.62 -25.59 -12.46
N ASP A 700 31.55 -25.40 -13.78
CA ASP A 700 32.03 -24.20 -14.44
C ASP A 700 30.94 -23.11 -14.42
N HIS A 701 31.19 -22.04 -13.67
CA HIS A 701 30.24 -20.93 -13.54
C HIS A 701 30.59 -19.84 -14.54
N LYS A 702 29.69 -19.62 -15.50
CA LYS A 702 29.83 -18.60 -16.56
C LYS A 702 28.89 -17.41 -16.41
N VAL A 703 27.60 -17.67 -16.23
CA VAL A 703 26.54 -16.63 -16.20
C VAL A 703 25.55 -16.82 -15.06
N SER A 704 24.94 -15.73 -14.58
CA SER A 704 23.76 -15.72 -13.71
C SER A 704 22.90 -14.49 -14.03
N LEU A 705 21.59 -14.66 -14.13
CA LEU A 705 20.67 -13.58 -14.48
C LEU A 705 19.57 -13.41 -13.43
N TYR A 706 19.20 -12.15 -13.19
CA TYR A 706 17.96 -11.78 -12.52
C TYR A 706 17.23 -10.76 -13.40
N ALA A 707 16.37 -11.24 -14.28
CA ALA A 707 15.80 -10.45 -15.37
C ALA A 707 16.92 -9.86 -16.25
N ASP A 708 17.06 -8.54 -16.28
CA ASP A 708 18.07 -7.79 -17.03
C ASP A 708 19.42 -7.65 -16.30
N ASP A 709 19.47 -7.86 -14.99
CA ASP A 709 20.72 -7.86 -14.22
C ASP A 709 21.52 -9.14 -14.54
N LEU A 710 22.57 -9.01 -15.35
CA LEU A 710 23.43 -10.11 -15.81
C LEU A 710 24.79 -10.06 -15.08
N LEU A 711 25.15 -11.14 -14.40
CA LEU A 711 26.48 -11.38 -13.85
C LEU A 711 27.26 -12.37 -14.71
N LEU A 712 28.45 -11.98 -15.12
CA LEU A 712 29.46 -12.86 -15.69
C LEU A 712 30.48 -13.25 -14.65
N PHE A 713 30.89 -14.51 -14.69
CA PHE A 713 31.98 -15.10 -13.92
C PHE A 713 33.02 -15.53 -14.94
N LEU A 714 34.19 -14.89 -14.94
CA LEU A 714 35.22 -15.11 -15.95
C LEU A 714 36.55 -15.46 -15.28
N SER A 715 37.20 -16.47 -15.83
CA SER A 715 38.63 -16.76 -15.60
C SER A 715 39.39 -16.37 -16.87
N ASP A 716 40.65 -16.00 -16.71
CA ASP A 716 41.51 -15.52 -17.80
C ASP A 716 40.84 -14.46 -18.69
N PRO A 717 40.66 -13.22 -18.18
CA PRO A 717 39.97 -12.14 -18.88
C PRO A 717 40.62 -11.77 -20.21
N GLU A 718 41.92 -12.04 -20.39
CA GLU A 718 42.64 -11.71 -21.63
C GLU A 718 42.08 -12.49 -22.83
N THR A 719 41.84 -13.79 -22.66
CA THR A 719 41.28 -14.65 -23.72
C THR A 719 39.76 -14.62 -23.74
N SER A 720 39.12 -14.58 -22.56
CA SER A 720 37.67 -14.71 -22.45
C SER A 720 36.90 -13.42 -22.76
N MET A 721 37.44 -12.24 -22.44
CA MET A 721 36.70 -10.99 -22.59
C MET A 721 36.44 -10.57 -24.04
N PRO A 722 37.39 -10.71 -24.99
CA PRO A 722 37.13 -10.42 -26.40
C PRO A 722 35.95 -11.23 -26.97
N LEU A 723 35.87 -12.52 -26.60
CA LEU A 723 34.76 -13.41 -27.01
C LEU A 723 33.41 -12.93 -26.47
N VAL A 724 33.39 -12.45 -25.23
CA VAL A 724 32.18 -11.89 -24.61
C VAL A 724 31.75 -10.61 -25.31
N LEU A 725 32.68 -9.69 -25.60
CA LEU A 725 32.35 -8.43 -26.27
C LEU A 725 31.80 -8.66 -27.70
N ASP A 726 32.45 -9.52 -28.48
CA ASP A 726 31.99 -9.91 -29.82
C ASP A 726 30.58 -10.53 -29.78
N MET A 727 30.33 -11.42 -28.80
CA MET A 727 29.00 -12.02 -28.62
C MET A 727 27.92 -10.99 -28.26
N LEU A 728 28.24 -10.03 -27.39
CA LEU A 728 27.31 -8.97 -27.01
C LEU A 728 27.02 -8.02 -28.16
N GLU A 729 28.01 -7.74 -29.00
CA GLU A 729 27.85 -6.95 -30.22
C GLU A 729 26.93 -7.65 -31.23
N LYS A 730 27.24 -8.92 -31.57
CA LYS A 730 26.40 -9.75 -32.45
C LYS A 730 24.97 -9.87 -31.93
N PHE A 731 24.81 -10.13 -30.63
CA PHE A 731 23.50 -10.18 -30.01
C PHE A 731 22.77 -8.83 -30.06
N GLY A 732 23.50 -7.72 -29.87
CA GLY A 732 22.94 -6.37 -29.95
C GLY A 732 22.42 -6.02 -31.33
N GLN A 733 23.11 -6.45 -32.40
CA GLN A 733 22.70 -6.23 -33.80
C GLN A 733 21.36 -6.89 -34.15
N ILE A 734 21.06 -8.07 -33.57
CA ILE A 734 19.83 -8.81 -33.86
C ILE A 734 18.69 -8.50 -32.87
N SER A 735 18.99 -8.26 -31.59
CA SER A 735 17.98 -8.17 -30.52
C SER A 735 17.65 -6.74 -30.09
N GLY A 736 18.49 -5.76 -30.47
CA GLY A 736 18.46 -4.40 -29.96
C GLY A 736 19.09 -4.24 -28.56
N TYR A 737 19.63 -5.30 -27.96
CA TYR A 737 20.30 -5.25 -26.66
C TYR A 737 21.50 -4.29 -26.69
N LYS A 738 21.62 -3.42 -25.68
CA LYS A 738 22.70 -2.44 -25.58
C LYS A 738 23.23 -2.38 -24.16
N LEU A 739 24.55 -2.49 -24.03
CA LEU A 739 25.23 -2.46 -22.74
C LEU A 739 25.56 -1.02 -22.33
N ASN A 740 25.38 -0.71 -21.04
CA ASN A 740 25.86 0.54 -20.45
C ASN A 740 27.24 0.32 -19.82
N PHE A 741 28.30 0.57 -20.57
CA PHE A 741 29.68 0.42 -20.09
C PHE A 741 29.97 1.24 -18.83
N ASN A 742 29.49 2.49 -18.77
CA ASN A 742 29.73 3.41 -17.64
C ASN A 742 29.09 2.97 -16.31
N LYS A 743 28.07 2.13 -16.36
CA LYS A 743 27.39 1.60 -15.18
C LYS A 743 27.72 0.14 -14.90
N SER A 744 28.27 -0.56 -15.88
CA SER A 744 28.72 -1.94 -15.71
C SER A 744 29.98 -1.94 -14.86
N GLU A 745 30.01 -2.78 -13.83
CA GLU A 745 31.09 -2.81 -12.84
C GLU A 745 31.86 -4.13 -12.94
N LEU A 746 33.19 -4.05 -12.97
CA LEU A 746 34.10 -5.19 -12.90
C LEU A 746 34.68 -5.30 -11.49
N PHE A 747 34.70 -6.52 -10.95
CA PHE A 747 35.15 -6.83 -9.61
C PHE A 747 36.19 -7.97 -9.63
N PRO A 748 37.48 -7.69 -9.33
CA PRO A 748 38.51 -8.73 -9.26
C PRO A 748 38.40 -9.58 -7.98
N ILE A 749 38.55 -10.90 -8.11
CA ILE A 749 38.32 -11.85 -7.01
C ILE A 749 39.63 -12.23 -6.32
N ASN A 750 40.66 -12.55 -7.09
CA ASN A 750 41.94 -13.07 -6.59
C ASN A 750 43.11 -12.10 -6.83
N ASP A 751 44.27 -12.44 -6.28
CA ASP A 751 45.47 -11.58 -6.37
C ASP A 751 46.02 -11.54 -7.81
N ALA A 752 45.91 -12.61 -8.58
CA ALA A 752 46.23 -12.61 -10.01
C ALA A 752 45.41 -11.58 -10.79
N ALA A 753 44.10 -11.46 -10.52
CA ALA A 753 43.27 -10.42 -11.14
C ALA A 753 43.60 -9.00 -10.66
N MET A 754 44.10 -8.84 -9.43
CA MET A 754 44.56 -7.54 -8.95
C MET A 754 45.87 -7.10 -9.62
N ALA A 755 46.73 -8.05 -10.00
CA ALA A 755 47.97 -7.79 -10.72
C ALA A 755 47.78 -7.58 -12.24
N TYR A 756 46.66 -8.05 -12.79
CA TYR A 756 46.30 -7.88 -14.20
C TYR A 756 45.96 -6.41 -14.55
N PRO A 757 46.31 -5.90 -15.75
CA PRO A 757 46.02 -4.53 -16.16
C PRO A 757 44.54 -4.32 -16.52
N LEU A 758 43.66 -4.34 -15.52
CA LEU A 758 42.20 -4.25 -15.67
C LEU A 758 41.72 -2.95 -16.33
N THR A 759 42.53 -1.89 -16.36
CA THR A 759 42.20 -0.59 -16.96
C THR A 759 42.03 -0.64 -18.48
N SER A 760 42.50 -1.70 -19.14
CA SER A 760 42.26 -1.93 -20.57
C SER A 760 40.81 -2.31 -20.88
N LEU A 761 40.03 -2.72 -19.87
CA LEU A 761 38.66 -3.18 -20.03
C LEU A 761 37.67 -2.02 -19.95
N PRO A 762 36.56 -2.05 -20.73
CA PRO A 762 35.65 -0.93 -20.87
C PRO A 762 34.70 -0.73 -19.67
N PHE A 763 35.01 -1.31 -18.51
CA PHE A 763 34.13 -1.35 -17.34
C PHE A 763 34.67 -0.52 -16.19
N LYS A 764 33.75 -0.04 -15.35
CA LYS A 764 34.12 0.62 -14.10
C LYS A 764 34.69 -0.41 -13.12
N ILE A 765 35.94 -0.23 -12.71
CA ILE A 765 36.61 -1.16 -11.78
C ILE A 765 36.19 -0.84 -10.33
N SER A 766 35.73 -1.87 -9.62
CA SER A 766 35.34 -1.81 -8.21
C SER A 766 36.25 -2.73 -7.39
N LEU A 767 37.13 -2.17 -6.54
CA LEU A 767 38.15 -2.96 -5.83
C LEU A 767 37.72 -3.49 -4.45
N GLN A 768 36.75 -2.83 -3.81
CA GLN A 768 36.38 -3.13 -2.42
C GLN A 768 34.94 -3.64 -2.30
N THR A 769 34.01 -2.96 -2.98
CA THR A 769 32.59 -3.29 -2.93
C THR A 769 31.88 -2.96 -4.23
N PHE A 770 30.90 -3.75 -4.60
CA PHE A 770 29.96 -3.44 -5.68
C PHE A 770 28.52 -3.79 -5.27
N LYS A 771 27.52 -3.25 -5.96
CA LYS A 771 26.10 -3.45 -5.60
C LYS A 771 25.42 -4.41 -6.57
N TYR A 772 24.85 -5.50 -6.05
CA TYR A 772 24.10 -6.47 -6.84
C TYR A 772 22.78 -6.84 -6.15
N LEU A 773 21.67 -6.77 -6.89
CA LEU A 773 20.28 -6.95 -6.42
C LEU A 773 19.90 -6.16 -5.16
N GLY A 774 20.62 -5.08 -4.85
CA GLY A 774 20.38 -4.27 -3.63
C GLY A 774 21.23 -4.66 -2.42
N ILE A 775 22.14 -5.62 -2.56
CA ILE A 775 23.16 -5.97 -1.57
C ILE A 775 24.51 -5.38 -2.01
N HIS A 776 25.23 -4.76 -1.09
CA HIS A 776 26.63 -4.39 -1.29
C HIS A 776 27.50 -5.60 -0.98
N VAL A 777 28.10 -6.16 -2.02
CA VAL A 777 28.99 -7.31 -1.94
C VAL A 777 30.40 -6.79 -1.69
N THR A 778 31.11 -7.39 -0.75
CA THR A 778 32.42 -6.93 -0.22
C THR A 778 33.51 -7.94 -0.55
N LYS A 779 34.76 -7.52 -0.77
CA LYS A 779 35.90 -8.45 -0.90
C LYS A 779 36.11 -9.30 0.34
N ASN A 780 35.93 -8.70 1.53
CA ASN A 780 36.09 -9.37 2.82
C ASN A 780 34.75 -9.83 3.40
N TYR A 781 34.59 -11.14 3.63
CA TYR A 781 33.37 -11.73 4.19
C TYR A 781 32.93 -11.09 5.52
N SER A 782 33.90 -10.74 6.38
CA SER A 782 33.65 -10.15 7.72
C SER A 782 32.94 -8.79 7.67
N GLN A 783 33.08 -8.04 6.57
CA GLN A 783 32.49 -6.72 6.41
C GLN A 783 31.06 -6.76 5.86
N LEU A 784 30.65 -7.87 5.25
CA LEU A 784 29.40 -8.01 4.51
C LEU A 784 28.16 -7.61 5.33
N PHE A 785 28.09 -8.03 6.61
CA PHE A 785 26.98 -7.65 7.48
C PHE A 785 27.00 -6.17 7.84
N LYS A 786 28.17 -5.60 8.17
CA LYS A 786 28.30 -4.20 8.62
C LYS A 786 27.89 -3.23 7.52
N VAL A 787 28.41 -3.43 6.30
CA VAL A 787 28.15 -2.55 5.14
C VAL A 787 26.66 -2.51 4.78
N ASN A 788 25.95 -3.63 4.91
CA ASN A 788 24.53 -3.70 4.55
C ASN A 788 23.57 -3.35 5.69
N SER A 789 23.91 -3.69 6.94
CA SER A 789 23.00 -3.50 8.08
C SER A 789 23.05 -2.09 8.67
N THR A 790 24.20 -1.42 8.67
CA THR A 790 24.36 -0.08 9.26
C THR A 790 23.48 0.96 8.56
N PRO A 791 23.52 1.12 7.21
CA PRO A 791 22.67 2.10 6.54
C PRO A 791 21.17 1.84 6.74
N LEU A 792 20.78 0.56 6.84
CA LEU A 792 19.40 0.18 7.10
C LEU A 792 18.96 0.54 8.53
N LEU A 793 19.86 0.39 9.52
CA LEU A 793 19.61 0.81 10.91
C LEU A 793 19.53 2.33 11.06
N ASP A 794 20.38 3.07 10.35
CA ASP A 794 20.35 4.54 10.36
C ASP A 794 19.04 5.04 9.73
N GLN A 795 18.68 4.48 8.58
CA GLN A 795 17.40 4.76 7.94
C GLN A 795 16.21 4.37 8.84
N LEU A 796 16.27 3.21 9.50
CA LEU A 796 15.24 2.80 10.47
C LEU A 796 15.12 3.86 11.58
N THR A 797 16.23 4.31 12.15
CA THR A 797 16.23 5.28 13.25
C THR A 797 15.56 6.58 12.82
N GLN A 798 15.92 7.11 11.65
CA GLN A 798 15.29 8.29 11.06
C GLN A 798 13.80 8.08 10.77
N ASP A 799 13.44 6.91 10.23
CA ASP A 799 12.05 6.54 9.95
C ASP A 799 11.21 6.48 11.23
N LEU A 800 11.71 5.83 12.29
CA LEU A 800 11.01 5.72 13.57
C LEU A 800 10.84 7.08 14.25
N GLN A 801 11.86 7.95 14.19
CA GLN A 801 11.78 9.32 14.69
C GLN A 801 10.70 10.10 13.94
N ARG A 802 10.72 10.09 12.60
CA ARG A 802 9.71 10.75 11.77
C ARG A 802 8.30 10.22 12.03
N TRP A 803 8.14 8.91 12.13
CA TRP A 803 6.83 8.29 12.35
C TRP A 803 6.32 8.49 13.79
N SER A 804 7.20 8.77 14.76
CA SER A 804 6.80 9.05 16.15
C SER A 804 5.98 10.33 16.29
N MET A 805 6.15 11.30 15.38
CA MET A 805 5.35 12.52 15.31
C MET A 805 3.91 12.27 14.86
N LEU A 806 3.62 11.10 14.28
CA LEU A 806 2.29 10.76 13.79
C LEU A 806 1.41 10.22 14.92
N PRO A 807 0.12 10.63 15.00
CA PRO A 807 -0.80 10.15 16.02
C PRO A 807 -1.30 8.73 15.68
N LEU A 808 -0.46 7.74 15.95
CA LEU A 808 -0.68 6.31 15.69
C LEU A 808 -1.00 5.55 16.99
N SER A 809 -1.91 4.58 16.92
CA SER A 809 -2.20 3.68 18.04
C SER A 809 -1.10 2.62 18.23
N LEU A 810 -1.19 1.81 19.30
CA LEU A 810 -0.29 0.66 19.51
C LEU A 810 -0.34 -0.32 18.33
N ALA A 811 -1.55 -0.76 17.93
CA ALA A 811 -1.71 -1.66 16.79
C ALA A 811 -1.23 -1.03 15.48
N GLY A 812 -1.39 0.30 15.35
CA GLY A 812 -0.92 1.00 14.17
C GLY A 812 0.58 1.07 14.04
N ARG A 813 1.29 1.33 15.14
CA ARG A 813 2.76 1.28 15.16
C ARG A 813 3.30 -0.11 14.90
N ILE A 814 2.70 -1.15 15.47
CA ILE A 814 3.05 -2.55 15.16
C ILE A 814 2.87 -2.83 13.66
N SER A 815 1.79 -2.34 13.06
CA SER A 815 1.53 -2.50 11.62
C SER A 815 2.54 -1.73 10.76
N CYS A 816 3.03 -0.57 11.21
CA CYS A 816 4.11 0.17 10.54
C CYS A 816 5.41 -0.65 10.49
N ILE A 817 5.78 -1.27 11.61
CA ILE A 817 6.94 -2.16 11.69
C ILE A 817 6.76 -3.35 10.75
N LYS A 818 5.59 -4.01 10.78
CA LYS A 818 5.29 -5.16 9.90
C LYS A 818 5.36 -4.84 8.41
N MET A 819 4.91 -3.66 8.00
CA MET A 819 4.75 -3.32 6.59
C MET A 819 5.97 -2.61 5.99
N ASN A 820 6.72 -1.84 6.78
CA ASN A 820 7.83 -1.02 6.27
C ASN A 820 9.22 -1.45 6.77
N VAL A 821 9.31 -2.07 7.96
CA VAL A 821 10.59 -2.43 8.58
C VAL A 821 10.91 -3.90 8.37
N LEU A 822 9.98 -4.79 8.75
CA LEU A 822 10.17 -6.24 8.65
C LEU A 822 10.59 -6.70 7.23
N PRO A 823 9.96 -6.24 6.12
CA PRO A 823 10.35 -6.72 4.79
C PRO A 823 11.79 -6.35 4.40
N LYS A 824 12.28 -5.18 4.83
CA LYS A 824 13.67 -4.75 4.54
C LYS A 824 14.70 -5.64 5.24
N PHE A 825 14.50 -5.90 6.53
CA PHE A 825 15.37 -6.81 7.29
C PHE A 825 15.24 -8.26 6.80
N LEU A 826 14.03 -8.70 6.47
CA LEU A 826 13.79 -10.05 5.96
C LEU A 826 14.48 -10.29 4.61
N TYR A 827 14.56 -9.26 3.76
CA TYR A 827 15.32 -9.33 2.51
C TYR A 827 16.83 -9.49 2.79
N LEU A 828 17.38 -8.68 3.70
CA LEU A 828 18.78 -8.75 4.12
C LEU A 828 19.13 -10.12 4.73
N PHE A 829 18.29 -10.64 5.63
CA PHE A 829 18.49 -11.96 6.24
C PHE A 829 18.43 -13.11 5.23
N GLN A 830 17.64 -12.97 4.16
CA GLN A 830 17.56 -13.99 3.11
C GLN A 830 18.78 -14.03 2.23
N CYS A 831 19.38 -12.87 1.95
CA CYS A 831 20.49 -12.77 1.02
C CYS A 831 21.85 -12.94 1.70
N LEU A 832 21.98 -12.57 2.98
CA LEU A 832 23.26 -12.59 3.70
C LEU A 832 23.39 -13.81 4.60
N PRO A 833 24.30 -14.75 4.29
CA PRO A 833 24.48 -15.95 5.08
C PRO A 833 25.49 -15.76 6.20
N VAL A 834 25.29 -14.73 7.02
CA VAL A 834 26.22 -14.28 8.05
C VAL A 834 25.67 -14.59 9.44
N PHE A 835 26.53 -15.03 10.35
CA PHE A 835 26.13 -15.23 11.73
C PHE A 835 25.88 -13.88 12.43
N VAL A 836 24.64 -13.65 12.85
CA VAL A 836 24.24 -12.46 13.61
C VAL A 836 24.08 -12.79 15.10
N PRO A 837 24.84 -12.14 16.00
CA PRO A 837 24.71 -12.37 17.44
C PRO A 837 23.35 -11.93 18.00
N LYS A 838 22.86 -12.62 19.05
CA LYS A 838 21.61 -12.25 19.76
C LYS A 838 21.62 -10.80 20.27
N LYS A 839 22.79 -10.21 20.55
CA LYS A 839 22.96 -8.81 20.97
C LYS A 839 22.40 -7.82 19.92
N PHE A 840 22.60 -8.08 18.64
CA PHE A 840 22.06 -7.25 17.56
C PHE A 840 20.54 -7.20 17.62
N PHE A 841 19.89 -8.36 17.73
CA PHE A 841 18.42 -8.45 17.80
C PHE A 841 17.86 -7.79 19.06
N ARG A 842 18.58 -7.87 20.20
CA ARG A 842 18.20 -7.13 21.42
C ARG A 842 18.21 -5.60 21.18
N SER A 843 19.21 -5.08 20.48
CA SER A 843 19.29 -3.65 20.14
C SER A 843 18.20 -3.21 19.16
N LEU A 844 17.97 -4.02 18.11
CA LEU A 844 16.90 -3.79 17.14
C LEU A 844 15.52 -3.80 17.82
N ASP A 845 15.26 -4.80 18.67
CA ASP A 845 14.03 -4.89 19.43
C ASP A 845 13.89 -3.70 20.40
N ALA A 846 14.95 -3.24 21.05
CA ALA A 846 14.88 -2.08 21.93
C ALA A 846 14.39 -0.83 21.18
N SER A 847 14.97 -0.55 20.01
CA SER A 847 14.57 0.59 19.15
C SER A 847 13.12 0.46 18.67
N VAL A 848 12.73 -0.73 18.23
CA VAL A 848 11.37 -1.02 17.76
C VAL A 848 10.35 -0.90 18.90
N PHE A 849 10.63 -1.44 20.08
CA PHE A 849 9.71 -1.39 21.22
C PHE A 849 9.62 0.00 21.83
N GLN A 850 10.72 0.78 21.84
CA GLN A 850 10.68 2.19 22.21
C GLN A 850 9.71 2.97 21.31
N PHE A 851 9.73 2.72 19.99
CA PHE A 851 8.76 3.30 19.06
C PHE A 851 7.33 2.79 19.31
N ILE A 852 7.13 1.48 19.40
CA ILE A 852 5.80 0.83 19.60
C ILE A 852 5.11 1.37 20.85
N TRP A 853 5.85 1.71 21.91
CA TRP A 853 5.32 2.22 23.16
C TRP A 853 5.32 3.74 23.30
N ASN A 854 5.82 4.49 22.31
CA ASN A 854 5.95 5.96 22.37
C ASN A 854 6.93 6.44 23.45
N ARG A 855 8.01 5.70 23.69
CA ARG A 855 8.91 5.91 24.83
C ARG A 855 8.22 5.81 26.20
N LYS A 856 6.99 5.26 26.26
CA LYS A 856 6.30 4.94 27.51
C LYS A 856 6.70 3.55 28.00
N PRO A 857 6.59 3.26 29.31
CA PRO A 857 6.86 1.93 29.83
C PRO A 857 5.91 0.89 29.21
N PRO A 858 6.42 -0.29 28.81
CA PRO A 858 5.61 -1.34 28.23
C PRO A 858 4.63 -1.90 29.26
N ARG A 859 3.34 -1.98 28.89
CA ARG A 859 2.29 -2.52 29.79
C ARG A 859 1.93 -3.98 29.53
N ILE A 860 2.35 -4.51 28.38
CA ILE A 860 2.18 -5.92 27.99
C ILE A 860 3.56 -6.46 27.72
N ARG A 861 3.86 -7.67 28.24
CA ARG A 861 5.14 -8.34 28.02
C ARG A 861 5.40 -8.51 26.52
N LYS A 862 6.66 -8.34 26.10
CA LYS A 862 7.10 -8.51 24.71
C LYS A 862 6.71 -9.87 24.12
N SER A 863 6.88 -10.96 24.87
CA SER A 863 6.55 -12.32 24.44
C SER A 863 5.06 -12.47 24.09
N ILE A 864 4.17 -11.83 24.85
CA ILE A 864 2.72 -11.82 24.58
C ILE A 864 2.42 -11.01 23.32
N LEU A 865 3.04 -9.85 23.15
CA LEU A 865 2.85 -9.02 21.96
C LEU A 865 3.27 -9.74 20.67
N GLN A 866 4.26 -10.62 20.75
CA GLN A 866 4.79 -11.40 19.63
C GLN A 866 3.99 -12.67 19.31
N LYS A 867 3.11 -13.14 20.21
CA LYS A 867 2.19 -14.26 19.92
C LYS A 867 1.30 -13.96 18.72
N SER A 868 0.87 -15.02 18.05
CA SER A 868 -0.08 -14.93 16.94
C SER A 868 -1.41 -14.32 17.41
N LYS A 869 -2.27 -13.92 16.48
CA LYS A 869 -3.55 -13.30 16.83
C LYS A 869 -4.50 -14.32 17.45
N GLU A 870 -4.46 -15.54 16.95
CA GLU A 870 -5.23 -16.69 17.42
C GLU A 870 -4.88 -16.99 18.88
N MET A 871 -3.60 -16.89 19.26
CA MET A 871 -3.12 -17.05 20.63
C MET A 871 -3.23 -15.77 21.49
N GLY A 872 -4.09 -14.82 21.10
CA GLY A 872 -4.38 -13.58 21.82
C GLY A 872 -3.27 -12.52 21.85
N GLY A 873 -2.23 -12.66 21.03
CA GLY A 873 -1.17 -11.66 20.85
C GLY A 873 -1.52 -10.58 19.82
N LEU A 874 -0.56 -9.70 19.51
CA LEU A 874 -0.69 -8.70 18.43
C LEU A 874 0.14 -9.06 17.17
N ALA A 875 0.71 -10.28 17.17
CA ALA A 875 1.61 -10.81 16.15
C ALA A 875 2.81 -9.89 15.86
N THR A 876 3.29 -9.15 16.86
CA THR A 876 4.45 -8.25 16.70
C THR A 876 5.65 -9.06 16.18
N PRO A 877 6.41 -8.57 15.18
CA PRO A 877 7.51 -9.35 14.63
C PRO A 877 8.54 -9.73 15.68
N ASN A 878 9.00 -10.98 15.64
CA ASN A 878 10.23 -11.40 16.31
C ASN A 878 11.35 -11.53 15.26
N PHE A 879 12.22 -10.53 15.19
CA PHE A 879 13.27 -10.45 14.16
C PHE A 879 14.27 -11.62 14.26
N LEU A 880 14.56 -12.10 15.47
CA LEU A 880 15.45 -13.25 15.67
C LEU A 880 14.82 -14.54 15.13
N CYS A 881 13.55 -14.80 15.45
CA CYS A 881 12.86 -15.96 14.90
C CYS A 881 12.72 -15.87 13.37
N TYR A 882 12.43 -14.70 12.80
CA TYR A 882 12.42 -14.54 11.34
C TYR A 882 13.78 -14.80 10.70
N TYR A 883 14.85 -14.30 11.31
CA TYR A 883 16.22 -14.58 10.88
C TYR A 883 16.52 -16.08 10.92
N TRP A 884 16.16 -16.78 12.00
CA TRP A 884 16.29 -18.23 12.08
C TRP A 884 15.45 -18.94 11.03
N SER A 885 14.18 -18.57 10.86
CA SER A 885 13.29 -19.20 9.88
C SER A 885 13.81 -19.12 8.45
N VAL A 886 14.40 -17.98 8.10
CA VAL A 886 15.04 -17.77 6.80
C VAL A 886 16.25 -18.69 6.63
N ASN A 887 17.13 -18.75 7.64
CA ASN A 887 18.32 -19.61 7.57
C ASN A 887 17.97 -21.10 7.57
N ILE A 888 16.96 -21.51 8.33
CA ILE A 888 16.42 -22.87 8.29
C ILE A 888 15.92 -23.18 6.89
N ARG A 889 15.12 -22.31 6.25
CA ARG A 889 14.68 -22.54 4.86
C ARG A 889 15.86 -22.79 3.93
N THR A 890 16.94 -22.02 4.06
CA THR A 890 18.15 -22.22 3.25
C THR A 890 18.79 -23.59 3.52
N MET A 891 18.92 -23.99 4.79
CA MET A 891 19.46 -25.31 5.17
C MET A 891 18.59 -26.48 4.71
N LEU A 892 17.28 -26.30 4.55
CA LEU A 892 16.39 -27.35 4.04
C LEU A 892 16.72 -27.76 2.59
N PHE A 893 17.43 -26.92 1.82
CA PHE A 893 17.96 -27.33 0.51
C PHE A 893 19.08 -28.38 0.61
N TRP A 894 19.76 -28.50 1.76
CA TRP A 894 20.79 -29.52 2.00
C TRP A 894 20.24 -30.95 2.08
N ARG A 895 18.91 -31.11 2.14
CA ARG A 895 18.24 -32.42 2.12
C ARG A 895 18.28 -33.09 0.74
N ASN A 896 18.72 -32.36 -0.31
CA ASN A 896 18.74 -32.80 -1.71
C ASN A 896 17.45 -33.52 -2.12
N THR A 897 16.37 -32.74 -2.23
CA THR A 897 15.10 -33.20 -2.80
C THR A 897 15.25 -33.31 -4.31
N ASN A 898 14.68 -34.33 -4.96
CA ASN A 898 14.63 -34.60 -6.42
C ASN A 898 14.04 -33.47 -7.31
N CYS A 899 14.31 -32.20 -7.01
CA CYS A 899 13.89 -30.99 -7.70
C CYS A 899 15.11 -30.33 -8.35
N GLU A 900 14.88 -29.29 -9.16
CA GLU A 900 15.92 -28.45 -9.77
C GLU A 900 16.94 -27.95 -8.72
N THR A 901 18.09 -28.61 -8.64
CA THR A 901 19.12 -28.35 -7.62
C THR A 901 19.75 -26.98 -7.84
N PRO A 902 19.75 -26.07 -6.85
CA PRO A 902 20.38 -24.76 -7.00
C PRO A 902 21.90 -24.88 -7.23
N LYS A 903 22.45 -24.10 -8.18
CA LYS A 903 23.88 -24.18 -8.55
C LYS A 903 24.89 -23.84 -7.44
N TRP A 904 24.45 -23.26 -6.33
CA TRP A 904 25.32 -23.01 -5.17
C TRP A 904 25.45 -24.24 -4.25
N LEU A 905 24.51 -25.20 -4.32
CA LEU A 905 24.49 -26.35 -3.44
C LEU A 905 25.70 -27.28 -3.68
N PRO A 906 26.09 -27.61 -4.94
CA PRO A 906 27.28 -28.42 -5.19
C PRO A 906 28.58 -27.82 -4.66
N ILE A 907 28.70 -26.48 -4.63
CA ILE A 907 29.85 -25.78 -4.02
C ILE A 907 29.91 -26.04 -2.51
N GLU A 908 28.76 -26.02 -1.85
CA GLU A 908 28.67 -26.30 -0.41
C GLU A 908 28.88 -27.80 -0.12
N GLU A 909 28.33 -28.70 -0.93
CA GLU A 909 28.51 -30.15 -0.80
C GLU A 909 29.97 -30.55 -0.99
N ALA A 910 30.62 -30.08 -2.06
CA ALA A 910 32.03 -30.36 -2.34
C ALA A 910 32.98 -29.81 -1.26
N SER A 911 32.54 -28.81 -0.49
CA SER A 911 33.33 -28.27 0.62
C SER A 911 33.34 -29.16 1.87
N CYS A 912 32.54 -30.22 1.90
CA CYS A 912 32.43 -31.15 3.02
C CYS A 912 33.12 -32.47 2.67
N SER A 913 34.26 -32.75 3.30
CA SER A 913 35.14 -33.86 2.89
C SER A 913 34.74 -35.24 3.43
N SER A 914 34.11 -35.30 4.60
CA SER A 914 33.85 -36.55 5.35
C SER A 914 32.41 -36.69 5.86
N ALA A 915 31.52 -35.78 5.47
CA ALA A 915 30.15 -35.71 5.99
C ALA A 915 29.21 -35.14 4.93
N SER A 916 27.98 -35.65 4.87
CA SER A 916 26.94 -35.00 4.07
C SER A 916 26.46 -33.71 4.74
N LEU A 917 26.05 -32.69 3.98
CA LEU A 917 25.52 -31.43 4.55
C LEU A 917 24.34 -31.68 5.51
N LEU A 918 23.46 -32.63 5.18
CA LEU A 918 22.35 -33.01 6.06
C LEU A 918 22.85 -33.62 7.37
N SER A 919 23.88 -34.48 7.35
CA SER A 919 24.44 -35.06 8.57
C SER A 919 25.02 -34.00 9.52
N LEU A 920 25.54 -32.89 8.99
CA LEU A 920 26.07 -31.79 9.79
C LEU A 920 24.98 -31.06 10.59
N LEU A 921 23.73 -31.07 10.12
CA LEU A 921 22.59 -30.55 10.89
C LEU A 921 22.18 -31.49 12.03
N CYS A 922 22.55 -32.76 11.95
CA CYS A 922 22.24 -33.77 12.97
C CYS A 922 23.30 -33.85 14.08
N LEU A 923 24.46 -33.20 13.90
CA LEU A 923 25.54 -33.20 14.89
C LEU A 923 25.15 -32.45 16.18
N PRO A 924 25.69 -32.90 17.34
CA PRO A 924 25.60 -32.15 18.58
C PRO A 924 26.13 -30.72 18.43
N PRO A 925 25.51 -29.71 19.08
CA PRO A 925 25.92 -28.31 18.94
C PRO A 925 27.34 -27.99 19.45
N ALA A 926 27.95 -28.89 20.22
CA ALA A 926 29.31 -28.74 20.75
C ALA A 926 30.39 -29.07 19.70
N THR A 927 30.04 -29.75 18.60
CA THR A 927 31.00 -30.16 17.58
C THR A 927 31.42 -28.96 16.72
N SER A 928 32.73 -28.78 16.52
CA SER A 928 33.23 -27.67 15.71
C SER A 928 32.90 -27.87 14.22
N PRO A 929 32.28 -26.88 13.54
CA PRO A 929 32.07 -26.92 12.10
C PRO A 929 33.37 -26.99 11.28
N THR A 930 34.49 -26.53 11.82
CA THR A 930 35.79 -26.49 11.13
C THR A 930 36.36 -27.87 10.86
N THR A 931 35.90 -28.89 11.57
CA THR A 931 36.34 -30.28 11.39
C THR A 931 35.89 -30.86 10.05
N TYR A 932 34.77 -30.39 9.49
CA TYR A 932 34.13 -31.02 8.33
C TYR A 932 34.15 -30.17 7.06
N THR A 933 34.31 -28.85 7.18
CA THR A 933 34.31 -27.94 6.02
C THR A 933 35.18 -26.73 6.26
N ASN A 934 35.79 -26.22 5.19
CA ASN A 934 36.50 -24.95 5.17
C ASN A 934 35.66 -23.78 4.62
N ASN A 935 34.50 -24.06 4.05
CA ASN A 935 33.62 -23.04 3.47
C ASN A 935 33.03 -22.15 4.58
N ILE A 936 33.37 -20.86 4.54
CA ILE A 936 32.95 -19.87 5.55
C ILE A 936 31.42 -19.71 5.62
N ILE A 937 30.73 -19.89 4.51
CA ILE A 937 29.28 -19.80 4.43
C ILE A 937 28.63 -21.00 5.14
N VAL A 938 29.09 -22.22 4.88
CA VAL A 938 28.59 -23.44 5.56
C VAL A 938 28.89 -23.36 7.06
N LYS A 939 30.10 -22.93 7.45
CA LYS A 939 30.47 -22.69 8.85
C LYS A 939 29.49 -21.74 9.55
N ASN A 940 29.15 -20.61 8.93
CA ASN A 940 28.20 -19.66 9.53
C ASN A 940 26.78 -20.21 9.61
N CYS A 941 26.32 -20.94 8.59
CA CYS A 941 25.05 -21.68 8.65
C CYS A 941 25.03 -22.63 9.85
N LEU A 942 26.06 -23.46 10.03
CA LEU A 942 26.16 -24.39 11.17
C LEU A 942 26.22 -23.67 12.52
N ARG A 943 26.89 -22.52 12.62
CA ARG A 943 26.87 -21.68 13.84
C ARG A 943 25.47 -21.15 14.16
N ILE A 944 24.69 -20.78 13.13
CA ILE A 944 23.30 -20.34 13.30
C ILE A 944 22.44 -21.52 13.75
N TRP A 945 22.62 -22.69 13.15
CA TRP A 945 21.94 -23.92 13.53
C TRP A 945 22.25 -24.31 14.98
N ALA A 946 23.52 -24.31 15.39
CA ALA A 946 23.94 -24.54 16.76
C ALA A 946 23.30 -23.54 17.74
N GLN A 947 23.22 -22.24 17.37
CA GLN A 947 22.55 -21.22 18.17
C GLN A 947 21.04 -21.52 18.36
N ILE A 948 20.37 -22.09 17.34
CA ILE A 948 18.96 -22.53 17.40
C ILE A 948 18.83 -23.74 18.33
N MET A 949 19.62 -24.80 18.09
CA MET A 949 19.59 -26.04 18.87
C MET A 949 19.85 -25.78 20.36
N GLN A 950 20.84 -24.93 20.68
CA GLN A 950 21.13 -24.51 22.06
C GLN A 950 19.99 -23.67 22.66
N HIS A 951 19.34 -22.81 21.86
CA HIS A 951 18.24 -21.98 22.36
C HIS A 951 17.03 -22.81 22.81
N PHE A 952 16.73 -23.88 22.07
CA PHE A 952 15.62 -24.78 22.33
C PHE A 952 16.01 -26.04 23.13
N ARG A 953 17.27 -26.14 23.57
CA ARG A 953 17.80 -27.27 24.38
C ARG A 953 17.57 -28.64 23.74
N ILE A 954 17.77 -28.72 22.42
CA ILE A 954 17.53 -29.95 21.66
C ILE A 954 18.76 -30.85 21.73
N GLN A 955 18.60 -32.07 22.24
CA GLN A 955 19.69 -33.02 22.45
C GLN A 955 19.57 -34.30 21.60
N ARG A 956 18.35 -34.68 21.17
CA ARG A 956 18.10 -35.90 20.39
C ARG A 956 18.47 -35.71 18.91
N ILE A 957 19.04 -36.75 18.31
CA ILE A 957 19.29 -36.83 16.86
C ILE A 957 17.94 -36.86 16.11
N PRO A 958 17.79 -36.15 14.97
CA PRO A 958 16.59 -36.22 14.16
C PRO A 958 16.40 -37.58 13.48
N LEU A 959 15.14 -37.99 13.25
CA LEU A 959 14.79 -39.20 12.48
C LEU A 959 15.26 -39.13 11.03
N LEU A 960 15.36 -37.94 10.47
CA LEU A 960 15.92 -37.70 9.14
C LEU A 960 17.46 -37.71 9.10
N SER A 961 18.12 -38.14 10.18
CA SER A 961 19.57 -38.33 10.17
C SER A 961 19.96 -39.34 9.10
N PRO A 962 20.92 -39.01 8.21
CA PRO A 962 21.28 -39.91 7.12
C PRO A 962 22.01 -41.16 7.61
N LEU A 963 21.87 -42.27 6.88
CA LEU A 963 22.59 -43.53 7.16
C LEU A 963 23.97 -43.58 6.48
N ASN A 964 24.15 -42.80 5.41
CA ASN A 964 25.41 -42.68 4.67
C ASN A 964 26.13 -41.37 5.00
N SER A 965 27.46 -41.39 5.00
CA SER A 965 28.30 -40.21 5.24
C SER A 965 27.89 -39.44 6.51
N ASN A 966 27.63 -40.17 7.59
CA ASN A 966 27.16 -39.63 8.87
C ASN A 966 28.25 -39.77 9.94
N PRO A 967 28.84 -38.65 10.41
CA PRO A 967 29.88 -38.71 11.44
C PRO A 967 29.43 -39.27 12.79
N LEU A 968 28.12 -39.32 13.08
CA LEU A 968 27.60 -39.94 14.31
C LEU A 968 27.60 -41.48 14.24
N PHE A 969 27.68 -42.03 13.02
CA PHE A 969 27.78 -43.45 12.76
C PHE A 969 29.06 -43.70 11.92
N PRO A 970 30.25 -43.76 12.58
CA PRO A 970 31.54 -43.87 11.91
C PRO A 970 31.66 -44.97 10.84
N PRO A 971 31.02 -46.15 10.97
CA PRO A 971 31.04 -47.15 9.90
C PRO A 971 30.55 -46.63 8.54
N SER A 972 29.62 -45.67 8.51
CA SER A 972 29.12 -45.05 7.27
C SER A 972 30.13 -44.14 6.55
N LEU A 973 31.24 -43.80 7.20
CA LEU A 973 32.31 -43.02 6.58
C LEU A 973 33.33 -43.90 5.84
N ILE A 974 33.41 -45.18 6.21
CA ILE A 974 34.44 -46.11 5.74
C ILE A 974 33.83 -47.14 4.79
N ASP A 975 32.69 -47.73 5.16
CA ASP A 975 32.04 -48.80 4.40
C ASP A 975 31.16 -48.22 3.27
N LYS A 976 31.59 -48.41 2.01
CA LYS A 976 30.85 -47.99 0.81
C LYS A 976 29.47 -48.66 0.68
N THR A 977 29.21 -49.74 1.41
CA THR A 977 27.90 -50.41 1.44
C THR A 977 26.76 -49.47 1.80
N PHE A 978 26.99 -48.50 2.69
CA PHE A 978 25.96 -47.52 3.06
C PHE A 978 25.64 -46.53 1.93
N SER A 979 26.55 -46.33 0.97
CA SER A 979 26.27 -45.59 -0.27
C SER A 979 25.38 -46.42 -1.21
N VAL A 980 25.54 -47.74 -1.23
CA VAL A 980 24.65 -48.67 -1.94
C VAL A 980 23.26 -48.67 -1.32
N TRP A 981 23.15 -48.65 0.01
CA TRP A 981 21.84 -48.54 0.68
C TRP A 981 21.11 -47.24 0.28
N LYS A 982 21.87 -46.12 0.21
CA LYS A 982 21.34 -44.85 -0.27
C LYS A 982 20.83 -44.94 -1.71
N SER A 983 21.55 -45.60 -2.62
CA SER A 983 21.11 -45.74 -4.02
C SER A 983 19.86 -46.61 -4.17
N HIS A 984 19.60 -47.49 -3.21
CA HIS A 984 18.41 -48.34 -3.14
C HIS A 984 17.22 -47.69 -2.40
N GLY A 985 17.34 -46.44 -1.96
CA GLY A 985 16.25 -45.69 -1.32
C GLY A 985 16.25 -45.67 0.21
N LEU A 986 17.26 -46.26 0.88
CA LEU A 986 17.46 -46.17 2.33
C LEU A 986 18.32 -44.95 2.67
N PHE A 987 17.68 -43.80 2.88
CA PHE A 987 18.38 -42.53 3.06
C PHE A 987 18.70 -42.24 4.53
N SER A 988 17.78 -42.55 5.44
CA SER A 988 17.75 -42.00 6.79
C SER A 988 17.30 -43.01 7.85
N VAL A 989 17.45 -42.64 9.12
CA VAL A 989 16.99 -43.45 10.26
C VAL A 989 15.48 -43.73 10.20
N LYS A 990 14.68 -42.79 9.69
CA LYS A 990 13.23 -42.95 9.50
C LYS A 990 12.88 -44.15 8.61
N ASP A 991 13.70 -44.41 7.59
CA ASP A 991 13.46 -45.46 6.60
C ASP A 991 13.71 -46.88 7.16
N LEU A 992 14.27 -46.98 8.37
CA LEU A 992 14.47 -48.24 9.11
C LEU A 992 13.22 -48.72 9.86
N TYR A 993 12.17 -47.92 9.90
CA TYR A 993 10.91 -48.23 10.59
C TYR A 993 9.81 -48.51 9.56
N LEU A 994 9.05 -49.58 9.77
CA LEU A 994 7.86 -49.92 8.96
C LEU A 994 6.63 -49.85 9.87
N GLY A 995 5.82 -48.80 9.69
CA GLY A 995 4.81 -48.43 10.67
C GLY A 995 5.48 -47.83 11.93
N ASP A 996 5.04 -48.28 13.11
CA ASP A 996 5.54 -47.78 14.40
C ASP A 996 6.67 -48.64 15.00
N THR A 997 7.21 -49.59 14.26
CA THR A 997 8.22 -50.55 14.73
C THR A 997 9.43 -50.63 13.81
N PHE A 998 10.59 -50.90 14.41
CA PHE A 998 11.85 -51.08 13.70
C PHE A 998 11.80 -52.34 12.83
N ALA A 999 12.10 -52.20 11.54
CA ALA A 999 11.97 -53.26 10.57
C ALA A 999 13.02 -54.36 10.77
N SER A 1000 12.64 -55.61 10.49
CA SER A 1000 13.59 -56.71 10.40
C SER A 1000 14.42 -56.60 9.11
N PHE A 1001 15.59 -57.24 9.09
CA PHE A 1001 16.42 -57.24 7.88
C PHE A 1001 15.71 -57.86 6.68
N ALA A 1002 14.91 -58.91 6.87
CA ALA A 1002 14.13 -59.54 5.81
C ALA A 1002 13.12 -58.55 5.19
N GLN A 1003 12.47 -57.73 6.02
CA GLN A 1003 11.54 -56.69 5.56
C GLN A 1003 12.27 -55.57 4.80
N LEU A 1004 13.41 -55.09 5.31
CA LEU A 1004 14.20 -54.06 4.61
C LEU A 1004 14.81 -54.59 3.31
N SER A 1005 15.27 -55.84 3.30
CA SER A 1005 15.79 -56.51 2.11
C SER A 1005 14.72 -56.64 1.04
N SER A 1006 13.48 -56.98 1.41
CA SER A 1006 12.36 -57.04 0.47
C SER A 1006 11.94 -55.66 -0.03
N ASN A 1007 11.90 -54.63 0.82
CA ASN A 1007 11.38 -53.31 0.45
C ASN A 1007 12.39 -52.47 -0.34
N PHE A 1008 13.69 -52.64 -0.09
CA PHE A 1008 14.76 -51.85 -0.69
C PHE A 1008 15.75 -52.71 -1.48
N ASN A 1009 15.43 -53.97 -1.78
CA ASN A 1009 16.25 -54.89 -2.56
C ASN A 1009 17.71 -55.00 -2.06
N LEU A 1010 17.88 -55.18 -0.73
CA LEU A 1010 19.22 -55.27 -0.13
C LEU A 1010 19.79 -56.70 -0.19
N PRO A 1011 21.05 -56.90 -0.61
CA PRO A 1011 21.74 -58.19 -0.58
C PRO A 1011 21.81 -58.82 0.82
N ALA A 1012 21.64 -60.14 0.91
CA ALA A 1012 21.70 -60.88 2.19
C ALA A 1012 23.03 -60.70 2.94
N VAL A 1013 24.14 -60.51 2.21
CA VAL A 1013 25.47 -60.24 2.77
C VAL A 1013 25.55 -58.95 3.60
N HIS A 1014 24.56 -58.05 3.49
CA HIS A 1014 24.49 -56.81 4.27
C HIS A 1014 23.92 -57.01 5.69
N PHE A 1015 23.53 -58.23 6.09
CA PHE A 1015 22.93 -58.49 7.41
C PHE A 1015 23.79 -57.98 8.58
N PHE A 1016 25.11 -58.18 8.52
CA PHE A 1016 26.00 -57.69 9.58
C PHE A 1016 25.99 -56.15 9.69
N ARG A 1017 25.89 -55.43 8.56
CA ARG A 1017 25.77 -53.96 8.54
C ARG A 1017 24.45 -53.50 9.15
N PHE A 1018 23.38 -54.26 8.90
CA PHE A 1018 22.10 -54.04 9.57
C PHE A 1018 22.21 -54.19 11.09
N LEU A 1019 22.95 -55.19 11.60
CA LEU A 1019 23.17 -55.33 13.03
C LEU A 1019 23.92 -54.13 13.63
N GLN A 1020 24.92 -53.59 12.93
CA GLN A 1020 25.65 -52.37 13.34
C GLN A 1020 24.73 -51.16 13.41
N VAL A 1021 23.88 -50.95 12.40
CA VAL A 1021 22.90 -49.86 12.39
C VAL A 1021 21.87 -50.05 13.51
N ARG A 1022 21.34 -51.26 13.67
CA ARG A 1022 20.39 -51.59 14.74
C ARG A 1022 20.95 -51.27 16.12
N ASP A 1023 22.21 -51.65 16.38
CA ASP A 1023 22.89 -51.35 17.63
C ASP A 1023 23.08 -49.85 17.85
N PHE A 1024 23.49 -49.12 16.80
CA PHE A 1024 23.60 -47.65 16.84
C PHE A 1024 22.25 -46.99 17.18
N ILE A 1025 21.15 -47.41 16.55
CA ILE A 1025 19.81 -46.86 16.83
C ILE A 1025 19.36 -47.19 18.26
N ARG A 1026 19.56 -48.43 18.71
CA ARG A 1026 19.21 -48.86 20.07
C ARG A 1026 19.85 -47.97 21.15
N HIS A 1027 21.12 -47.59 20.97
CA HIS A 1027 21.83 -46.73 21.92
C HIS A 1027 21.39 -45.25 21.86
N ARG A 1028 20.95 -44.77 20.70
CA ARG A 1028 20.60 -43.34 20.51
C ARG A 1028 19.14 -43.00 20.80
N PHE A 1029 18.25 -44.00 20.80
CA PHE A 1029 16.81 -43.80 20.96
C PHE A 1029 16.26 -44.59 22.16
N PRO A 1030 16.01 -43.94 23.32
CA PRO A 1030 15.44 -44.59 24.50
C PRO A 1030 13.96 -44.87 24.24
N GLY A 1031 13.65 -46.06 23.71
CA GLY A 1031 12.32 -46.44 23.22
C GLY A 1031 12.33 -47.46 22.07
N PHE A 1032 13.51 -47.85 21.59
CA PHE A 1032 13.67 -48.95 20.63
C PHE A 1032 12.97 -50.24 21.11
N PRO A 1033 12.22 -50.96 20.26
CA PRO A 1033 12.13 -50.85 18.80
C PRO A 1033 11.03 -49.92 18.27
N ILE A 1034 10.35 -49.15 19.11
CA ILE A 1034 9.23 -48.29 18.69
C ILE A 1034 9.75 -46.99 18.06
N THR A 1035 9.07 -46.51 17.02
CA THR A 1035 9.40 -45.22 16.38
C THR A 1035 9.23 -44.08 17.39
N PRO A 1036 10.26 -43.28 17.67
CA PRO A 1036 10.15 -42.20 18.63
C PRO A 1036 9.28 -41.05 18.09
N ALA A 1037 8.48 -40.43 18.96
CA ALA A 1037 7.63 -39.31 18.57
C ALA A 1037 8.45 -38.16 17.93
N PRO A 1038 7.96 -37.53 16.84
CA PRO A 1038 8.71 -36.50 16.11
C PRO A 1038 8.87 -35.24 16.97
N ASN A 1039 10.10 -34.74 17.10
CA ASN A 1039 10.38 -33.51 17.81
C ASN A 1039 10.27 -32.28 16.87
N MET A 1040 10.48 -31.08 17.40
CA MET A 1040 10.43 -29.85 16.60
C MET A 1040 11.38 -29.87 15.39
N VAL A 1041 12.57 -30.47 15.53
CA VAL A 1041 13.57 -30.53 14.44
C VAL A 1041 13.14 -31.51 13.37
N ASP A 1042 12.54 -32.66 13.74
CA ASP A 1042 11.96 -33.59 12.77
C ASP A 1042 10.90 -32.89 11.92
N GLN A 1043 9.99 -32.16 12.58
CA GLN A 1043 8.97 -31.36 11.89
C GLN A 1043 9.57 -30.27 11.00
N LEU A 1044 10.66 -29.61 11.43
CA LEU A 1044 11.34 -28.59 10.62
C LEU A 1044 11.98 -29.20 9.38
N LEU A 1045 12.70 -30.31 9.52
CA LEU A 1045 13.44 -30.98 8.45
C LEU A 1045 12.51 -31.63 7.42
N GLU A 1046 11.26 -31.91 7.76
CA GLU A 1046 10.25 -32.41 6.82
C GLU A 1046 9.69 -31.32 5.87
N ILE A 1047 9.79 -30.03 6.25
CA ILE A 1047 9.23 -28.92 5.47
C ILE A 1047 9.93 -28.79 4.09
N SER A 1048 9.14 -28.62 3.03
CA SER A 1048 9.68 -28.30 1.69
C SER A 1048 10.14 -26.83 1.59
N PRO A 1049 11.35 -26.56 1.08
CA PRO A 1049 11.90 -25.20 1.00
C PRO A 1049 11.31 -24.32 -0.12
N ILE A 1050 10.67 -24.94 -1.14
CA ILE A 1050 10.27 -24.30 -2.40
C ILE A 1050 8.92 -23.55 -2.33
N PRO A 1051 7.84 -24.10 -1.73
CA PRO A 1051 6.52 -23.48 -1.82
C PRO A 1051 6.45 -22.09 -1.19
N LYS A 1052 5.55 -21.25 -1.74
CA LYS A 1052 5.23 -19.97 -1.13
C LYS A 1052 4.68 -20.19 0.29
N GLY A 1053 5.20 -19.41 1.25
CA GLY A 1053 4.76 -19.46 2.65
C GLY A 1053 5.59 -20.35 3.57
N THR A 1054 6.70 -20.93 3.10
CA THR A 1054 7.60 -21.74 3.95
C THR A 1054 8.19 -20.97 5.14
N ILE A 1055 8.67 -19.73 4.95
CA ILE A 1055 9.20 -18.92 6.07
C ILE A 1055 8.14 -18.71 7.18
N PRO A 1056 6.90 -18.27 6.88
CA PRO A 1056 5.83 -18.22 7.87
C PRO A 1056 5.56 -19.55 8.60
N LYS A 1057 5.56 -20.68 7.89
CA LYS A 1057 5.37 -22.01 8.50
C LYS A 1057 6.46 -22.31 9.53
N ILE A 1058 7.72 -22.13 9.15
CA ILE A 1058 8.87 -22.30 10.06
C ILE A 1058 8.79 -21.33 11.23
N TYR A 1059 8.47 -20.06 10.98
CA TYR A 1059 8.35 -19.03 12.02
C TYR A 1059 7.30 -19.39 13.06
N ASN A 1060 6.13 -19.88 12.63
CA ASN A 1060 5.06 -20.29 13.54
C ASN A 1060 5.49 -21.47 14.41
N LEU A 1061 6.19 -22.46 13.84
CA LEU A 1061 6.73 -23.60 14.57
C LEU A 1061 7.80 -23.20 15.60
N LEU A 1062 8.66 -22.23 15.28
CA LEU A 1062 9.60 -21.69 16.27
C LEU A 1062 8.85 -20.93 17.38
N MET A 1063 7.87 -20.10 17.03
CA MET A 1063 7.16 -19.24 17.98
C MET A 1063 6.27 -20.02 18.96
N SER A 1064 5.74 -21.18 18.57
CA SER A 1064 4.99 -22.06 19.48
C SER A 1064 5.88 -22.62 20.60
N ASN A 1065 7.17 -22.81 20.34
CA ASN A 1065 8.14 -23.31 21.31
C ASN A 1065 8.82 -22.21 22.15
N VAL A 1066 8.82 -20.95 21.69
CA VAL A 1066 9.42 -19.81 22.43
C VAL A 1066 8.47 -19.20 23.45
N THR A 1067 7.17 -19.17 23.17
CA THR A 1067 6.25 -18.32 23.94
C THR A 1067 5.45 -19.12 24.98
N PRO A 1068 5.58 -18.81 26.29
CA PRO A 1068 4.88 -19.55 27.33
C PRO A 1068 3.36 -19.46 27.17
N GLY A 1069 2.63 -20.46 27.66
CA GLY A 1069 1.17 -20.48 27.68
C GLY A 1069 0.59 -19.27 28.44
N LEU A 1070 -0.66 -18.91 28.15
CA LEU A 1070 -1.39 -17.88 28.89
C LEU A 1070 -2.21 -18.47 30.06
N GLY A 1071 -1.89 -19.68 30.52
CA GLY A 1071 -2.64 -20.40 31.55
C GLY A 1071 -2.70 -19.65 32.89
N HIS A 1072 -1.66 -18.90 33.28
CA HIS A 1072 -1.74 -18.03 34.46
C HIS A 1072 -2.85 -16.97 34.30
N LEU A 1073 -3.02 -16.37 33.11
CA LEU A 1073 -4.08 -15.38 32.91
C LEU A 1073 -5.48 -16.02 32.98
N GLN A 1074 -5.61 -17.24 32.45
CA GLN A 1074 -6.84 -18.04 32.56
C GLN A 1074 -7.19 -18.29 34.02
N ALA A 1075 -6.25 -18.80 34.83
CA ALA A 1075 -6.44 -19.03 36.27
C ALA A 1075 -6.80 -17.73 37.00
N THR A 1076 -6.06 -16.64 36.80
CA THR A 1076 -6.35 -15.35 37.44
C THR A 1076 -7.74 -14.80 37.08
N TRP A 1077 -8.21 -15.02 35.85
CA TRP A 1077 -9.57 -14.63 35.46
C TRP A 1077 -10.63 -15.54 36.06
N SER A 1078 -10.36 -16.85 36.16
CA SER A 1078 -11.23 -17.83 36.82
C SER A 1078 -11.47 -17.43 38.29
N ASP A 1079 -10.41 -17.10 39.01
CA ASP A 1079 -10.45 -16.70 40.42
C ASP A 1079 -11.19 -15.36 40.60
N ASP A 1080 -10.86 -14.34 39.79
CA ASP A 1080 -11.42 -12.98 39.92
C ASP A 1080 -12.91 -12.89 39.51
N LEU A 1081 -13.39 -13.83 38.70
CA LEU A 1081 -14.79 -13.91 38.29
C LEU A 1081 -15.59 -14.97 39.05
N ASN A 1082 -14.93 -15.80 39.86
CA ASN A 1082 -15.51 -16.97 40.50
C ASN A 1082 -16.28 -17.84 39.49
N THR A 1083 -15.65 -18.15 38.35
CA THR A 1083 -16.25 -18.91 37.24
C THR A 1083 -15.18 -19.76 36.58
N GLU A 1084 -15.42 -21.07 36.42
CA GLU A 1084 -14.49 -21.98 35.77
C GLU A 1084 -14.34 -21.64 34.27
N ILE A 1085 -13.09 -21.48 33.81
CA ILE A 1085 -12.76 -21.23 32.40
C ILE A 1085 -11.88 -22.39 31.92
N ASP A 1086 -12.47 -23.34 31.20
CA ASP A 1086 -11.72 -24.43 30.60
C ASP A 1086 -10.86 -23.97 29.39
N ASN A 1087 -10.05 -24.88 28.86
CA ASN A 1087 -9.11 -24.58 27.79
C ASN A 1087 -9.80 -24.20 26.46
N GLU A 1088 -10.94 -24.80 26.15
CA GLU A 1088 -11.69 -24.54 24.91
C GLU A 1088 -12.32 -23.15 24.93
N MET A 1089 -12.94 -22.81 26.06
CA MET A 1089 -13.48 -21.47 26.32
C MET A 1089 -12.37 -20.42 26.32
N TRP A 1090 -11.21 -20.73 26.91
CA TRP A 1090 -10.07 -19.82 26.90
C TRP A 1090 -9.56 -19.54 25.47
N GLN A 1091 -9.47 -20.56 24.60
CA GLN A 1091 -9.12 -20.32 23.19
C GLN A 1091 -10.14 -19.40 22.50
N THR A 1092 -11.43 -19.65 22.71
CA THR A 1092 -12.49 -18.78 22.17
C THR A 1092 -12.34 -17.33 22.65
N ILE A 1093 -12.01 -17.11 23.94
CA ILE A 1093 -11.74 -15.78 24.50
C ILE A 1093 -10.56 -15.10 23.78
N LEU A 1094 -9.48 -15.84 23.50
CA LEU A 1094 -8.31 -15.31 22.80
C LEU A 1094 -8.62 -14.93 21.35
N GLU A 1095 -9.40 -15.75 20.63
CA GLU A 1095 -9.84 -15.45 19.27
C GLU A 1095 -10.72 -14.19 19.21
N ARG A 1096 -11.63 -14.03 20.18
CA ARG A 1096 -12.52 -12.86 20.31
C ARG A 1096 -11.78 -11.53 20.41
N ILE A 1097 -10.51 -11.50 20.84
CA ILE A 1097 -9.66 -10.30 20.81
C ILE A 1097 -9.63 -9.68 19.40
N HIS A 1098 -9.58 -10.51 18.35
CA HIS A 1098 -9.44 -10.05 16.98
C HIS A 1098 -10.68 -10.20 16.11
N THR A 1099 -11.64 -11.05 16.52
CA THR A 1099 -12.86 -11.33 15.75
C THR A 1099 -14.06 -10.48 16.17
N SER A 1100 -14.16 -10.04 17.45
CA SER A 1100 -15.30 -9.25 17.93
C SER A 1100 -15.48 -7.90 17.25
N SER A 1101 -14.43 -7.34 16.64
CA SER A 1101 -14.54 -6.11 15.85
C SER A 1101 -13.38 -5.96 14.87
N ILE A 1102 -13.67 -5.42 13.68
CA ILE A 1102 -12.62 -5.05 12.72
C ILE A 1102 -11.86 -3.79 13.11
N CYS A 1103 -12.45 -2.96 13.99
CA CYS A 1103 -11.85 -1.71 14.46
C CYS A 1103 -10.63 -2.02 15.32
N ALA A 1104 -9.45 -1.55 14.90
CA ALA A 1104 -8.21 -1.79 15.63
C ALA A 1104 -8.24 -1.27 17.07
N ARG A 1105 -8.95 -0.16 17.32
CA ARG A 1105 -9.13 0.38 18.68
C ARG A 1105 -9.98 -0.54 19.56
N HIS A 1106 -11.03 -1.14 19.00
CA HIS A 1106 -11.87 -2.12 19.70
C HIS A 1106 -11.07 -3.39 20.03
N ARG A 1107 -10.31 -3.90 19.07
CA ARG A 1107 -9.38 -5.03 19.32
C ARG A 1107 -8.35 -4.72 20.41
N ILE A 1108 -7.80 -3.49 20.43
CA ILE A 1108 -6.87 -3.07 21.49
C ILE A 1108 -7.60 -3.01 22.85
N ILE A 1109 -8.85 -2.54 22.89
CA ILE A 1109 -9.64 -2.55 24.13
C ILE A 1109 -9.80 -4.00 24.62
N GLN A 1110 -10.26 -4.90 23.76
CA GLN A 1110 -10.44 -6.31 24.12
C GLN A 1110 -9.13 -6.96 24.56
N CYS A 1111 -8.05 -6.71 23.83
CA CYS A 1111 -6.69 -7.17 24.18
C CYS A 1111 -6.27 -6.65 25.56
N LYS A 1112 -6.50 -5.37 25.87
CA LYS A 1112 -6.14 -4.80 27.18
C LYS A 1112 -7.01 -5.34 28.32
N VAL A 1113 -8.27 -5.65 28.05
CA VAL A 1113 -9.16 -6.31 29.00
C VAL A 1113 -8.61 -7.71 29.28
N VAL A 1114 -8.51 -8.59 28.27
CA VAL A 1114 -8.03 -9.98 28.45
C VAL A 1114 -6.65 -10.04 29.12
N HIS A 1115 -5.72 -9.16 28.74
CA HIS A 1115 -4.37 -9.10 29.35
C HIS A 1115 -4.29 -8.29 30.66
N ARG A 1116 -5.43 -7.92 31.27
CA ARG A 1116 -5.51 -7.26 32.60
C ARG A 1116 -4.64 -5.99 32.71
N VAL A 1117 -4.61 -5.19 31.64
CA VAL A 1117 -3.73 -4.01 31.48
C VAL A 1117 -4.24 -2.77 32.21
N HIS A 1118 -5.54 -2.72 32.51
CA HIS A 1118 -6.17 -1.59 33.18
C HIS A 1118 -5.76 -1.51 34.66
N TRP A 1119 -5.65 -0.29 35.18
CA TRP A 1119 -5.36 -0.04 36.59
C TRP A 1119 -6.66 0.01 37.37
N SER A 1120 -6.88 -0.99 38.24
CA SER A 1120 -7.95 -0.97 39.22
C SER A 1120 -7.42 -0.42 40.55
N LYS A 1121 -8.30 0.09 41.43
CA LYS A 1121 -7.84 0.63 42.73
C LYS A 1121 -7.17 -0.45 43.59
N SER A 1122 -7.69 -1.69 43.62
CA SER A 1122 -7.02 -2.82 44.29
C SER A 1122 -5.60 -3.08 43.75
N LYS A 1123 -5.36 -2.85 42.45
CA LYS A 1123 -4.03 -3.00 41.85
C LYS A 1123 -3.11 -1.82 42.19
N LEU A 1124 -3.66 -0.61 42.32
CA LEU A 1124 -2.91 0.58 42.73
C LEU A 1124 -2.55 0.55 44.21
N ALA A 1125 -3.47 0.13 45.09
CA ALA A 1125 -3.25 -0.05 46.53
C ALA A 1125 -2.10 -1.02 46.85
N ARG A 1126 -1.92 -2.05 46.01
CA ARG A 1126 -0.79 -2.98 46.10
C ARG A 1126 0.57 -2.37 45.73
N ILE A 1127 0.58 -1.26 45.01
CA ILE A 1127 1.80 -0.57 44.55
C ILE A 1127 2.07 0.67 45.40
N PHE A 1128 1.01 1.36 45.81
CA PHE A 1128 1.04 2.62 46.55
C PHE A 1128 0.22 2.45 47.82
N PRO A 1129 0.85 2.43 49.01
CA PRO A 1129 0.17 2.19 50.28
C PRO A 1129 -0.96 3.20 50.58
N ASP A 1130 -0.82 4.44 50.12
CA ASP A 1130 -1.77 5.54 50.38
C ASP A 1130 -3.04 5.49 49.50
N VAL A 1131 -3.14 4.53 48.58
CA VAL A 1131 -4.28 4.42 47.67
C VAL A 1131 -5.31 3.47 48.27
N ASP A 1132 -6.49 4.00 48.59
CA ASP A 1132 -7.65 3.21 48.99
C ASP A 1132 -8.00 2.15 47.93
N SER A 1133 -8.10 0.90 48.37
CA SER A 1133 -8.41 -0.26 47.53
C SER A 1133 -9.89 -0.35 47.14
N ASN A 1134 -10.79 0.37 47.83
CA ASN A 1134 -12.23 0.25 47.68
C ASN A 1134 -12.77 0.81 46.38
N CYS A 1135 -13.86 0.24 45.89
CA CYS A 1135 -14.49 0.67 44.65
C CYS A 1135 -15.02 2.12 44.74
N GLY A 1136 -14.54 3.00 43.85
CA GLY A 1136 -15.00 4.39 43.81
C GLY A 1136 -16.44 4.61 43.32
N LYS A 1137 -17.18 3.54 42.98
CA LYS A 1137 -18.59 3.61 42.58
C LYS A 1137 -19.53 3.16 43.69
N CYS A 1138 -19.29 1.96 44.23
CA CYS A 1138 -20.16 1.38 45.27
C CYS A 1138 -19.61 1.53 46.69
N GLY A 1139 -18.34 1.89 46.88
CA GLY A 1139 -17.68 1.92 48.20
C GLY A 1139 -17.42 0.53 48.81
N LEU A 1140 -18.06 -0.52 48.30
CA LEU A 1140 -18.02 -1.87 48.84
C LEU A 1140 -16.89 -2.71 48.21
N GLY A 1141 -15.96 -3.18 49.04
CA GLY A 1141 -14.93 -4.18 48.71
C GLY A 1141 -13.78 -3.71 47.81
N PRO A 1142 -12.71 -4.52 47.71
CA PRO A 1142 -11.54 -4.18 46.90
C PRO A 1142 -11.93 -4.11 45.41
N ALA A 1143 -11.58 -3.01 44.74
CA ALA A 1143 -11.89 -2.78 43.34
C ALA A 1143 -10.96 -3.63 42.45
N THR A 1144 -11.20 -4.93 42.35
CA THR A 1144 -10.55 -5.81 41.37
C THR A 1144 -11.06 -5.51 39.95
N LEU A 1145 -10.42 -6.08 38.93
CA LEU A 1145 -10.89 -5.90 37.56
C LEU A 1145 -12.24 -6.60 37.35
N GLY A 1146 -12.41 -7.83 37.87
CA GLY A 1146 -13.69 -8.53 37.90
C GLY A 1146 -14.78 -7.70 38.56
N HIS A 1147 -14.48 -7.05 39.69
CA HIS A 1147 -15.43 -6.15 40.35
C HIS A 1147 -15.81 -4.94 39.50
N MET A 1148 -14.82 -4.22 38.99
CA MET A 1148 -15.06 -2.98 38.22
C MET A 1148 -15.73 -3.20 36.86
N PHE A 1149 -15.67 -4.42 36.30
CA PHE A 1149 -16.38 -4.77 35.06
C PHE A 1149 -17.70 -5.51 35.30
N TRP A 1150 -17.79 -6.35 36.33
CA TRP A 1150 -18.88 -7.30 36.52
C TRP A 1150 -19.53 -7.26 37.90
N THR A 1151 -18.83 -7.48 39.01
CA THR A 1151 -19.52 -7.71 40.31
C THR A 1151 -19.96 -6.44 41.04
N CYS A 1152 -19.55 -5.25 40.60
CA CYS A 1152 -19.96 -3.99 41.23
C CYS A 1152 -21.50 -3.80 41.26
N PRO A 1153 -22.12 -3.59 42.44
CA PRO A 1153 -23.56 -3.36 42.56
C PRO A 1153 -24.04 -2.13 41.80
N SER A 1154 -23.28 -1.03 41.81
CA SER A 1154 -23.64 0.20 41.07
C SER A 1154 -23.74 0.00 39.55
N LEU A 1155 -23.16 -1.07 39.00
CA LEU A 1155 -23.26 -1.40 37.58
C LEU A 1155 -24.42 -2.37 37.28
N PHE A 1156 -25.15 -2.87 38.29
CA PHE A 1156 -26.20 -3.89 38.11
C PHE A 1156 -27.28 -3.44 37.13
N GLN A 1157 -27.86 -2.26 37.33
CA GLN A 1157 -28.93 -1.76 36.46
C GLN A 1157 -28.47 -1.62 35.02
N PHE A 1158 -27.26 -1.08 34.80
CA PHE A 1158 -26.69 -0.97 33.45
C PHE A 1158 -26.49 -2.34 32.79
N ARG A 1159 -25.94 -3.32 33.53
CA ARG A 1159 -25.75 -4.68 33.01
C ARG A 1159 -27.09 -5.33 32.68
N LYS A 1160 -28.06 -5.26 33.60
CA LYS A 1160 -29.40 -5.81 33.41
C LYS A 1160 -30.04 -5.26 32.12
N SER A 1161 -30.08 -3.94 31.96
CA SER A 1161 -30.66 -3.32 30.74
C SER A 1161 -29.93 -3.73 29.45
N VAL A 1162 -28.61 -3.93 29.48
CA VAL A 1162 -27.85 -4.43 28.32
C VAL A 1162 -28.24 -5.88 28.00
N PHE A 1163 -28.28 -6.78 28.98
CA PHE A 1163 -28.62 -8.19 28.76
C PHE A 1163 -30.10 -8.41 28.41
N ASP A 1164 -31.01 -7.62 28.98
CA ASP A 1164 -32.42 -7.59 28.59
C ASP A 1164 -32.55 -7.19 27.11
N SER A 1165 -31.82 -6.15 26.71
CA SER A 1165 -31.76 -5.75 25.30
C SER A 1165 -31.19 -6.85 24.41
N LEU A 1166 -30.09 -7.51 24.83
CA LEU A 1166 -29.52 -8.63 24.06
C LEU A 1166 -30.53 -9.78 23.91
N SER A 1167 -31.30 -10.09 24.95
CA SER A 1167 -32.31 -11.15 24.93
C SER A 1167 -33.44 -10.86 23.92
N VAL A 1168 -33.88 -9.60 23.86
CA VAL A 1168 -34.86 -9.15 22.86
C VAL A 1168 -34.26 -9.21 21.45
N ILE A 1169 -33.02 -8.74 21.27
CA ILE A 1169 -32.33 -8.73 19.96
C ILE A 1169 -32.12 -10.14 19.40
N THR A 1170 -31.81 -11.11 20.25
CA THR A 1170 -31.59 -12.50 19.81
C THR A 1170 -32.85 -13.35 19.80
N SER A 1171 -34.00 -12.82 20.26
CA SER A 1171 -35.24 -13.58 20.47
C SER A 1171 -35.04 -14.84 21.32
N THR A 1172 -34.08 -14.79 22.25
CA THR A 1172 -33.68 -15.91 23.11
C THR A 1172 -33.12 -15.32 24.39
N THR A 1173 -33.50 -15.85 25.56
CA THR A 1173 -33.03 -15.34 26.85
C THR A 1173 -31.51 -15.45 26.97
N VAL A 1174 -30.81 -14.31 26.94
CA VAL A 1174 -29.36 -14.23 27.17
C VAL A 1174 -29.10 -14.00 28.65
N GLN A 1175 -28.70 -15.07 29.34
CA GLN A 1175 -28.44 -15.00 30.78
C GLN A 1175 -27.24 -14.09 31.09
N PRO A 1176 -27.35 -13.17 32.06
CA PRO A 1176 -26.22 -12.35 32.50
C PRO A 1176 -25.04 -13.21 32.95
N SER A 1177 -23.97 -13.21 32.17
CA SER A 1177 -22.74 -13.97 32.44
C SER A 1177 -21.50 -13.07 32.39
N PRO A 1178 -20.54 -13.24 33.32
CA PRO A 1178 -19.27 -12.52 33.26
C PRO A 1178 -18.50 -12.82 31.96
N LEU A 1179 -18.63 -14.02 31.42
CA LEU A 1179 -17.94 -14.43 30.18
C LEU A 1179 -18.46 -13.67 28.97
N THR A 1180 -19.78 -13.58 28.83
CA THR A 1180 -20.44 -12.81 27.78
C THR A 1180 -20.12 -11.32 27.93
N ALA A 1181 -20.19 -10.80 29.16
CA ALA A 1181 -19.96 -9.39 29.45
C ALA A 1181 -18.51 -8.94 29.24
N LEU A 1182 -17.50 -9.75 29.61
CA LEU A 1182 -16.09 -9.38 29.54
C LEU A 1182 -15.41 -9.82 28.23
N PHE A 1183 -15.81 -10.98 27.71
CA PHE A 1183 -15.13 -11.60 26.58
C PHE A 1183 -15.99 -11.74 25.33
N GLY A 1184 -17.32 -11.57 25.45
CA GLY A 1184 -18.24 -11.83 24.34
C GLY A 1184 -18.31 -13.30 23.98
N VAL A 1185 -18.10 -14.18 24.96
CA VAL A 1185 -18.18 -15.64 24.83
C VAL A 1185 -19.40 -16.12 25.60
N LEU A 1186 -20.31 -16.81 24.91
CA LEU A 1186 -21.51 -17.37 25.52
C LEU A 1186 -21.15 -18.61 26.36
N PRO A 1187 -21.83 -18.86 27.49
CA PRO A 1187 -21.64 -20.08 28.25
C PRO A 1187 -22.12 -21.31 27.46
N LYS A 1188 -21.57 -22.51 27.75
CA LYS A 1188 -21.82 -23.75 26.97
C LYS A 1188 -23.30 -24.13 26.85
N ASN A 1189 -24.11 -23.80 27.85
CA ASN A 1189 -25.54 -24.07 27.89
C ASN A 1189 -26.38 -23.10 27.04
N GLN A 1190 -25.76 -22.11 26.39
CA GLN A 1190 -26.45 -21.11 25.59
C GLN A 1190 -25.92 -21.09 24.14
N LEU A 1191 -26.64 -21.77 23.26
CA LEU A 1191 -26.31 -21.85 21.83
C LEU A 1191 -27.06 -20.77 21.06
N LEU A 1192 -26.31 -19.90 20.37
CA LEU A 1192 -26.85 -18.94 19.41
C LEU A 1192 -26.24 -19.19 18.04
N PRO A 1193 -26.98 -18.93 16.94
CA PRO A 1193 -26.40 -18.86 15.61
C PRO A 1193 -25.17 -17.95 15.57
N LEU A 1194 -24.15 -18.33 14.77
CA LEU A 1194 -22.85 -17.64 14.73
C LEU A 1194 -22.98 -16.11 14.53
N HIS A 1195 -23.91 -15.67 13.68
CA HIS A 1195 -24.13 -14.26 13.38
C HIS A 1195 -24.71 -13.48 14.58
N GLN A 1196 -25.58 -14.10 15.38
CA GLN A 1196 -26.09 -13.53 16.63
C GLN A 1196 -25.02 -13.53 17.72
N ALA A 1197 -24.24 -14.61 17.84
CA ALA A 1197 -23.11 -14.67 18.77
C ALA A 1197 -22.06 -13.58 18.48
N ASP A 1198 -21.76 -13.32 17.20
CA ASP A 1198 -20.88 -12.23 16.77
C ASP A 1198 -21.46 -10.85 17.12
N LEU A 1199 -22.76 -10.66 16.95
CA LEU A 1199 -23.46 -9.42 17.32
C LEU A 1199 -23.39 -9.19 18.84
N VAL A 1200 -23.67 -10.21 19.65
CA VAL A 1200 -23.54 -10.17 21.12
C VAL A 1200 -22.11 -9.83 21.51
N ALA A 1201 -21.11 -10.46 20.89
CA ALA A 1201 -19.69 -10.18 21.17
C ALA A 1201 -19.32 -8.72 20.84
N PHE A 1202 -19.86 -8.15 19.77
CA PHE A 1202 -19.66 -6.76 19.38
C PHE A 1202 -20.36 -5.78 20.33
N LEU A 1203 -21.63 -6.01 20.64
CA LEU A 1203 -22.45 -5.14 21.49
C LEU A 1203 -21.95 -5.10 22.94
N THR A 1204 -21.53 -6.25 23.47
CA THR A 1204 -20.88 -6.33 24.79
C THR A 1204 -19.51 -5.65 24.79
N LEU A 1205 -18.77 -5.65 23.68
CA LEU A 1205 -17.52 -4.88 23.54
C LEU A 1205 -17.77 -3.38 23.71
N LEU A 1206 -18.86 -2.86 23.13
CA LEU A 1206 -19.24 -1.46 23.30
C LEU A 1206 -19.66 -1.16 24.75
N ALA A 1207 -20.36 -2.07 25.43
CA ALA A 1207 -20.65 -1.94 26.85
C ALA A 1207 -19.36 -1.83 27.69
N ARG A 1208 -18.38 -2.71 27.44
CA ARG A 1208 -17.04 -2.64 28.08
C ARG A 1208 -16.33 -1.32 27.82
N ARG A 1209 -16.39 -0.84 26.57
CA ARG A 1209 -15.81 0.45 26.18
C ARG A 1209 -16.43 1.59 26.99
N ILE A 1210 -17.74 1.59 27.20
CA ILE A 1210 -18.44 2.64 27.96
C ILE A 1210 -18.08 2.57 29.44
N ILE A 1211 -18.02 1.38 30.03
CA ILE A 1211 -17.51 1.18 31.39
C ILE A 1211 -16.10 1.78 31.52
N LEU A 1212 -15.23 1.55 30.54
CA LEU A 1212 -13.87 2.12 30.51
C LEU A 1212 -13.84 3.64 30.32
N MET A 1213 -14.80 4.23 29.60
CA MET A 1213 -14.93 5.69 29.49
C MET A 1213 -15.37 6.31 30.84
N HIS A 1214 -16.15 5.57 31.62
CA HIS A 1214 -16.58 5.95 32.98
C HIS A 1214 -15.72 5.30 34.09
N TRP A 1215 -14.50 4.84 33.77
CA TRP A 1215 -13.69 4.02 34.70
C TRP A 1215 -13.38 4.72 36.03
N LYS A 1216 -13.14 6.03 36.00
CA LYS A 1216 -12.86 6.87 37.18
C LYS A 1216 -14.07 7.68 37.67
N ASN A 1217 -15.16 7.71 36.90
CA ASN A 1217 -16.35 8.47 37.27
C ASN A 1217 -17.05 7.74 38.43
N PRO A 1218 -17.49 8.40 39.52
CA PRO A 1218 -18.25 7.73 40.57
C PRO A 1218 -19.61 7.19 40.06
N LEU A 1219 -20.20 7.85 39.07
CA LEU A 1219 -21.49 7.43 38.50
C LEU A 1219 -21.33 6.26 37.51
N PRO A 1220 -22.28 5.30 37.49
CA PRO A 1220 -22.32 4.25 36.49
C PRO A 1220 -22.76 4.81 35.12
N PRO A 1221 -22.39 4.13 34.02
CA PRO A 1221 -22.89 4.50 32.70
C PRO A 1221 -24.39 4.21 32.55
N SER A 1222 -25.06 4.97 31.68
CA SER A 1222 -26.47 4.76 31.35
C SER A 1222 -26.67 3.88 30.12
N HIS A 1223 -27.83 3.22 30.04
CA HIS A 1223 -28.24 2.42 28.87
C HIS A 1223 -28.36 3.27 27.60
N SER A 1224 -28.87 4.50 27.71
CA SER A 1224 -28.98 5.45 26.60
C SER A 1224 -27.63 5.77 25.95
N HIS A 1225 -26.55 5.90 26.73
CA HIS A 1225 -25.20 6.08 26.19
C HIS A 1225 -24.73 4.85 25.39
N TRP A 1226 -25.10 3.64 25.81
CA TRP A 1226 -24.76 2.41 25.09
C TRP A 1226 -25.51 2.27 23.77
N ILE A 1227 -26.82 2.55 23.76
CA ILE A 1227 -27.61 2.57 22.52
C ILE A 1227 -27.05 3.61 21.54
N LYS A 1228 -26.71 4.82 22.00
CA LYS A 1228 -26.12 5.87 21.16
C LYS A 1228 -24.78 5.46 20.55
N ASP A 1229 -23.92 4.81 21.33
CA ASP A 1229 -22.62 4.31 20.85
C ASP A 1229 -22.81 3.16 19.85
N ALA A 1230 -23.71 2.22 20.13
CA ALA A 1230 -24.05 1.10 19.24
C ALA A 1230 -24.61 1.58 17.89
N LEU A 1231 -25.55 2.53 17.89
CA LEU A 1231 -26.09 3.13 16.66
C LEU A 1231 -25.01 3.84 15.83
N SER A 1232 -24.07 4.52 16.48
CA SER A 1232 -22.95 5.19 15.80
C SER A 1232 -22.03 4.18 15.09
N PHE A 1233 -21.71 3.05 15.74
CA PHE A 1233 -20.84 2.02 15.16
C PHE A 1233 -21.56 1.10 14.16
N MET A 1234 -22.85 0.84 14.34
CA MET A 1234 -23.68 0.14 13.35
C MET A 1234 -23.65 0.85 11.99
N LYS A 1235 -23.77 2.19 11.98
CA LYS A 1235 -23.64 2.98 10.74
C LYS A 1235 -22.33 2.68 10.02
N LEU A 1236 -21.23 2.47 10.76
CA LEU A 1236 -19.90 2.12 10.23
C LEU A 1236 -19.82 0.69 9.67
N GLU A 1237 -20.48 -0.28 10.32
CA GLU A 1237 -20.60 -1.65 9.80
C GLU A 1237 -21.48 -1.71 8.54
N LYS A 1238 -22.56 -0.92 8.45
CA LYS A 1238 -23.42 -0.87 7.25
C LYS A 1238 -22.62 -0.56 5.99
N ILE A 1239 -21.84 0.53 6.01
CA ILE A 1239 -21.03 0.96 4.86
C ILE A 1239 -20.02 -0.09 4.45
N ARG A 1240 -19.43 -0.79 5.43
CA ARG A 1240 -18.48 -1.87 5.15
C ARG A 1240 -19.16 -3.00 4.37
N HIS A 1241 -20.34 -3.41 4.82
CA HIS A 1241 -21.10 -4.47 4.14
C HIS A 1241 -21.56 -4.02 2.76
N THR A 1242 -22.01 -2.78 2.59
CA THR A 1242 -22.33 -2.18 1.28
C THR A 1242 -21.12 -2.18 0.35
N LEU A 1243 -19.94 -1.75 0.80
CA LEU A 1243 -18.71 -1.71 0.00
C LEU A 1243 -18.13 -3.10 -0.36
N LYS A 1244 -18.58 -4.16 0.33
CA LYS A 1244 -18.23 -5.55 0.02
C LYS A 1244 -19.31 -6.26 -0.79
N GLY A 1245 -20.35 -5.54 -1.24
CA GLY A 1245 -21.48 -6.13 -1.95
C GLY A 1245 -22.29 -7.11 -1.09
N SER A 1246 -22.31 -6.92 0.23
CA SER A 1246 -22.90 -7.84 1.22
C SER A 1246 -23.90 -7.16 2.15
N GLU A 1247 -24.67 -6.19 1.65
CA GLU A 1247 -25.64 -5.41 2.44
C GLU A 1247 -26.75 -6.29 3.04
N ILE A 1248 -27.17 -7.34 2.34
CA ILE A 1248 -28.11 -8.34 2.86
C ILE A 1248 -27.58 -8.97 4.15
N LYS A 1249 -26.29 -9.31 4.21
CA LYS A 1249 -25.66 -9.86 5.41
C LYS A 1249 -25.65 -8.87 6.57
N PHE A 1250 -25.54 -7.55 6.29
CA PHE A 1250 -25.68 -6.53 7.33
C PHE A 1250 -27.10 -6.48 7.89
N LEU A 1251 -28.12 -6.50 7.02
CA LEU A 1251 -29.52 -6.48 7.45
C LEU A 1251 -29.83 -7.71 8.32
N ILE A 1252 -29.42 -8.91 7.91
CA ILE A 1252 -29.60 -10.13 8.72
C ILE A 1252 -28.99 -9.98 10.12
N ILE A 1253 -27.80 -9.35 10.23
CA ILE A 1253 -27.10 -9.19 11.51
C ILE A 1253 -27.70 -8.06 12.37
N TRP A 1254 -28.09 -6.93 11.77
CA TRP A 1254 -28.38 -5.70 12.53
C TRP A 1254 -29.86 -5.30 12.56
N SER A 1255 -30.74 -5.87 11.73
CA SER A 1255 -32.18 -5.60 11.77
C SER A 1255 -32.81 -5.86 13.15
N PRO A 1256 -32.50 -6.98 13.85
CA PRO A 1256 -33.08 -7.23 15.18
C PRO A 1256 -32.69 -6.15 16.22
N PHE A 1257 -31.47 -5.60 16.11
CA PHE A 1257 -31.05 -4.47 16.93
C PHE A 1257 -31.80 -3.18 16.61
N LEU A 1258 -32.06 -2.91 15.32
CA LEU A 1258 -32.81 -1.73 14.89
C LEU A 1258 -34.27 -1.77 15.36
N ASP A 1259 -34.90 -2.94 15.28
CA ASP A 1259 -36.28 -3.12 15.69
C ASP A 1259 -36.43 -2.98 17.21
N HIS A 1260 -35.49 -3.52 17.99
CA HIS A 1260 -35.40 -3.25 19.43
C HIS A 1260 -35.20 -1.77 19.75
N VAL A 1261 -34.33 -1.06 19.03
CA VAL A 1261 -34.13 0.39 19.27
C VAL A 1261 -35.39 1.20 18.96
N ARG A 1262 -36.18 0.79 17.96
CA ARG A 1262 -37.43 1.46 17.60
C ARG A 1262 -38.54 1.26 18.63
N SER A 1263 -38.53 0.16 19.38
CA SER A 1263 -39.50 -0.10 20.44
C SER A 1263 -39.13 0.55 21.78
N LEU A 1264 -37.92 1.09 21.93
CA LEU A 1264 -37.50 1.82 23.14
C LEU A 1264 -38.03 3.26 23.14
N THR A 1265 -38.77 3.64 24.18
CA THR A 1265 -39.06 5.04 24.53
C THR A 1265 -37.80 5.69 25.09
N LEU A 1266 -37.06 6.42 24.24
CA LEU A 1266 -35.87 7.16 24.68
C LEU A 1266 -36.29 8.57 25.12
N ASP A 1267 -36.06 8.92 26.40
CA ASP A 1267 -36.26 10.29 26.90
C ASP A 1267 -35.42 11.30 26.09
N VAL A 1268 -36.12 12.16 25.37
CA VAL A 1268 -35.56 13.22 24.53
C VAL A 1268 -35.30 14.46 25.40
N THR A 1269 -34.38 14.34 26.36
CA THR A 1269 -33.78 15.50 27.03
C THR A 1269 -32.30 15.25 27.24
N LEU A 1270 -31.47 15.66 26.24
CA LEU A 1270 -30.07 16.10 26.34
C LEU A 1270 -29.51 16.54 24.98
#